data_AF-A0A7U2I8S6-F1
#
_entry.id   AF-A0A7U2I8S6-F1
#
_cell.length_a   1.000
_cell.length_b   1.000
_cell.length_c   1.000
_cell.angle_alpha   90.00
_cell.angle_beta   90.00
_cell.angle_gamma   90.00
#
_symmetry.space_group_name_H-M   'P 1'
#
loop_
_entity.id
_entity.type
_entity.pdbx_description
1 polymer ?
#
loop_
_entity_poly.entity_id
_entity_poly.type
_entity_poly.pdbx_seq_one_letter_code
_entity_poly.pdbx_strand_id
1 'polypeptide(L)'
;MDHGITVARSTPSDSTPAGDWKRKNTLLSRLTEIYETKYWHPPALRAPVLVFTIAICWTLIAVLEYLLWKSQRDNGLIFAPVINDLPLGTTFVYLYFPTIVAVIFSIYWAWIDLETKRMEPYYQLSKPNGALGKDSLLLQYPFSFIPLAPIRAFRDKHWPVFWASFAVVLVTWGLVPTQAGLFSVQTVTRTTNATFAVSTYSMPVGKQEASLTFKYGQSTYGIATANESLPMYTARNFTLAPFKSADHERESLQKGTQTAPTTMYTLDLECENASHKADNSTRISYLSNGGCNITDLGLDGNLTVGENTSRYKSLETKQYTGMYIGYHNAGLASYYLSTLCPKSENTTFWAGFAKSKARAQDYPQDVTAIFCRARYWRQEVSATIDTMTSMPLKVVNLAERQPLDWSEFNATYFESVLNSGRLEVNARSDAMPGVTIPKYWDVVARTNLTLSSDLMSMVGLAVGTGTRPLEEYLDWQALSKAYADAYRLLFVRAMVDVLGKGDNFSSSKEVAGQRQVVSEAVLLEPVFVHIVVGFLAVVSISTIALLILTFIRQRNLRTDPSTIASIMSMVADNRALLSDFADLDCCSIEDVQKIIGNKRYKLTNNECGTEILEITPSAITYSETGFVSSTGQRRDSPSSIAKPVRPVEFSLWVAFPIINLFVALAILLGVLYGKAHANGLPLPSSNTVVQNILENYIPTAIATLIEPMWILINRLLCMLQPLEELQDCNAKAETSIDTNYSSLPPQLVVLQALRAKHFVLASVCAMALLANLLAVAFSGLFNQVSVDIQHTIALNPTYEPNFVLVNGSVGPLANNNQGTPNLSGAYFGGDGADHFLIAESNITRNTSLPAWTDNAMFYVPVFDEGGNTSHLSTSILEAKTNAIGATLECKEMELGQDFNAHIIDTEGSMNVSIPNGQGSVRCRNANNILVGPCKDEPSATEFVALLQARENATQAEEEICMTSVILGWMREGQGVCSAPGSVSIRPNNTLFVLCQPKLKRRTANIRVDAGGRLQAPAYYDSPSEVSPTNDTTNRSRTVDNNLVGHSNRFLFRAGAGWHNDTFANDYLNYFIKRTTNSSRLIDPELPVPKLEDVLEPLNQVYAKLFAIWFGRNKQDLLVPNQNNESATLYGSRLEPERRLFLSSTMFIISEAILCTYVVVAIWVYTRRPGQYLARMPTSIASIIALFAASTAVEDMQGTSHLDRKERAQHLRRLDSRYGFGSFIGGMDGRVHIGIEKVPLVVKPRAKKTTWLEHKLPLLRKRSVGPSV
;
A
#
# COMPACT_ATOMS: atom_id res chain seq x y z
N MET A 1 43.09 -36.93 40.86
CA MET A 1 44.38 -36.79 41.54
C MET A 1 44.18 -35.88 42.72
N ASP A 2 44.39 -36.46 43.89
CA ASP A 2 44.76 -35.91 45.21
C ASP A 2 43.85 -34.92 45.96
N HIS A 3 43.32 -35.46 47.07
CA HIS A 3 43.45 -35.00 48.48
C HIS A 3 43.78 -33.51 48.72
N GLY A 4 43.25 -32.79 49.71
CA GLY A 4 42.62 -33.17 50.97
C GLY A 4 42.60 -31.94 51.90
N ILE A 5 41.85 -32.10 52.99
CA ILE A 5 41.45 -31.16 54.04
C ILE A 5 42.61 -30.44 54.76
N THR A 6 42.39 -29.21 55.28
CA THR A 6 42.88 -28.80 56.62
C THR A 6 42.09 -27.64 57.22
N VAL A 7 41.83 -27.79 58.52
CA VAL A 7 41.14 -26.89 59.45
C VAL A 7 42.19 -26.04 60.18
N ALA A 8 41.88 -24.78 60.53
CA ALA A 8 42.55 -24.08 61.62
C ALA A 8 41.60 -23.10 62.34
N ARG A 9 41.69 -23.13 63.67
CA ARG A 9 40.92 -22.44 64.70
C ARG A 9 41.81 -21.36 65.32
N SER A 10 41.30 -20.16 65.59
CA SER A 10 41.72 -19.35 66.75
C SER A 10 40.82 -18.12 66.95
N THR A 11 40.30 -18.00 68.16
CA THR A 11 39.80 -16.76 68.79
C THR A 11 40.98 -15.99 69.41
N PRO A 12 40.80 -14.70 69.76
CA PRO A 12 40.58 -14.40 71.18
C PRO A 12 39.55 -13.30 71.46
N SER A 13 39.08 -13.32 72.71
CA SER A 13 38.16 -12.43 73.40
C SER A 13 38.81 -11.11 73.83
N ASP A 14 38.05 -10.01 73.95
CA ASP A 14 37.49 -9.52 75.23
C ASP A 14 37.05 -8.04 75.22
N SER A 15 36.18 -7.73 76.18
CA SER A 15 35.75 -6.42 76.72
C SER A 15 34.36 -5.85 76.32
N THR A 16 33.40 -6.15 77.19
CA THR A 16 32.18 -5.41 77.56
C THR A 16 32.54 -4.15 78.38
N PRO A 17 31.65 -3.16 78.71
CA PRO A 17 30.22 -3.36 79.02
C PRO A 17 29.17 -2.25 78.73
N ALA A 18 27.92 -2.67 78.99
CA ALA A 18 26.76 -1.91 79.47
C ALA A 18 25.97 -1.00 78.51
N GLY A 19 24.75 -1.45 78.19
CA GLY A 19 23.69 -0.67 77.56
C GLY A 19 22.39 -1.49 77.48
N ASP A 20 21.58 -1.39 78.53
CA ASP A 20 20.39 -2.18 78.81
C ASP A 20 19.18 -1.72 77.95
N TRP A 21 18.74 -2.52 76.98
CA TRP A 21 17.39 -2.42 76.37
C TRP A 21 16.79 -3.82 76.16
N LYS A 22 16.03 -4.28 77.15
CA LYS A 22 15.10 -5.41 77.05
C LYS A 22 14.00 -5.11 76.02
N ARG A 23 13.93 -5.88 74.93
CA ARG A 23 12.68 -6.53 74.46
C ARG A 23 12.92 -7.47 73.26
N LYS A 24 12.43 -8.70 73.44
CA LYS A 24 12.01 -9.69 72.43
C LYS A 24 13.10 -10.29 71.54
N ASN A 25 13.71 -11.38 72.01
CA ASN A 25 14.18 -12.46 71.13
C ASN A 25 13.84 -13.83 71.77
N THR A 26 12.53 -14.09 71.91
CA THR A 26 11.94 -15.41 72.24
C THR A 26 11.46 -16.15 70.98
N LEU A 27 12.08 -15.86 69.83
CA LEU A 27 11.78 -16.53 68.55
C LEU A 27 12.93 -17.43 68.04
N LEU A 28 14.18 -17.18 68.47
CA LEU A 28 15.33 -17.94 67.99
C LEU A 28 15.68 -19.20 68.80
N SER A 29 15.13 -19.39 70.00
CA SER A 29 15.37 -20.59 70.83
C SER A 29 14.35 -21.71 70.67
N ARG A 30 13.32 -21.54 69.82
CA ARG A 30 12.38 -22.62 69.43
C ARG A 30 12.75 -23.32 68.12
N LEU A 31 13.86 -22.94 67.48
CA LEU A 31 14.22 -23.40 66.14
C LEU A 31 15.23 -24.57 66.09
N THR A 32 15.62 -25.16 67.22
CA THR A 32 16.65 -26.22 67.22
C THR A 32 16.25 -27.53 67.89
N GLU A 33 14.95 -27.81 68.05
CA GLU A 33 14.55 -29.14 68.55
C GLU A 33 13.15 -29.56 68.04
N ILE A 34 13.02 -29.72 66.73
CA ILE A 34 11.96 -30.54 66.13
C ILE A 34 12.59 -31.27 64.94
N TYR A 35 12.68 -32.60 65.03
CA TYR A 35 12.92 -33.48 63.87
C TYR A 35 12.08 -32.99 62.68
N GLU A 36 12.69 -32.59 61.57
CA GLU A 36 11.99 -32.07 60.39
C GLU A 36 10.97 -33.10 59.85
N THR A 37 9.71 -32.95 60.21
CA THR A 37 8.61 -33.56 59.47
C THR A 37 8.46 -32.82 58.14
N LYS A 38 9.04 -33.38 57.08
CA LYS A 38 8.99 -32.82 55.73
C LYS A 38 7.56 -32.84 55.17
N TYR A 39 6.85 -31.72 55.26
CA TYR A 39 5.53 -31.55 54.64
C TYR A 39 5.66 -31.37 53.13
N TRP A 40 4.76 -31.99 52.37
CA TRP A 40 4.77 -31.89 50.91
C TRP A 40 4.18 -30.56 50.42
N HIS A 41 4.76 -30.01 49.35
CA HIS A 41 4.29 -28.79 48.70
C HIS A 41 4.00 -29.05 47.23
N PRO A 42 2.80 -28.68 46.73
CA PRO A 42 2.53 -28.69 45.31
C PRO A 42 3.54 -27.74 44.66
N PRO A 43 4.25 -28.16 43.59
CA PRO A 43 5.30 -27.34 42.99
C PRO A 43 4.83 -25.94 42.57
N ALA A 44 3.56 -25.79 42.17
CA ALA A 44 2.97 -24.52 41.73
C ALA A 44 2.80 -23.47 42.83
N LEU A 45 2.59 -23.89 44.09
CA LEU A 45 2.39 -22.96 45.22
C LEU A 45 3.67 -22.72 46.02
N ARG A 46 4.83 -23.17 45.52
CA ARG A 46 6.11 -22.88 46.18
C ARG A 46 6.42 -21.39 46.06
N ALA A 47 6.93 -20.81 47.14
CA ALA A 47 7.37 -19.42 47.18
C ALA A 47 8.24 -18.98 45.98
N PRO A 48 9.26 -19.74 45.52
CA PRO A 48 10.04 -19.35 44.34
C PRO A 48 9.22 -19.23 43.06
N VAL A 49 8.21 -20.07 42.86
CA VAL A 49 7.33 -20.03 41.68
C VAL A 49 6.45 -18.78 41.73
N LEU A 50 5.82 -18.50 42.87
CA LEU A 50 4.97 -17.31 43.03
C LEU A 50 5.77 -15.99 42.98
N VAL A 51 6.97 -15.95 43.55
CA VAL A 51 7.88 -14.79 43.47
C VAL A 51 8.33 -14.57 42.02
N PHE A 52 8.64 -15.65 41.30
CA PHE A 52 8.96 -15.58 39.88
C PHE A 52 7.78 -15.04 39.05
N THR A 53 6.55 -15.44 39.34
CA THR A 53 5.36 -14.87 38.68
C THR A 53 5.20 -13.38 38.95
N ILE A 54 5.38 -12.93 40.19
CA ILE A 54 5.35 -11.49 40.54
C ILE A 54 6.42 -10.73 39.75
N ALA A 55 7.65 -11.27 39.69
CA ALA A 55 8.74 -10.67 38.93
C ALA A 55 8.42 -10.57 37.42
N ILE A 56 7.81 -11.60 36.82
CA ILE A 56 7.37 -11.55 35.42
C ILE A 56 6.35 -10.42 35.20
N CYS A 57 5.32 -10.31 36.05
CA CYS A 57 4.30 -9.26 35.91
C CYS A 57 4.93 -7.85 35.94
N TRP A 58 5.79 -7.57 36.92
CA TRP A 58 6.45 -6.26 37.03
C TRP A 58 7.44 -5.99 35.88
N THR A 59 8.14 -7.03 35.39
CA THR A 59 9.04 -6.90 34.24
C THR A 59 8.26 -6.56 32.97
N LEU A 60 7.15 -7.24 32.70
CA LEU A 60 6.29 -6.97 31.54
C LEU A 60 5.68 -5.56 31.62
N ILE A 61 5.24 -5.11 32.79
CA ILE A 61 4.75 -3.74 33.00
C ILE A 61 5.85 -2.73 32.64
N ALA A 62 7.07 -2.90 33.17
CA ALA A 62 8.18 -1.98 32.89
C ALA A 62 8.56 -1.92 31.40
N VAL A 63 8.56 -3.07 30.72
CA VAL A 63 8.84 -3.15 29.28
C VAL A 63 7.76 -2.44 28.48
N LEU A 64 6.47 -2.65 28.78
CA LEU A 64 5.36 -2.01 28.08
C LEU A 64 5.36 -0.49 28.25
N GLU A 65 5.58 0.01 29.46
CA GLU A 65 5.66 1.46 29.72
C GLU A 65 6.88 2.10 29.03
N TYR A 66 8.03 1.41 29.02
CA TYR A 66 9.20 1.88 28.28
C TYR A 66 8.96 1.93 26.76
N LEU A 67 8.34 0.89 26.19
CA LEU A 67 8.00 0.85 24.78
C LEU A 67 6.95 1.89 24.40
N LEU A 68 5.97 2.14 25.27
CA LEU A 68 4.96 3.18 25.07
C LEU A 68 5.61 4.58 25.06
N TRP A 69 6.46 4.86 26.04
CA TRP A 69 7.22 6.11 26.09
C TRP A 69 8.08 6.30 24.82
N LYS A 70 8.77 5.26 24.38
CA LYS A 70 9.58 5.31 23.16
C LYS A 70 8.71 5.52 21.91
N SER A 71 7.60 4.79 21.79
CA SER A 71 6.67 4.91 20.66
C SER A 71 6.08 6.31 20.56
N GLN A 72 5.75 6.95 21.68
CA GLN A 72 5.22 8.32 21.71
C GLN A 72 6.30 9.37 21.40
N ARG A 73 7.53 9.15 21.85
CA ARG A 73 8.65 10.07 21.58
C ARG A 73 9.07 10.05 20.11
N ASP A 74 9.13 8.86 19.51
CA ASP A 74 9.66 8.66 18.15
C ASP A 74 8.55 8.61 17.08
N ASN A 75 7.27 8.75 17.46
CA ASN A 75 6.09 8.58 16.59
C ASN A 75 6.05 7.22 15.87
N GLY A 76 6.51 6.17 16.53
CA GLY A 76 6.57 4.81 16.01
C GLY A 76 7.78 4.02 16.51
N LEU A 77 7.69 2.70 16.43
CA LEU A 77 8.78 1.78 16.79
C LEU A 77 9.50 1.21 15.55
N ILE A 78 8.74 0.91 14.51
CA ILE A 78 9.21 0.33 13.24
C ILE A 78 8.67 1.22 12.13
N PHE A 79 9.51 1.54 11.13
CA PHE A 79 9.18 2.43 10.02
C PHE A 79 9.47 1.74 8.68
N ALA A 80 8.52 1.79 7.75
CA ALA A 80 8.68 1.27 6.40
C ALA A 80 7.83 2.09 5.40
N PRO A 81 8.19 2.15 4.10
CA PRO A 81 7.32 2.76 3.09
C PRO A 81 5.97 2.05 2.98
N VAL A 82 5.97 0.71 3.10
CA VAL A 82 4.78 -0.14 3.22
C VAL A 82 5.09 -1.20 4.27
N ILE A 83 4.33 -1.26 5.36
CA ILE A 83 4.58 -2.20 6.46
C ILE A 83 4.32 -3.65 6.05
N ASN A 84 3.40 -3.88 5.12
CA ASN A 84 3.10 -5.22 4.60
C ASN A 84 4.27 -5.86 3.82
N ASP A 85 5.24 -5.05 3.34
CA ASP A 85 6.42 -5.52 2.60
C ASP A 85 7.62 -5.80 3.53
N LEU A 86 7.45 -5.65 4.85
CA LEU A 86 8.50 -5.94 5.82
C LEU A 86 8.89 -7.44 5.81
N PRO A 87 10.17 -7.76 6.07
CA PRO A 87 10.60 -9.15 6.18
C PRO A 87 9.83 -9.88 7.28
N LEU A 88 9.55 -11.17 7.06
CA LEU A 88 8.78 -12.05 7.95
C LEU A 88 9.20 -11.94 9.43
N GLY A 89 10.50 -11.78 9.70
CA GLY A 89 11.02 -11.65 11.06
C GLY A 89 10.52 -10.40 11.79
N THR A 90 10.49 -9.24 11.14
CA THR A 90 10.00 -8.00 11.77
C THR A 90 8.48 -8.00 11.91
N THR A 91 7.77 -8.54 10.93
CA THR A 91 6.30 -8.69 10.98
C THR A 91 5.88 -9.62 12.11
N PHE A 92 6.63 -10.70 12.34
CA PHE A 92 6.37 -11.63 13.44
C PHE A 92 6.47 -11.00 14.83
N VAL A 93 7.44 -10.08 15.03
CA VAL A 93 7.73 -9.48 16.34
C VAL A 93 6.61 -8.59 16.85
N TYR A 94 5.96 -7.78 16.00
CA TYR A 94 4.87 -6.92 16.47
C TYR A 94 3.49 -7.59 16.36
N LEU A 95 3.30 -8.52 15.41
CA LEU A 95 1.98 -9.10 15.14
C LEU A 95 1.68 -10.37 15.97
N TYR A 96 2.65 -11.26 16.19
CA TYR A 96 2.40 -12.58 16.81
C TYR A 96 3.14 -12.79 18.14
N PHE A 97 4.31 -12.20 18.32
CA PHE A 97 5.10 -12.42 19.53
C PHE A 97 4.36 -12.03 20.84
N PRO A 98 3.66 -10.89 20.95
CA PRO A 98 2.96 -10.50 22.18
C PRO A 98 1.86 -11.48 22.57
N THR A 99 1.06 -11.94 21.60
CA THR A 99 -0.01 -12.91 21.82
C THR A 99 0.57 -14.26 22.25
N ILE A 100 1.66 -14.72 21.62
CA ILE A 100 2.35 -15.95 22.03
C ILE A 100 2.85 -15.88 23.48
N VAL A 101 3.48 -14.77 23.88
CA VAL A 101 3.95 -14.57 25.26
C VAL A 101 2.79 -14.59 26.25
N ALA A 102 1.67 -13.93 25.93
CA ALA A 102 0.47 -13.92 26.75
C ALA A 102 -0.17 -15.31 26.90
N VAL A 103 -0.21 -16.09 25.82
CA VAL A 103 -0.71 -17.46 25.81
C VAL A 103 0.15 -18.38 26.69
N ILE A 104 1.48 -18.30 26.57
CA ILE A 104 2.40 -19.07 27.43
C ILE A 104 2.18 -18.71 28.90
N PHE A 105 2.02 -17.42 29.20
CA PHE A 105 1.71 -16.95 30.54
C PHE A 105 0.33 -17.45 31.04
N SER A 106 -0.68 -17.52 30.17
CA SER A 106 -2.00 -18.10 30.47
C SER A 106 -1.91 -19.59 30.84
N ILE A 107 -1.16 -20.39 30.07
CA ILE A 107 -0.95 -21.81 30.36
C ILE A 107 -0.23 -22.00 31.71
N TYR A 108 0.80 -21.17 31.96
CA TYR A 108 1.54 -21.19 33.22
C TYR A 108 0.63 -20.86 34.42
N TRP A 109 -0.25 -19.85 34.27
CA TRP A 109 -1.18 -19.48 35.33
C TRP A 109 -2.31 -20.51 35.53
N ALA A 110 -2.78 -21.15 34.46
CA ALA A 110 -3.77 -22.23 34.54
C ALA A 110 -3.27 -23.43 35.39
N TRP A 111 -1.96 -23.69 35.40
CA TRP A 111 -1.35 -24.70 36.28
C TRP A 111 -1.44 -24.30 37.77
N ILE A 112 -1.17 -23.04 38.10
CA ILE A 112 -1.25 -22.52 39.48
C ILE A 112 -2.69 -22.62 40.02
N ASP A 113 -3.68 -22.23 39.21
CA ASP A 113 -5.08 -22.33 39.59
C ASP A 113 -5.57 -23.77 39.75
N LEU A 114 -5.17 -24.66 38.84
CA LEU A 114 -5.50 -26.08 38.92
C LEU A 114 -5.02 -26.69 40.25
N GLU A 115 -3.77 -26.44 40.60
CA GLU A 115 -3.17 -26.91 41.86
C GLU A 115 -3.84 -26.29 43.09
N THR A 116 -4.18 -25.00 43.03
CA THR A 116 -4.89 -24.31 44.11
C THR A 116 -6.27 -24.93 44.37
N LYS A 117 -7.05 -25.18 43.31
CA LYS A 117 -8.37 -25.84 43.38
C LYS A 117 -8.27 -27.27 43.91
N ARG A 118 -7.24 -28.01 43.49
CA ARG A 118 -7.01 -29.40 43.89
C ARG A 118 -6.64 -29.53 45.37
N MET A 119 -5.90 -28.57 45.91
CA MET A 119 -5.41 -28.60 47.29
C MET A 119 -6.37 -28.03 48.32
N GLU A 120 -7.34 -27.21 47.91
CA GLU A 120 -8.32 -26.59 48.81
C GLU A 120 -9.00 -27.59 49.79
N PRO A 121 -9.51 -28.76 49.35
CA PRO A 121 -10.13 -29.72 50.27
C PRO A 121 -9.21 -30.19 51.39
N TYR A 122 -7.93 -30.41 51.07
CA TYR A 122 -6.93 -30.88 52.03
C TYR A 122 -6.48 -29.78 53.00
N TYR A 123 -6.43 -28.53 52.53
CA TYR A 123 -6.19 -27.38 53.42
C TYR A 123 -7.34 -27.16 54.40
N GLN A 124 -8.58 -27.41 53.98
CA GLN A 124 -9.74 -27.35 54.87
C GLN A 124 -9.69 -28.45 55.94
N LEU A 125 -9.34 -29.68 55.57
CA LEU A 125 -9.17 -30.79 56.52
C LEU A 125 -7.99 -30.58 57.49
N SER A 126 -6.96 -29.83 57.10
CA SER A 126 -5.77 -29.57 57.94
C SER A 126 -6.00 -28.51 59.03
N LYS A 127 -7.19 -27.89 59.11
CA LYS A 127 -7.56 -26.92 60.16
C LYS A 127 -7.56 -27.56 61.56
N PRO A 128 -7.30 -26.80 62.64
CA PRO A 128 -7.16 -27.37 63.98
C PRO A 128 -8.44 -28.07 64.47
N ASN A 129 -9.62 -27.53 64.09
CA ASN A 129 -10.94 -28.05 64.44
C ASN A 129 -11.58 -28.92 63.32
N GLY A 130 -10.79 -29.31 62.31
CA GLY A 130 -11.28 -29.97 61.09
C GLY A 130 -12.23 -29.10 60.25
N ALA A 131 -12.84 -29.71 59.24
CA ALA A 131 -13.83 -29.08 58.36
C ALA A 131 -15.08 -29.95 58.21
N LEU A 132 -16.21 -29.34 57.87
CA LEU A 132 -17.44 -30.08 57.54
C LEU A 132 -17.24 -30.85 56.24
N GLY A 133 -17.88 -32.01 56.08
CA GLY A 133 -17.80 -32.81 54.85
C GLY A 133 -18.20 -32.03 53.60
N LYS A 134 -19.19 -31.13 53.72
CA LYS A 134 -19.60 -30.22 52.63
C LYS A 134 -18.55 -29.18 52.24
N ASP A 135 -17.71 -28.76 53.19
CA ASP A 135 -16.67 -27.74 53.03
C ASP A 135 -15.28 -28.37 52.80
N SER A 136 -15.20 -29.70 52.66
CA SER A 136 -13.96 -30.45 52.47
C SER A 136 -14.13 -31.61 51.48
N LEU A 137 -14.55 -32.79 51.96
CA LEU A 137 -14.60 -34.03 51.17
C LEU A 137 -15.53 -33.97 49.95
N LEU A 138 -16.57 -33.13 49.99
CA LEU A 138 -17.56 -32.96 48.91
C LEU A 138 -17.25 -31.79 47.96
N LEU A 139 -16.12 -31.10 48.11
CA LEU A 139 -15.73 -29.98 47.23
C LEU A 139 -15.40 -30.45 45.81
N GLN A 140 -15.84 -29.68 44.80
CA GLN A 140 -15.73 -30.02 43.37
C GLN A 140 -15.10 -28.91 42.51
N TYR A 141 -14.25 -28.05 43.07
CA TYR A 141 -13.67 -26.91 42.34
C TYR A 141 -12.94 -27.27 41.03
N PRO A 142 -12.12 -28.35 40.94
CA PRO A 142 -11.39 -28.68 39.71
C PRO A 142 -12.27 -29.04 38.50
N PHE A 143 -13.54 -29.37 38.73
CA PHE A 143 -14.49 -29.77 37.68
C PHE A 143 -15.55 -28.70 37.41
N SER A 144 -15.41 -27.52 38.04
CA SER A 144 -16.28 -26.37 37.76
C SER A 144 -15.83 -25.64 36.50
N PHE A 145 -16.78 -25.16 35.70
CA PHE A 145 -16.49 -24.29 34.57
C PHE A 145 -15.73 -23.05 35.07
N ILE A 146 -14.54 -22.78 34.50
CA ILE A 146 -13.55 -21.81 34.98
C ILE A 146 -14.15 -20.47 35.43
N PRO A 147 -15.08 -19.84 34.69
CA PRO A 147 -15.65 -18.53 35.04
C PRO A 147 -16.56 -18.55 36.27
N LEU A 148 -17.16 -19.69 36.59
CA LEU A 148 -18.05 -19.86 37.73
C LEU A 148 -17.29 -20.20 39.02
N ALA A 149 -16.04 -20.66 38.90
CA ALA A 149 -15.19 -21.02 40.03
C ALA A 149 -14.94 -19.85 41.02
N PRO A 150 -14.55 -18.63 40.60
CA PRO A 150 -14.29 -17.53 41.54
C PRO A 150 -15.57 -17.08 42.26
N ILE A 151 -16.72 -17.07 41.57
CA ILE A 151 -18.02 -16.71 42.17
C ILE A 151 -18.40 -17.69 43.29
N ARG A 152 -18.24 -18.99 43.05
CA ARG A 152 -18.49 -20.03 44.07
C ARG A 152 -17.50 -19.91 45.23
N ALA A 153 -16.21 -19.77 44.94
CA ALA A 153 -15.17 -19.65 45.97
C ALA A 153 -15.35 -18.40 46.85
N PHE A 154 -15.80 -17.28 46.28
CA PHE A 154 -16.13 -16.07 47.03
C PHE A 154 -17.30 -16.32 47.99
N ARG A 155 -18.39 -16.93 47.50
CA ARG A 155 -19.57 -17.27 48.30
C ARG A 155 -19.24 -18.24 49.44
N ASP A 156 -18.40 -19.22 49.16
CA ASP A 156 -17.98 -20.25 50.12
C ASP A 156 -16.80 -19.79 51.01
N LYS A 157 -16.33 -18.53 50.86
CA LYS A 157 -15.22 -17.91 51.60
C LYS A 157 -13.87 -18.64 51.46
N HIS A 158 -13.64 -19.27 50.32
CA HIS A 158 -12.38 -19.95 49.96
C HIS A 158 -11.44 -19.00 49.19
N TRP A 159 -10.82 -18.08 49.94
CA TRP A 159 -9.99 -16.99 49.39
C TRP A 159 -8.85 -17.41 48.44
N PRO A 160 -8.09 -18.50 48.67
CA PRO A 160 -7.03 -18.91 47.74
C PRO A 160 -7.60 -19.31 46.37
N VAL A 161 -8.68 -20.09 46.35
CA VAL A 161 -9.35 -20.49 45.11
C VAL A 161 -9.93 -19.27 44.40
N PHE A 162 -10.48 -18.30 45.15
CA PHE A 162 -10.95 -17.05 44.58
C PHE A 162 -9.84 -16.29 43.85
N TRP A 163 -8.71 -16.00 44.50
CA TRP A 163 -7.61 -15.23 43.89
C TRP A 163 -6.97 -15.95 42.70
N ALA A 164 -6.76 -17.27 42.79
CA ALA A 164 -6.21 -18.04 41.69
C ALA A 164 -7.14 -18.09 40.47
N SER A 165 -8.42 -18.37 40.69
CA SER A 165 -9.42 -18.48 39.61
C SER A 165 -9.77 -17.14 39.01
N PHE A 166 -9.82 -16.08 39.81
CA PHE A 166 -10.06 -14.73 39.32
C PHE A 166 -8.94 -14.28 38.38
N ALA A 167 -7.69 -14.54 38.75
CA ALA A 167 -6.55 -14.22 37.90
C ALA A 167 -6.50 -15.09 36.62
N VAL A 168 -6.93 -16.36 36.64
CA VAL A 168 -7.05 -17.16 35.39
C VAL A 168 -8.05 -16.54 34.44
N VAL A 169 -9.23 -16.18 34.92
CA VAL A 169 -10.26 -15.55 34.09
C VAL A 169 -9.73 -14.26 33.46
N LEU A 170 -9.03 -13.45 34.26
CA LEU A 170 -8.44 -12.20 33.79
C LEU A 170 -7.31 -12.42 32.78
N VAL A 171 -6.42 -13.40 32.99
CA VAL A 171 -5.33 -13.68 32.03
C VAL A 171 -5.89 -14.25 30.71
N THR A 172 -6.78 -15.24 30.79
CA THR A 172 -7.30 -15.94 29.60
C THR A 172 -8.23 -15.06 28.76
N TRP A 173 -9.06 -14.22 29.38
CA TRP A 173 -10.08 -13.44 28.65
C TRP A 173 -9.87 -11.93 28.66
N GLY A 174 -9.00 -11.42 29.52
CA GLY A 174 -8.55 -10.04 29.50
C GLY A 174 -7.22 -9.91 28.77
N LEU A 175 -6.16 -10.53 29.32
CA LEU A 175 -4.79 -10.30 28.87
C LEU A 175 -4.51 -10.86 27.47
N VAL A 176 -4.92 -12.09 27.16
CA VAL A 176 -4.65 -12.72 25.84
C VAL A 176 -5.34 -11.95 24.68
N PRO A 177 -6.66 -11.64 24.73
CA PRO A 177 -7.31 -10.95 23.62
C PRO A 177 -6.85 -9.50 23.44
N THR A 178 -6.48 -8.81 24.53
CA THR A 178 -6.01 -7.42 24.45
C THR A 178 -4.65 -7.28 23.77
N GLN A 179 -3.83 -8.33 23.70
CA GLN A 179 -2.55 -8.29 22.99
C GLN A 179 -2.72 -7.99 21.49
N ALA A 180 -3.82 -8.42 20.89
CA ALA A 180 -4.10 -8.22 19.47
C ALA A 180 -4.33 -6.73 19.11
N GLY A 181 -4.71 -5.90 20.09
CA GLY A 181 -4.92 -4.47 19.91
C GLY A 181 -3.74 -3.59 20.36
N LEU A 182 -2.62 -4.20 20.78
CA LEU A 182 -1.48 -3.47 21.37
C LEU A 182 -0.76 -2.58 20.34
N PHE A 183 -0.67 -3.06 19.10
CA PHE A 183 0.01 -2.38 18.00
C PHE A 183 -1.00 -1.91 16.95
N SER A 184 -0.79 -0.71 16.43
CA SER A 184 -1.53 -0.17 15.28
C SER A 184 -0.57 0.35 14.22
N VAL A 185 -1.01 0.32 12.96
CA VAL A 185 -0.24 0.84 11.81
C VAL A 185 -0.81 2.20 11.42
N GLN A 186 0.04 3.22 11.39
CA GLN A 186 -0.34 4.58 10.97
C GLN A 186 0.69 5.19 10.02
N THR A 187 0.22 6.05 9.12
CA THR A 187 1.10 6.85 8.25
C THR A 187 1.62 8.06 9.02
N VAL A 188 2.94 8.15 9.17
CA VAL A 188 3.63 9.25 9.86
C VAL A 188 4.55 9.98 8.88
N THR A 189 4.71 11.29 9.11
CA THR A 189 5.69 12.08 8.37
C THR A 189 6.93 12.26 9.23
N ARG A 190 8.09 11.84 8.72
CA ARG A 190 9.35 11.94 9.45
C ARG A 190 10.26 12.95 8.78
N THR A 191 10.71 13.93 9.55
CA THR A 191 11.72 14.90 9.13
C THR A 191 13.08 14.44 9.61
N THR A 192 14.00 14.18 8.68
CA THR A 192 15.38 13.79 8.95
C THR A 192 16.34 14.85 8.42
N ASN A 193 17.35 15.20 9.20
CA ASN A 193 18.46 16.00 8.68
C ASN A 193 19.27 15.12 7.72
N ALA A 194 19.54 15.64 6.52
CA ALA A 194 20.29 14.96 5.48
C ALA A 194 21.29 15.92 4.85
N THR A 195 22.36 15.37 4.28
CA THR A 195 23.32 16.13 3.47
C THR A 195 22.88 16.11 2.01
N PHE A 196 22.92 17.26 1.37
CA PHE A 196 22.53 17.45 -0.02
C PHE A 196 23.72 17.94 -0.83
N ALA A 197 23.87 17.42 -2.04
CA ALA A 197 24.81 17.93 -3.03
C ALA A 197 24.07 18.97 -3.91
N VAL A 198 24.46 20.23 -3.82
CA VAL A 198 23.96 21.31 -4.68
C VAL A 198 24.90 21.47 -5.85
N SER A 199 24.39 21.43 -7.08
CA SER A 199 25.21 21.63 -8.27
C SER A 199 25.74 23.05 -8.33
N THR A 200 27.05 23.18 -8.54
CA THR A 200 27.73 24.45 -8.80
C THR A 200 28.15 24.58 -10.27
N TYR A 201 27.69 23.66 -11.12
CA TYR A 201 28.02 23.68 -12.53
C TYR A 201 27.29 24.83 -13.23
N SER A 202 28.02 25.57 -14.05
CA SER A 202 27.48 26.53 -15.00
C SER A 202 28.25 26.42 -16.30
N MET A 203 27.54 26.45 -17.43
CA MET A 203 28.14 26.41 -18.76
C MET A 203 29.02 27.65 -18.97
N PRO A 204 30.31 27.50 -19.32
CA PRO A 204 31.18 28.65 -19.58
C PRO A 204 30.64 29.54 -20.70
N VAL A 205 30.72 30.86 -20.53
CA VAL A 205 30.18 31.87 -21.47
C VAL A 205 30.61 31.64 -22.92
N GLY A 206 31.89 31.33 -23.17
CA GLY A 206 32.39 31.08 -24.54
C GLY A 206 31.79 29.85 -25.25
N LYS A 207 31.13 28.94 -24.51
CA LYS A 207 30.38 27.80 -25.08
C LYS A 207 28.88 28.07 -25.21
N GLN A 208 28.36 29.09 -24.53
CA GLN A 208 26.93 29.41 -24.52
C GLN A 208 26.45 29.77 -25.94
N GLU A 209 27.22 30.53 -26.70
CA GLU A 209 26.85 30.95 -28.07
C GLU A 209 26.70 29.76 -29.04
N ALA A 210 27.57 28.75 -28.94
CA ALA A 210 27.52 27.58 -29.81
C ALA A 210 26.54 26.48 -29.31
N SER A 211 26.26 26.43 -28.00
CA SER A 211 25.53 25.31 -27.37
C SER A 211 24.10 25.66 -26.94
N LEU A 212 23.80 26.94 -26.65
CA LEU A 212 22.44 27.41 -26.38
C LEU A 212 21.67 27.52 -27.70
N THR A 213 21.27 26.37 -28.22
CA THR A 213 20.33 26.24 -29.34
C THR A 213 18.94 26.78 -28.96
N PHE A 214 18.02 26.92 -29.94
CA PHE A 214 16.64 27.39 -29.72
C PHE A 214 15.75 26.47 -28.84
N LYS A 215 16.30 25.40 -28.26
CA LYS A 215 15.59 24.43 -27.42
C LYS A 215 14.89 25.09 -26.22
N TYR A 216 15.50 26.12 -25.61
CA TYR A 216 14.85 26.85 -24.53
C TYR A 216 13.61 27.60 -25.03
N GLY A 217 13.70 28.29 -26.17
CA GLY A 217 12.57 29.00 -26.79
C GLY A 217 11.43 28.07 -27.22
N GLN A 218 11.75 26.89 -27.75
CA GLN A 218 10.77 25.85 -28.11
C GLN A 218 10.02 25.33 -26.88
N SER A 219 10.71 25.12 -25.76
CA SER A 219 10.06 24.71 -24.51
C SER A 219 9.28 25.83 -23.85
N THR A 220 9.76 27.08 -23.94
CA THR A 220 8.99 28.25 -23.50
C THR A 220 7.67 28.33 -24.27
N TYR A 221 7.66 28.03 -25.57
CA TYR A 221 6.43 27.90 -26.35
C TYR A 221 5.51 26.84 -25.74
N GLY A 222 5.99 25.61 -25.54
CA GLY A 222 5.20 24.52 -24.95
C GLY A 222 4.63 24.85 -23.57
N ILE A 223 5.40 25.52 -22.71
CA ILE A 223 4.95 25.93 -21.37
C ILE A 223 3.89 27.04 -21.43
N ALA A 224 4.06 28.00 -22.35
CA ALA A 224 3.15 29.13 -22.49
C ALA A 224 1.83 28.72 -23.17
N THR A 225 1.88 27.92 -24.23
CA THR A 225 0.74 27.72 -25.15
C THR A 225 0.15 26.31 -25.12
N ALA A 226 0.90 25.31 -24.64
CA ALA A 226 0.52 23.89 -24.63
C ALA A 226 0.46 23.29 -23.21
N ASN A 227 0.57 24.12 -22.16
CA ASN A 227 0.52 23.72 -20.75
C ASN A 227 1.53 22.61 -20.41
N GLU A 228 2.70 22.63 -21.04
CA GLU A 228 3.80 21.70 -20.78
C GLU A 228 4.23 21.75 -19.30
N SER A 229 4.64 20.60 -18.73
CA SER A 229 5.24 20.55 -17.40
C SER A 229 6.54 21.34 -17.37
N LEU A 230 6.71 22.18 -16.34
CA LEU A 230 7.95 22.89 -16.11
C LEU A 230 9.10 21.89 -15.87
N PRO A 231 10.33 22.22 -16.32
CA PRO A 231 11.51 21.42 -15.99
C PRO A 231 11.73 21.30 -14.47
N MET A 232 12.49 20.29 -14.06
CA MET A 232 12.91 20.10 -12.67
C MET A 232 13.53 21.39 -12.10
N TYR A 233 13.32 21.64 -10.81
CA TYR A 233 13.84 22.81 -10.08
C TYR A 233 13.37 24.18 -10.60
N THR A 234 12.34 24.23 -11.45
CA THR A 234 11.92 25.46 -12.14
C THR A 234 10.47 25.83 -11.84
N ALA A 235 10.23 27.12 -11.63
CA ALA A 235 8.93 27.77 -11.58
C ALA A 235 8.80 28.76 -12.76
N ARG A 236 7.60 29.31 -13.01
CA ARG A 236 7.40 30.29 -14.11
C ARG A 236 8.22 31.57 -13.95
N ASN A 237 8.57 31.94 -12.71
CA ASN A 237 9.24 33.19 -12.36
C ASN A 237 10.69 33.03 -11.85
N PHE A 238 11.12 31.81 -11.52
CA PHE A 238 12.49 31.54 -11.05
C PHE A 238 12.94 30.12 -11.42
N THR A 239 14.26 29.90 -11.45
CA THR A 239 14.85 28.56 -11.47
C THR A 239 15.85 28.41 -10.33
N LEU A 240 16.00 27.20 -9.82
CA LEU A 240 16.91 26.88 -8.73
C LEU A 240 18.09 26.07 -9.27
N ALA A 241 19.27 26.27 -8.67
CA ALA A 241 20.38 25.35 -8.87
C ALA A 241 19.96 23.93 -8.40
N PRO A 242 20.13 22.89 -9.24
CA PRO A 242 19.72 21.53 -8.91
C PRO A 242 20.42 21.03 -7.63
N PHE A 243 19.68 20.31 -6.78
CA PHE A 243 20.25 19.70 -5.58
C PHE A 243 19.63 18.34 -5.29
N LYS A 244 20.44 17.36 -4.87
CA LYS A 244 19.98 16.00 -4.55
C LYS A 244 20.55 15.51 -3.23
N SER A 245 19.92 14.50 -2.64
CA SER A 245 20.42 13.83 -1.43
C SER A 245 21.77 13.16 -1.70
N ALA A 246 22.75 13.33 -0.81
CA ALA A 246 24.09 12.73 -0.96
C ALA A 246 24.12 11.22 -0.65
N ASP A 247 23.19 10.73 0.18
CA ASP A 247 23.05 9.31 0.52
C ASP A 247 22.52 8.49 -0.67
N HIS A 248 23.44 7.98 -1.48
CA HIS A 248 23.18 7.41 -2.80
C HIS A 248 22.60 5.97 -2.81
N GLU A 249 22.42 5.31 -1.65
CA GLU A 249 22.29 3.84 -1.66
C GLU A 249 20.88 3.24 -1.60
N ARG A 250 19.79 3.99 -1.36
CA ARG A 250 18.42 3.40 -1.33
C ARG A 250 17.34 4.46 -1.55
N GLU A 251 17.33 5.12 -2.69
CA GLU A 251 16.16 5.89 -3.13
C GLU A 251 15.04 4.92 -3.58
N SER A 252 14.37 4.28 -2.62
CA SER A 252 12.98 3.92 -2.88
C SER A 252 12.22 5.22 -3.13
N LEU A 253 11.51 5.30 -4.25
CA LEU A 253 10.60 6.38 -4.69
C LEU A 253 9.54 6.67 -3.61
N GLN A 254 9.95 7.28 -2.50
CA GLN A 254 9.10 7.59 -1.37
C GLN A 254 8.57 9.00 -1.55
N LYS A 255 7.24 9.12 -1.49
CA LYS A 255 6.55 10.41 -1.50
C LYS A 255 7.02 11.22 -0.29
N GLY A 256 7.42 12.47 -0.55
CA GLY A 256 7.96 13.34 0.47
C GLY A 256 8.41 14.69 -0.10
N THR A 257 9.04 15.48 0.75
CA THR A 257 9.61 16.78 0.37
C THR A 257 11.07 16.85 0.82
N GLN A 258 11.89 17.56 0.06
CA GLN A 258 13.29 17.82 0.39
C GLN A 258 13.49 19.32 0.50
N THR A 259 14.12 19.77 1.57
CA THR A 259 14.40 21.19 1.82
C THR A 259 15.90 21.38 2.00
N ALA A 260 16.53 22.18 1.14
CA ALA A 260 17.95 22.49 1.24
C ALA A 260 18.25 23.95 0.81
N PRO A 261 19.33 24.54 1.33
CA PRO A 261 19.88 25.78 0.79
C PRO A 261 20.36 25.59 -0.65
N THR A 262 19.94 26.46 -1.55
CA THR A 262 20.34 26.48 -2.97
C THR A 262 20.33 27.92 -3.51
N THR A 263 20.79 28.12 -4.73
CA THR A 263 20.80 29.41 -5.42
C THR A 263 19.58 29.53 -6.32
N MET A 264 18.83 30.63 -6.18
CA MET A 264 17.71 31.00 -7.03
C MET A 264 18.15 32.06 -8.04
N TYR A 265 17.75 31.87 -9.30
CA TYR A 265 17.98 32.81 -10.40
C TYR A 265 16.66 33.40 -10.87
N THR A 266 16.61 34.73 -10.95
CA THR A 266 15.40 35.49 -11.31
C THR A 266 15.71 36.63 -12.26
N LEU A 267 14.68 37.10 -12.95
CA LEU A 267 14.73 38.28 -13.81
C LEU A 267 13.59 39.22 -13.44
N ASP A 268 13.91 40.50 -13.30
CA ASP A 268 12.93 41.57 -13.14
C ASP A 268 13.08 42.60 -14.25
N LEU A 269 11.98 43.28 -14.58
CA LEU A 269 11.98 44.41 -15.50
C LEU A 269 11.71 45.70 -14.74
N GLU A 270 12.54 46.71 -14.98
CA GLU A 270 12.33 48.08 -14.54
C GLU A 270 11.80 48.90 -15.71
N CYS A 271 10.49 49.14 -15.73
CA CYS A 271 9.80 49.79 -16.84
C CYS A 271 9.37 51.21 -16.52
N GLU A 272 9.39 52.07 -17.53
CA GLU A 272 8.89 53.44 -17.49
C GLU A 272 7.89 53.69 -18.62
N ASN A 273 6.95 54.60 -18.38
CA ASN A 273 5.92 54.96 -19.34
C ASN A 273 6.49 55.94 -20.37
N ALA A 274 6.36 55.59 -21.65
CA ALA A 274 6.69 56.44 -22.79
C ALA A 274 5.50 56.57 -23.75
N SER A 275 4.27 56.34 -23.27
CA SER A 275 3.07 56.37 -24.10
C SER A 275 2.85 57.75 -24.73
N HIS A 276 2.37 57.76 -25.97
CA HIS A 276 2.08 58.96 -26.73
C HIS A 276 0.57 59.08 -26.95
N LYS A 277 0.03 60.28 -26.72
CA LYS A 277 -1.38 60.60 -27.00
C LYS A 277 -1.52 61.05 -28.44
N ALA A 278 -2.52 60.53 -29.12
CA ALA A 278 -2.75 60.78 -30.52
C ALA A 278 -2.79 62.28 -30.86
N ASP A 279 -1.87 62.69 -31.72
CA ASP A 279 -1.82 64.01 -32.34
C ASP A 279 -1.83 63.87 -33.88
N ASN A 280 -2.02 64.97 -34.61
CA ASN A 280 -1.94 64.97 -36.07
C ASN A 280 -0.48 64.96 -36.59
N SER A 281 0.50 64.65 -35.75
CA SER A 281 1.90 64.65 -36.16
C SER A 281 2.21 63.39 -36.99
N THR A 282 2.99 63.54 -38.05
CA THR A 282 3.44 62.43 -38.89
C THR A 282 4.68 61.73 -38.33
N ARG A 283 5.24 62.24 -37.22
CA ARG A 283 6.47 61.75 -36.59
C ARG A 283 6.36 61.82 -35.08
N ILE A 284 6.26 60.64 -34.47
CA ILE A 284 6.23 60.49 -33.01
C ILE A 284 7.65 60.20 -32.52
N SER A 285 8.05 60.90 -31.46
CA SER A 285 9.31 60.70 -30.74
C SER A 285 9.04 60.11 -29.35
N TYR A 286 9.67 58.99 -29.03
CA TYR A 286 9.62 58.33 -27.74
C TYR A 286 10.92 58.60 -26.98
N LEU A 287 10.80 59.23 -25.81
CA LEU A 287 11.93 59.64 -24.98
C LEU A 287 11.94 58.84 -23.67
N SER A 288 13.11 58.30 -23.33
CA SER A 288 13.37 57.62 -22.06
C SER A 288 14.08 58.57 -21.08
N ASN A 289 13.87 58.35 -19.78
CA ASN A 289 14.67 59.03 -18.74
C ASN A 289 16.16 58.66 -18.82
N GLY A 290 16.49 57.52 -19.44
CA GLY A 290 17.86 57.05 -19.71
C GLY A 290 18.53 57.68 -20.92
N GLY A 291 17.87 58.63 -21.61
CA GLY A 291 18.43 59.32 -22.77
C GLY A 291 18.26 58.59 -24.10
N CYS A 292 17.48 57.50 -24.16
CA CYS A 292 17.03 56.92 -25.42
C CYS A 292 16.03 57.85 -26.11
N ASN A 293 16.23 58.11 -27.41
CA ASN A 293 15.29 58.87 -28.22
C ASN A 293 15.02 58.12 -29.52
N ILE A 294 13.78 57.65 -29.68
CA ILE A 294 13.38 56.90 -30.86
C ILE A 294 12.35 57.71 -31.65
N THR A 295 12.60 57.91 -32.95
CA THR A 295 11.71 58.65 -33.85
C THR A 295 11.39 57.80 -35.08
N ASP A 296 10.15 57.91 -35.59
CA ASP A 296 9.76 57.38 -36.91
C ASP A 296 9.75 55.84 -37.01
N LEU A 297 9.11 55.15 -36.05
CA LEU A 297 9.04 53.68 -35.94
C LEU A 297 7.90 52.99 -36.71
N GLY A 298 6.96 53.75 -37.26
CA GLY A 298 5.78 53.20 -37.94
C GLY A 298 4.64 52.71 -37.04
N LEU A 299 4.79 52.70 -35.70
CA LEU A 299 3.67 52.53 -34.75
C LEU A 299 3.19 53.90 -34.26
N ASP A 300 2.37 54.56 -35.08
CA ASP A 300 1.91 55.93 -34.88
C ASP A 300 0.41 56.06 -34.55
N GLY A 301 -0.27 54.93 -34.35
CA GLY A 301 -1.71 54.90 -34.09
C GLY A 301 -2.57 55.20 -35.33
N ASN A 302 -1.99 55.35 -36.53
CA ASN A 302 -2.69 55.71 -37.75
C ASN A 302 -3.01 54.51 -38.67
N LEU A 303 -2.65 53.29 -38.25
CA LEU A 303 -2.97 52.05 -38.97
C LEU A 303 -4.48 51.79 -38.98
N THR A 304 -5.05 51.42 -40.13
CA THR A 304 -6.49 51.16 -40.29
C THR A 304 -6.75 49.66 -40.45
N VAL A 305 -7.78 49.15 -39.80
CA VAL A 305 -8.22 47.74 -39.93
C VAL A 305 -8.59 47.43 -41.38
N GLY A 306 -8.10 46.30 -41.89
CA GLY A 306 -8.33 45.82 -43.26
C GLY A 306 -7.06 45.65 -44.09
N GLU A 307 -7.24 45.52 -45.41
CA GLU A 307 -6.17 45.21 -46.36
C GLU A 307 -5.23 46.41 -46.55
N ASN A 308 -3.96 46.24 -46.20
CA ASN A 308 -2.98 47.32 -46.20
C ASN A 308 -2.40 47.51 -47.61
N THR A 309 -2.63 48.67 -48.23
CA THR A 309 -2.11 49.01 -49.58
C THR A 309 -0.75 49.70 -49.55
N SER A 310 -0.20 50.00 -48.37
CA SER A 310 1.03 50.78 -48.22
C SER A 310 2.17 50.03 -47.52
N ARG A 311 3.25 49.88 -48.30
CA ARG A 311 4.69 49.72 -47.98
C ARG A 311 5.30 48.41 -47.47
N TYR A 312 4.57 47.41 -47.01
CA TYR A 312 5.16 46.07 -46.80
C TYR A 312 4.10 44.99 -47.08
N LYS A 313 4.49 43.85 -47.63
CA LYS A 313 3.62 42.69 -47.93
C LYS A 313 3.09 42.06 -46.61
N SER A 314 2.24 42.77 -45.87
CA SER A 314 1.67 42.32 -44.60
C SER A 314 0.34 41.60 -44.80
N LEU A 315 0.02 40.74 -43.84
CA LEU A 315 -1.32 40.21 -43.62
C LEU A 315 -2.29 41.37 -43.28
N GLU A 316 -3.59 41.11 -43.33
CA GLU A 316 -4.65 42.08 -42.99
C GLU A 316 -4.40 42.75 -41.62
N THR A 317 -4.51 44.07 -41.55
CA THR A 317 -4.35 44.81 -40.29
C THR A 317 -5.55 44.50 -39.40
N LYS A 318 -5.31 43.94 -38.20
CA LYS A 318 -6.36 43.64 -37.21
C LYS A 318 -6.55 44.81 -36.23
N GLN A 319 -7.46 44.63 -35.28
CA GLN A 319 -7.87 45.66 -34.32
C GLN A 319 -6.72 46.17 -33.43
N TYR A 320 -5.72 45.35 -33.13
CA TYR A 320 -4.57 45.72 -32.31
C TYR A 320 -3.27 45.52 -33.06
N THR A 321 -2.26 46.34 -32.77
CA THR A 321 -0.91 46.20 -33.33
C THR A 321 0.12 46.36 -32.23
N GLY A 322 1.11 45.47 -32.20
CA GLY A 322 2.20 45.47 -31.23
C GLY A 322 3.56 45.49 -31.90
N MET A 323 4.53 46.12 -31.26
CA MET A 323 5.91 46.21 -31.73
C MET A 323 6.87 46.07 -30.55
N TYR A 324 8.04 45.49 -30.80
CA TYR A 324 9.11 45.28 -29.82
C TYR A 324 10.44 45.64 -30.47
N ILE A 325 11.37 46.25 -29.73
CA ILE A 325 12.69 46.64 -30.23
C ILE A 325 13.70 46.51 -29.09
N GLY A 326 14.67 45.61 -29.22
CA GLY A 326 15.76 45.42 -28.28
C GLY A 326 16.96 46.32 -28.54
N TYR A 327 17.86 46.42 -27.56
CA TYR A 327 19.09 47.21 -27.68
C TYR A 327 20.07 46.64 -28.70
N HIS A 328 20.41 45.36 -28.54
CA HIS A 328 21.49 44.71 -29.26
C HIS A 328 21.10 44.37 -30.70
N ASN A 329 22.02 44.60 -31.65
CA ASN A 329 21.90 44.12 -33.02
C ASN A 329 23.09 43.25 -33.40
N ALA A 330 22.76 41.99 -33.63
CA ALA A 330 23.58 40.91 -34.16
C ALA A 330 23.88 41.00 -35.67
N GLY A 331 23.44 42.06 -36.34
CA GLY A 331 23.45 42.19 -37.82
C GLY A 331 22.23 41.56 -38.51
N LEU A 332 21.26 41.04 -37.74
CA LEU A 332 20.08 40.33 -38.25
C LEU A 332 18.74 40.97 -37.84
N ALA A 333 18.74 41.99 -36.97
CA ALA A 333 17.52 42.65 -36.52
C ALA A 333 17.14 43.83 -37.44
N SER A 334 15.85 43.93 -37.78
CA SER A 334 15.31 45.03 -38.59
C SER A 334 15.36 46.38 -37.86
N TYR A 335 15.14 46.37 -36.54
CA TYR A 335 15.17 47.54 -35.66
C TYR A 335 16.03 47.24 -34.42
N TYR A 336 16.73 48.25 -33.92
CA TYR A 336 17.59 48.11 -32.73
C TYR A 336 17.88 49.46 -32.09
N LEU A 337 18.12 49.46 -30.78
CA LEU A 337 18.33 50.70 -30.01
C LEU A 337 19.79 51.10 -29.81
N SER A 338 20.77 50.27 -30.15
CA SER A 338 22.19 50.57 -29.87
C SER A 338 22.72 51.86 -30.51
N THR A 339 22.11 52.34 -31.60
CA THR A 339 22.42 53.62 -32.24
C THR A 339 21.58 54.79 -31.74
N LEU A 340 20.50 54.51 -31.01
CA LEU A 340 19.48 55.47 -30.56
C LEU A 340 19.49 55.69 -29.03
N CYS A 341 20.19 54.81 -28.31
CA CYS A 341 20.34 54.81 -26.86
C CYS A 341 21.83 54.88 -26.45
N PRO A 342 22.16 55.49 -25.30
CA PRO A 342 23.50 55.46 -24.75
C PRO A 342 24.02 54.04 -24.45
N LYS A 343 25.33 53.84 -24.44
CA LYS A 343 25.96 52.55 -24.09
C LYS A 343 25.71 52.09 -22.65
N SER A 344 25.36 53.01 -21.75
CA SER A 344 24.98 52.69 -20.37
C SER A 344 23.63 51.99 -20.25
N GLU A 345 22.82 51.99 -21.32
CA GLU A 345 21.45 51.47 -21.36
C GLU A 345 21.35 50.17 -22.17
N ASN A 346 22.41 49.36 -22.16
CA ASN A 346 22.56 48.19 -23.02
C ASN A 346 21.53 47.07 -22.80
N THR A 347 20.83 47.03 -21.65
CA THR A 347 19.75 46.06 -21.38
C THR A 347 18.34 46.62 -21.58
N THR A 348 18.22 47.77 -22.26
CA THR A 348 16.94 48.46 -22.47
C THR A 348 16.27 47.98 -23.74
N PHE A 349 14.97 47.70 -23.67
CA PHE A 349 14.14 47.51 -24.85
C PHE A 349 12.96 48.49 -24.84
N TRP A 350 12.42 48.74 -26.03
CA TRP A 350 11.19 49.48 -26.24
C TRP A 350 10.09 48.52 -26.69
N ALA A 351 8.89 48.68 -26.15
CA ALA A 351 7.72 47.96 -26.60
C ALA A 351 6.52 48.90 -26.74
N GLY A 352 5.75 48.71 -27.80
CA GLY A 352 4.57 49.51 -28.11
C GLY A 352 3.35 48.64 -28.40
N PHE A 353 2.17 49.12 -28.00
CA PHE A 353 0.89 48.51 -28.25
C PHE A 353 -0.16 49.59 -28.56
N ALA A 354 -0.88 49.44 -29.66
CA ALA A 354 -1.85 50.43 -30.11
C ALA A 354 -3.09 49.75 -30.69
N LYS A 355 -4.21 50.46 -30.59
CA LYS A 355 -5.44 50.09 -31.29
C LYS A 355 -5.41 50.65 -32.72
N SER A 356 -5.78 49.84 -33.69
CA SER A 356 -5.94 50.26 -35.08
C SER A 356 -7.26 51.02 -35.28
N LYS A 357 -7.29 51.95 -36.22
CA LYS A 357 -8.48 52.72 -36.61
C LYS A 357 -9.52 51.81 -37.28
N ALA A 358 -10.80 52.05 -37.01
CA ALA A 358 -11.86 51.27 -37.64
C ALA A 358 -12.06 51.67 -39.11
N ARG A 359 -11.87 52.96 -39.43
CA ARG A 359 -11.95 53.51 -40.79
C ARG A 359 -10.76 54.43 -41.07
N ALA A 360 -10.39 54.56 -42.34
CA ALA A 360 -9.24 55.37 -42.74
C ALA A 360 -9.39 56.86 -42.38
N GLN A 361 -10.63 57.35 -42.31
CA GLN A 361 -10.99 58.72 -41.96
C GLN A 361 -11.02 58.99 -40.45
N ASP A 362 -10.90 57.96 -39.60
CA ASP A 362 -10.91 58.15 -38.15
C ASP A 362 -9.60 58.83 -37.69
N TYR A 363 -9.67 59.47 -36.52
CA TYR A 363 -8.52 60.08 -35.85
C TYR A 363 -7.52 59.00 -35.40
N PRO A 364 -6.20 59.28 -35.42
CA PRO A 364 -5.19 58.36 -34.87
C PRO A 364 -5.52 57.94 -33.44
N GLN A 365 -5.17 56.71 -33.07
CA GLN A 365 -5.40 56.17 -31.73
C GLN A 365 -4.17 56.39 -30.83
N ASP A 366 -4.39 56.45 -29.52
CA ASP A 366 -3.31 56.56 -28.54
C ASP A 366 -2.38 55.33 -28.63
N VAL A 367 -1.07 55.56 -28.49
CA VAL A 367 -0.05 54.50 -28.49
C VAL A 367 0.47 54.31 -27.08
N THR A 368 0.27 53.12 -26.54
CA THR A 368 0.84 52.72 -25.25
C THR A 368 2.26 52.23 -25.49
N ALA A 369 3.24 52.85 -24.86
CA ALA A 369 4.64 52.51 -25.06
C ALA A 369 5.42 52.51 -23.74
N ILE A 370 6.38 51.61 -23.65
CA ILE A 370 7.24 51.43 -22.47
C ILE A 370 8.70 51.26 -22.87
N PHE A 371 9.59 51.82 -22.05
CA PHE A 371 11.00 51.43 -22.02
C PHE A 371 11.22 50.55 -20.79
N CYS A 372 11.82 49.38 -20.97
CA CYS A 372 12.06 48.43 -19.89
C CYS A 372 13.53 48.01 -19.87
N ARG A 373 14.13 48.00 -18.68
CA ARG A 373 15.47 47.49 -18.44
C ARG A 373 15.41 46.11 -17.81
N ALA A 374 16.07 45.13 -18.41
CA ALA A 374 16.20 43.80 -17.82
C ALA A 374 17.26 43.80 -16.70
N ARG A 375 16.89 43.26 -15.53
CA ARG A 375 17.76 43.06 -14.37
C ARG A 375 17.81 41.59 -13.99
N TYR A 376 19.00 41.01 -14.02
CA TYR A 376 19.27 39.61 -13.72
C TYR A 376 19.79 39.47 -12.28
N TRP A 377 19.20 38.57 -11.51
CA TRP A 377 19.47 38.43 -10.09
C TRP A 377 19.80 36.97 -9.72
N ARG A 378 20.70 36.83 -8.74
CA ARG A 378 20.95 35.59 -8.01
C ARG A 378 20.71 35.81 -6.52
N GLN A 379 20.19 34.80 -5.83
CA GLN A 379 19.87 34.89 -4.41
C GLN A 379 20.02 33.52 -3.73
N GLU A 380 20.61 33.49 -2.53
CA GLU A 380 20.61 32.26 -1.72
C GLU A 380 19.26 32.08 -1.04
N VAL A 381 18.68 30.89 -1.20
CA VAL A 381 17.35 30.53 -0.70
C VAL A 381 17.34 29.13 -0.09
N SER A 382 16.44 28.88 0.85
CA SER A 382 16.06 27.54 1.28
C SER A 382 14.86 27.09 0.46
N ALA A 383 15.05 26.12 -0.43
CA ALA A 383 14.01 25.62 -1.31
C ALA A 383 13.50 24.25 -0.86
N THR A 384 12.17 24.12 -0.77
CA THR A 384 11.46 22.85 -0.57
C THR A 384 10.96 22.35 -1.92
N ILE A 385 11.42 21.18 -2.33
CA ILE A 385 11.02 20.49 -3.57
C ILE A 385 10.24 19.21 -3.25
N ASP A 386 9.41 18.79 -4.20
CA ASP A 386 8.78 17.47 -4.22
C ASP A 386 9.80 16.39 -4.59
N THR A 387 9.82 15.25 -3.87
CA THR A 387 10.81 14.18 -4.10
C THR A 387 10.68 13.48 -5.44
N MET A 388 9.49 13.47 -6.05
CA MET A 388 9.21 12.70 -7.26
C MET A 388 9.38 13.54 -8.52
N THR A 389 8.89 14.77 -8.50
CA THR A 389 8.90 15.68 -9.66
C THR A 389 10.04 16.69 -9.62
N SER A 390 10.71 16.85 -8.47
CA SER A 390 11.70 17.92 -8.21
C SER A 390 11.13 19.33 -8.45
N MET A 391 9.81 19.50 -8.41
CA MET A 391 9.18 20.80 -8.55
C MET A 391 9.28 21.60 -7.24
N PRO A 392 9.58 22.90 -7.30
CA PRO A 392 9.64 23.75 -6.12
C PRO A 392 8.23 24.01 -5.56
N LEU A 393 8.03 23.64 -4.29
CA LEU A 393 6.78 23.84 -3.55
C LEU A 393 6.81 25.11 -2.70
N LYS A 394 7.95 25.40 -2.08
CA LYS A 394 8.15 26.56 -1.21
C LYS A 394 9.58 27.05 -1.28
N VAL A 395 9.78 28.36 -1.31
CA VAL A 395 11.11 28.98 -1.30
C VAL A 395 11.15 30.07 -0.23
N VAL A 396 12.21 30.08 0.59
CA VAL A 396 12.44 31.04 1.67
C VAL A 396 13.79 31.72 1.45
N ASN A 397 13.81 33.05 1.44
CA ASN A 397 15.04 33.81 1.20
C ASN A 397 16.00 33.71 2.39
N LEU A 398 17.28 33.41 2.13
CA LEU A 398 18.33 33.34 3.16
C LEU A 398 19.23 34.58 3.13
N ALA A 399 19.45 35.15 1.95
CA ALA A 399 20.28 36.33 1.73
C ALA A 399 19.54 37.41 0.92
N GLU A 400 20.09 38.62 0.88
CA GLU A 400 19.64 39.65 -0.05
C GLU A 400 19.99 39.29 -1.50
N ARG A 401 19.19 39.78 -2.44
CA ARG A 401 19.41 39.57 -3.88
C ARG A 401 20.68 40.27 -4.36
N GLN A 402 21.48 39.58 -5.17
CA GLN A 402 22.70 40.10 -5.79
C GLN A 402 22.54 40.14 -7.32
N PRO A 403 23.13 41.13 -8.02
CA PRO A 403 23.14 41.12 -9.47
C PRO A 403 23.92 39.90 -10.00
N LEU A 404 23.42 39.29 -11.08
CA LEU A 404 24.07 38.16 -11.73
C LEU A 404 25.32 38.63 -12.51
N ASP A 405 26.43 37.89 -12.39
CA ASP A 405 27.66 38.20 -13.13
C ASP A 405 27.53 37.78 -14.61
N TRP A 406 27.99 38.63 -15.51
CA TRP A 406 28.01 38.37 -16.95
C TRP A 406 28.99 37.25 -17.32
N SER A 407 29.93 36.90 -16.42
CA SER A 407 30.76 35.69 -16.56
C SER A 407 29.99 34.39 -16.32
N GLU A 408 28.83 34.43 -15.66
CA GLU A 408 27.97 33.27 -15.42
C GLU A 408 26.90 33.12 -16.51
N PHE A 409 26.38 34.24 -17.04
CA PHE A 409 25.35 34.25 -18.09
C PHE A 409 25.62 35.33 -19.15
N ASN A 410 25.71 34.93 -20.42
CA ASN A 410 25.90 35.88 -21.53
C ASN A 410 24.60 36.61 -21.87
N ALA A 411 24.25 37.63 -21.08
CA ALA A 411 23.03 38.41 -21.30
C ALA A 411 23.04 39.19 -22.62
N THR A 412 24.22 39.58 -23.12
CA THR A 412 24.35 40.31 -24.42
C THR A 412 23.86 39.42 -25.57
N TYR A 413 24.35 38.19 -25.61
CA TYR A 413 23.93 37.20 -26.59
C TYR A 413 22.45 36.83 -26.42
N PHE A 414 21.99 36.64 -25.19
CA PHE A 414 20.59 36.34 -24.93
C PHE A 414 19.67 37.44 -25.49
N GLU A 415 19.92 38.70 -25.15
CA GLU A 415 19.12 39.84 -25.61
C GLU A 415 19.24 40.10 -27.12
N SER A 416 20.40 39.84 -27.74
CA SER A 416 20.55 39.97 -29.19
C SER A 416 19.67 38.97 -29.93
N VAL A 417 19.56 37.73 -29.44
CA VAL A 417 18.66 36.70 -29.98
C VAL A 417 17.19 37.06 -29.75
N LEU A 418 16.84 37.71 -28.62
CA LEU A 418 15.46 38.20 -28.41
C LEU A 418 15.06 39.27 -29.42
N ASN A 419 16.01 40.11 -29.84
CA ASN A 419 15.77 41.17 -30.80
C ASN A 419 15.73 40.67 -32.25
N SER A 420 16.69 39.85 -32.67
CA SER A 420 16.75 39.34 -34.05
C SER A 420 15.78 38.18 -34.32
N GLY A 421 15.38 37.45 -33.27
CA GLY A 421 14.69 36.17 -33.37
C GLY A 421 15.51 35.07 -34.04
N ARG A 422 16.81 35.28 -34.28
CA ARG A 422 17.73 34.43 -35.06
C ARG A 422 19.11 34.33 -34.41
N LEU A 423 19.84 33.25 -34.67
CA LEU A 423 21.23 33.09 -34.21
C LEU A 423 22.19 33.83 -35.15
N GLU A 424 23.24 34.43 -34.59
CA GLU A 424 24.32 35.10 -35.36
C GLU A 424 25.08 34.15 -36.28
N VAL A 425 25.30 32.91 -35.84
CA VAL A 425 25.99 31.88 -36.62
C VAL A 425 24.96 30.90 -37.15
N ASN A 426 24.77 30.88 -38.48
CA ASN A 426 24.00 29.83 -39.19
C ASN A 426 24.77 28.49 -39.19
N ALA A 427 25.13 27.98 -38.01
CA ALA A 427 25.69 26.65 -37.91
C ALA A 427 24.54 25.64 -38.09
N ARG A 428 24.60 24.82 -39.16
CA ARG A 428 23.77 23.62 -39.19
C ARG A 428 24.10 22.82 -37.93
N SER A 429 23.06 22.48 -37.19
CA SER A 429 23.17 21.80 -35.89
C SER A 429 22.10 20.73 -35.81
N ASP A 430 22.25 19.83 -34.84
CA ASP A 430 21.25 18.82 -34.51
C ASP A 430 20.07 19.45 -33.73
N ALA A 431 19.45 20.49 -34.28
CA ALA A 431 18.27 21.15 -33.77
C ALA A 431 17.12 21.03 -34.78
N MET A 432 15.88 21.20 -34.31
CA MET A 432 14.70 21.15 -35.19
C MET A 432 14.86 22.14 -36.36
N PRO A 433 14.55 21.74 -37.61
CA PRO A 433 14.64 22.61 -38.77
C PRO A 433 13.86 23.93 -38.57
N GLY A 434 14.50 25.06 -38.87
CA GLY A 434 13.96 26.40 -38.59
C GLY A 434 14.93 27.22 -37.73
N VAL A 435 15.58 28.22 -38.32
CA VAL A 435 16.67 28.99 -37.68
C VAL A 435 16.15 30.17 -36.84
N THR A 436 15.01 30.00 -36.16
CA THR A 436 14.38 31.09 -35.40
C THR A 436 13.80 30.61 -34.07
N ILE A 437 13.80 31.48 -33.05
CA ILE A 437 12.93 31.32 -31.89
C ILE A 437 11.47 31.22 -32.38
N PRO A 438 10.60 30.38 -31.76
CA PRO A 438 9.20 30.32 -32.13
C PRO A 438 8.58 31.71 -32.26
N LYS A 439 7.88 31.96 -33.37
CA LYS A 439 7.32 33.29 -33.68
C LYS A 439 5.97 33.54 -33.00
N TYR A 440 5.37 32.50 -32.41
CA TYR A 440 4.04 32.53 -31.79
C TYR A 440 2.92 32.97 -32.75
N TRP A 441 3.14 32.83 -34.07
CA TRP A 441 2.17 33.23 -35.08
C TRP A 441 0.85 32.47 -34.97
N ASP A 442 0.87 31.18 -34.63
CA ASP A 442 -0.35 30.39 -34.43
C ASP A 442 -1.21 30.91 -33.25
N VAL A 443 -0.58 31.45 -32.21
CA VAL A 443 -1.28 32.09 -31.08
C VAL A 443 -1.87 33.43 -31.53
N VAL A 444 -1.04 34.28 -32.14
CA VAL A 444 -1.43 35.63 -32.58
C VAL A 444 -2.53 35.57 -33.64
N ALA A 445 -2.45 34.61 -34.56
CA ALA A 445 -3.42 34.32 -35.61
C ALA A 445 -4.85 34.15 -35.08
N ARG A 446 -5.01 33.50 -33.93
CA ARG A 446 -6.30 33.25 -33.27
C ARG A 446 -6.82 34.46 -32.47
N THR A 447 -6.05 35.54 -32.40
CA THR A 447 -6.41 36.78 -31.68
C THR A 447 -6.65 37.95 -32.63
N ASN A 448 -7.14 39.07 -32.09
CA ASN A 448 -7.36 40.32 -32.83
C ASN A 448 -6.07 41.18 -32.99
N LEU A 449 -4.89 40.58 -32.81
CA LEU A 449 -3.60 41.23 -32.98
C LEU A 449 -3.06 41.04 -34.41
N THR A 450 -2.57 42.13 -35.01
CA THR A 450 -2.02 42.17 -36.36
C THR A 450 -0.77 41.29 -36.47
N LEU A 451 -0.77 40.40 -37.47
CA LEU A 451 0.41 39.63 -37.86
C LEU A 451 1.20 40.45 -38.88
N SER A 452 2.39 40.90 -38.52
CA SER A 452 3.32 41.56 -39.46
C SER A 452 4.58 40.72 -39.65
N SER A 453 5.25 40.90 -40.80
CA SER A 453 6.59 40.31 -41.02
C SER A 453 7.61 40.81 -40.00
N ASP A 454 7.37 42.00 -39.44
CA ASP A 454 8.17 42.65 -38.41
C ASP A 454 7.65 42.34 -36.99
N LEU A 455 6.64 41.47 -36.83
CA LEU A 455 6.15 41.05 -35.53
C LEU A 455 7.21 40.19 -34.84
N MET A 456 7.95 40.82 -33.94
CA MET A 456 9.04 40.19 -33.20
C MET A 456 8.47 39.13 -32.26
N SER A 457 9.15 37.99 -32.11
CA SER A 457 8.71 36.84 -31.31
C SER A 457 8.30 37.20 -29.87
N MET A 458 8.88 38.26 -29.29
CA MET A 458 8.55 38.74 -27.95
C MET A 458 7.13 39.30 -27.81
N VAL A 459 6.56 39.91 -28.86
CA VAL A 459 5.16 40.37 -28.83
C VAL A 459 4.22 39.17 -28.70
N GLY A 460 4.45 38.15 -29.53
CA GLY A 460 3.66 36.92 -29.50
C GLY A 460 3.84 36.11 -28.22
N LEU A 461 5.05 36.09 -27.65
CA LEU A 461 5.30 35.49 -26.33
C LEU A 461 4.60 36.23 -25.19
N ALA A 462 4.60 37.57 -25.19
CA ALA A 462 3.90 38.37 -24.18
C ALA A 462 2.39 38.08 -24.18
N VAL A 463 1.79 37.98 -25.38
CA VAL A 463 0.39 37.58 -25.53
C VAL A 463 0.16 36.12 -25.14
N GLY A 464 1.05 35.21 -25.55
CA GLY A 464 0.93 33.77 -25.26
C GLY A 464 1.16 33.39 -23.80
N THR A 465 1.87 34.22 -23.03
CA THR A 465 2.08 34.03 -21.58
C THR A 465 1.04 34.72 -20.73
N GLY A 466 0.41 35.79 -21.25
CA GLY A 466 -0.63 36.53 -20.55
C GLY A 466 -2.00 35.85 -20.63
N THR A 467 -2.74 35.86 -19.53
CA THR A 467 -4.16 35.44 -19.49
C THR A 467 -5.12 36.62 -19.66
N ARG A 468 -4.59 37.82 -19.93
CA ARG A 468 -5.34 39.07 -20.00
C ARG A 468 -5.89 39.29 -21.41
N PRO A 469 -7.10 39.86 -21.55
CA PRO A 469 -7.61 40.30 -22.85
C PRO A 469 -6.71 41.40 -23.43
N LEU A 470 -6.65 41.49 -24.77
CA LEU A 470 -5.76 42.42 -25.48
C LEU A 470 -6.06 43.89 -25.17
N GLU A 471 -7.30 44.21 -24.82
CA GLU A 471 -7.74 45.55 -24.40
C GLU A 471 -6.93 46.07 -23.21
N GLU A 472 -6.56 45.19 -22.26
CA GLU A 472 -5.80 45.59 -21.08
C GLU A 472 -4.36 46.00 -21.42
N TYR A 473 -3.81 45.59 -22.57
CA TYR A 473 -2.45 45.93 -22.99
C TYR A 473 -2.31 47.41 -23.40
N LEU A 474 -3.43 48.12 -23.53
CA LEU A 474 -3.47 49.58 -23.67
C LEU A 474 -3.18 50.33 -22.36
N ASP A 475 -3.06 49.62 -21.23
CA ASP A 475 -2.47 50.15 -20.01
C ASP A 475 -0.99 49.77 -19.94
N TRP A 476 -0.12 50.77 -19.76
CA TRP A 476 1.33 50.57 -19.73
C TRP A 476 1.77 49.65 -18.58
N GLN A 477 1.03 49.62 -17.46
CA GLN A 477 1.34 48.72 -16.34
C GLN A 477 1.04 47.27 -16.70
N ALA A 478 -0.12 47.00 -17.30
CA ALA A 478 -0.48 45.68 -17.79
C ALA A 478 0.48 45.22 -18.91
N LEU A 479 0.84 46.11 -19.84
CA LEU A 479 1.84 45.85 -20.88
C LEU A 479 3.20 45.49 -20.29
N SER A 480 3.68 46.28 -19.32
CA SER A 480 4.96 46.03 -18.64
C SER A 480 4.98 44.68 -17.93
N LYS A 481 3.86 44.29 -17.31
CA LYS A 481 3.72 43.00 -16.64
C LYS A 481 3.73 41.83 -17.63
N ALA A 482 3.04 41.96 -18.77
CA ALA A 482 3.02 40.92 -19.81
C ALA A 482 4.43 40.66 -20.36
N TYR A 483 5.20 41.71 -20.64
CA TYR A 483 6.61 41.55 -21.04
C TYR A 483 7.48 41.01 -19.91
N ALA A 484 7.25 41.39 -18.65
CA ALA A 484 7.99 40.85 -17.50
C ALA A 484 7.78 39.35 -17.35
N ASP A 485 6.55 38.86 -17.51
CA ASP A 485 6.23 37.44 -17.43
C ASP A 485 6.84 36.65 -18.60
N ALA A 486 6.83 37.22 -19.82
CA ALA A 486 7.50 36.67 -20.99
C ALA A 486 9.02 36.55 -20.81
N TYR A 487 9.67 37.64 -20.40
CA TYR A 487 11.12 37.68 -20.15
C TYR A 487 11.53 36.71 -19.05
N ARG A 488 10.78 36.67 -17.94
CA ARG A 488 11.02 35.73 -16.84
C ARG A 488 10.98 34.30 -17.31
N LEU A 489 9.90 33.89 -17.99
CA LEU A 489 9.73 32.50 -18.42
C LEU A 489 10.84 32.06 -19.39
N LEU A 490 11.24 32.95 -20.31
CA LEU A 490 12.28 32.66 -21.27
C LEU A 490 13.67 32.60 -20.63
N PHE A 491 13.97 33.53 -19.70
CA PHE A 491 15.22 33.54 -18.95
C PHE A 491 15.37 32.31 -18.05
N VAL A 492 14.35 31.99 -17.24
CA VAL A 492 14.44 30.83 -16.33
C VAL A 492 14.62 29.54 -17.13
N ARG A 493 14.01 29.44 -18.31
CA ARG A 493 14.23 28.29 -19.18
C ARG A 493 15.64 28.31 -19.78
N ALA A 494 16.15 29.42 -20.28
CA ALA A 494 17.52 29.48 -20.76
C ALA A 494 18.52 29.09 -19.64
N MET A 495 18.28 29.56 -18.42
CA MET A 495 19.15 29.31 -17.27
C MET A 495 19.20 27.84 -16.86
N VAL A 496 18.12 27.06 -17.04
CA VAL A 496 18.15 25.60 -16.82
C VAL A 496 19.17 24.91 -17.75
N ASP A 497 19.32 25.35 -19.00
CA ASP A 497 20.30 24.76 -19.91
C ASP A 497 21.74 25.21 -19.55
N VAL A 498 21.90 26.43 -19.02
CA VAL A 498 23.18 26.97 -18.51
C VAL A 498 23.64 26.23 -17.25
N LEU A 499 22.74 25.96 -16.31
CA LEU A 499 23.00 25.19 -15.08
C LEU A 499 23.20 23.69 -15.35
N GLY A 500 23.03 23.26 -16.60
CA GLY A 500 23.12 21.86 -17.01
C GLY A 500 21.84 21.08 -16.73
N LYS A 501 21.72 19.90 -17.34
CA LYS A 501 20.63 18.97 -17.03
C LYS A 501 20.63 18.70 -15.52
N GLY A 502 19.46 18.60 -14.89
CA GLY A 502 19.29 18.48 -13.43
C GLY A 502 20.08 17.35 -12.75
N ASP A 503 20.65 16.43 -13.52
CA ASP A 503 21.49 15.31 -13.08
C ASP A 503 23.01 15.58 -13.18
N ASN A 504 23.41 16.74 -13.70
CA ASN A 504 24.83 17.09 -13.87
C ASN A 504 25.42 17.65 -12.56
N PHE A 505 25.96 16.75 -11.75
CA PHE A 505 26.65 17.06 -10.49
C PHE A 505 28.18 16.98 -10.61
N SER A 506 28.74 17.22 -11.80
CA SER A 506 30.20 17.18 -12.05
C SER A 506 31.01 18.06 -11.07
N SER A 507 30.41 19.17 -10.63
CA SER A 507 30.89 19.99 -9.51
C SER A 507 29.71 20.25 -8.57
N SER A 508 29.86 19.91 -7.29
CA SER A 508 28.81 20.14 -6.30
C SER A 508 29.38 20.59 -4.97
N LYS A 509 28.55 21.29 -4.19
CA LYS A 509 28.81 21.73 -2.82
C LYS A 509 27.87 20.97 -1.88
N GLU A 510 28.41 20.40 -0.82
CA GLU A 510 27.60 19.76 0.21
C GLU A 510 26.97 20.80 1.14
N VAL A 511 25.67 20.66 1.39
CA VAL A 511 24.91 21.51 2.31
C VAL A 511 24.04 20.64 3.22
N ALA A 512 23.84 21.11 4.45
CA ALA A 512 22.90 20.48 5.37
C ALA A 512 21.47 20.92 5.02
N GLY A 513 20.55 19.96 4.98
CA GLY A 513 19.13 20.20 4.73
C GLY A 513 18.24 19.22 5.51
N GLN A 514 16.95 19.27 5.20
CA GLN A 514 15.93 18.43 5.81
C GLN A 514 15.18 17.65 4.73
N ARG A 515 14.99 16.36 4.96
CA ARG A 515 14.15 15.49 4.15
C ARG A 515 12.93 15.08 4.96
N GLN A 516 11.74 15.34 4.44
CA GLN A 516 10.49 14.86 5.01
C GLN A 516 9.99 13.68 4.18
N VAL A 517 9.85 12.53 4.80
CA VAL A 517 9.39 11.30 4.16
C VAL A 517 8.05 10.89 4.75
N VAL A 518 7.10 10.51 3.90
CA VAL A 518 5.87 9.83 4.34
C VAL A 518 6.17 8.34 4.43
N SER A 519 6.04 7.77 5.62
CA SER A 519 6.25 6.33 5.87
C SER A 519 5.16 5.78 6.77
N GLU A 520 4.87 4.49 6.68
CA GLU A 520 4.04 3.79 7.64
C GLU A 520 4.88 3.41 8.88
N ALA A 521 4.30 3.56 10.06
CA ALA A 521 4.90 3.21 11.32
C ALA A 521 4.01 2.32 12.17
N VAL A 522 4.64 1.43 12.94
CA VAL A 522 3.97 0.63 13.97
C VAL A 522 4.03 1.38 15.30
N LEU A 523 2.87 1.72 15.88
CA LEU A 523 2.74 2.42 17.16
C LEU A 523 2.10 1.53 18.23
N LEU A 524 2.44 1.78 19.49
CA LEU A 524 1.69 1.24 20.63
C LEU A 524 0.43 2.07 20.88
N GLU A 525 -0.73 1.42 20.93
CA GLU A 525 -1.99 2.08 21.25
C GLU A 525 -2.12 2.26 22.78
N PRO A 526 -2.11 3.51 23.31
CA PRO A 526 -2.04 3.76 24.75
C PRO A 526 -3.17 3.10 25.53
N VAL A 527 -4.39 3.08 24.96
CA VAL A 527 -5.58 2.51 25.60
C VAL A 527 -5.36 1.02 25.91
N PHE A 528 -4.91 0.23 24.94
CA PHE A 528 -4.69 -1.20 25.13
C PHE A 528 -3.50 -1.48 26.04
N VAL A 529 -2.42 -0.68 25.95
CA VAL A 529 -1.26 -0.81 26.84
C VAL A 529 -1.68 -0.64 28.30
N HIS A 530 -2.41 0.43 28.64
CA HIS A 530 -2.84 0.66 30.02
C HIS A 530 -3.84 -0.39 30.53
N ILE A 531 -4.70 -0.94 29.66
CA ILE A 531 -5.57 -2.07 30.01
C ILE A 531 -4.73 -3.31 30.37
N VAL A 532 -3.72 -3.64 29.56
CA VAL A 532 -2.81 -4.78 29.81
C VAL A 532 -2.01 -4.57 31.09
N VAL A 533 -1.50 -3.36 31.33
CA VAL A 533 -0.79 -3.00 32.58
C VAL A 533 -1.73 -3.16 33.78
N GLY A 534 -2.98 -2.69 33.69
CA GLY A 534 -3.98 -2.86 34.73
C GLY A 534 -4.28 -4.33 35.03
N PHE A 535 -4.42 -5.16 33.99
CA PHE A 535 -4.58 -6.61 34.14
C PHE A 535 -3.38 -7.28 34.80
N LEU A 536 -2.16 -6.98 34.37
CA LEU A 536 -0.94 -7.49 34.98
C LEU A 536 -0.80 -7.08 36.45
N ALA A 537 -1.19 -5.85 36.81
CA ALA A 537 -1.18 -5.37 38.18
C ALA A 537 -2.15 -6.16 39.07
N VAL A 538 -3.38 -6.41 38.59
CA VAL A 538 -4.39 -7.20 39.32
C VAL A 538 -3.94 -8.67 39.49
N VAL A 539 -3.30 -9.25 38.47
CA VAL A 539 -2.72 -10.61 38.56
C VAL A 539 -1.57 -10.64 39.58
N SER A 540 -0.72 -9.61 39.60
CA SER A 540 0.35 -9.46 40.59
C SER A 540 -0.21 -9.38 42.02
N ILE A 541 -1.24 -8.57 42.25
CA ILE A 541 -1.96 -8.49 43.54
C ILE A 541 -2.54 -9.84 43.94
N SER A 542 -3.17 -10.55 43.00
CA SER A 542 -3.74 -11.89 43.24
C SER A 542 -2.65 -12.89 43.63
N THR A 543 -1.48 -12.79 43.00
CA THR A 543 -0.31 -13.64 43.31
C THR A 543 0.28 -13.32 44.68
N ILE A 544 0.37 -12.04 45.05
CA ILE A 544 0.83 -11.61 46.38
C ILE A 544 -0.14 -12.14 47.45
N ALA A 545 -1.45 -12.05 47.22
CA ALA A 545 -2.46 -12.61 48.11
C ALA A 545 -2.30 -14.14 48.26
N LEU A 546 -2.08 -14.87 47.17
CA LEU A 546 -1.80 -16.31 47.21
C LEU A 546 -0.51 -16.64 47.98
N LEU A 547 0.55 -15.85 47.81
CA LEU A 547 1.82 -16.04 48.52
C LEU A 547 1.63 -15.88 50.03
N ILE A 548 0.95 -14.81 50.45
CA ILE A 548 0.61 -14.55 51.86
C ILE A 548 -0.26 -15.68 52.43
N LEU A 549 -1.32 -16.07 51.72
CA LEU A 549 -2.24 -17.13 52.16
C LEU A 549 -1.56 -18.50 52.25
N THR A 550 -0.57 -18.75 51.41
CA THR A 550 0.23 -19.98 51.45
C THR A 550 1.04 -20.04 52.75
N PHE A 551 1.66 -18.94 53.19
CA PHE A 551 2.42 -18.88 54.45
C PHE A 551 1.53 -18.97 55.70
N ILE A 552 0.30 -18.46 55.66
CA ILE A 552 -0.60 -18.43 56.83
C ILE A 552 -1.28 -19.79 57.10
N ARG A 553 -1.45 -20.64 56.08
CA ARG A 553 -2.22 -21.90 56.21
C ARG A 553 -1.43 -23.07 56.81
N GLN A 554 -2.10 -23.84 57.68
CA GLN A 554 -1.61 -25.11 58.23
C GLN A 554 -1.66 -26.23 57.18
N ARG A 555 -0.69 -27.15 57.24
CA ARG A 555 -0.45 -28.17 56.21
C ARG A 555 -0.12 -29.50 56.87
N ASN A 556 -0.87 -30.55 56.56
CA ASN A 556 -0.66 -31.88 57.15
C ASN A 556 -0.41 -32.99 56.10
N LEU A 557 -0.22 -32.67 54.81
CA LEU A 557 0.06 -33.66 53.76
C LEU A 557 1.55 -34.00 53.65
N ARG A 558 1.89 -35.30 53.56
CA ARG A 558 3.25 -35.79 53.28
C ARG A 558 3.53 -36.15 51.81
N THR A 559 2.50 -36.45 51.02
CA THR A 559 2.64 -36.93 49.63
C THR A 559 1.57 -36.33 48.72
N ASP A 560 1.79 -36.34 47.40
CA ASP A 560 0.84 -35.83 46.40
C ASP A 560 -0.44 -36.70 46.34
N PRO A 561 -1.64 -36.17 46.64
CA PRO A 561 -2.88 -36.94 46.64
C PRO A 561 -3.50 -37.06 45.23
N SER A 562 -2.69 -37.27 44.18
CA SER A 562 -3.13 -37.21 42.77
C SER A 562 -3.78 -38.49 42.23
N THR A 563 -3.57 -39.62 42.89
CA THR A 563 -3.98 -40.96 42.41
C THR A 563 -5.03 -41.57 43.33
N ILE A 564 -5.85 -42.50 42.81
CA ILE A 564 -6.85 -43.21 43.62
C ILE A 564 -6.14 -43.99 44.75
N ALA A 565 -4.99 -44.62 44.45
CA ALA A 565 -4.16 -45.30 45.43
C ALA A 565 -3.69 -44.38 46.57
N SER A 566 -3.34 -43.11 46.27
CA SER A 566 -2.97 -42.14 47.31
C SER A 566 -4.15 -41.80 48.24
N ILE A 567 -5.37 -41.67 47.69
CA ILE A 567 -6.58 -41.41 48.48
C ILE A 567 -6.97 -42.65 49.30
N MET A 568 -6.86 -43.85 48.72
CA MET A 568 -7.04 -45.12 49.42
C MET A 568 -6.08 -45.23 50.61
N SER A 569 -4.78 -44.92 50.43
CA SER A 569 -3.79 -44.99 51.52
C SER A 569 -4.08 -44.06 52.70
N MET A 570 -4.71 -42.89 52.47
CA MET A 570 -5.03 -41.94 53.55
C MET A 570 -6.23 -42.36 54.42
N VAL A 571 -6.96 -43.39 54.01
CA VAL A 571 -8.18 -43.86 54.67
C VAL A 571 -8.07 -45.33 55.09
N ALA A 572 -7.12 -46.08 54.54
CA ALA A 572 -6.98 -47.53 54.73
C ALA A 572 -6.82 -47.96 56.19
N ASP A 573 -6.18 -47.14 57.02
CA ASP A 573 -5.91 -47.44 58.43
C ASP A 573 -7.11 -47.10 59.36
N ASN A 574 -8.10 -46.32 58.88
CA ASN A 574 -9.28 -45.89 59.66
C ASN A 574 -10.53 -46.73 59.37
N ARG A 575 -10.73 -47.80 60.14
CA ARG A 575 -11.90 -48.69 59.98
C ARG A 575 -13.24 -48.00 60.27
N ALA A 576 -13.28 -47.02 61.19
CA ALA A 576 -14.51 -46.29 61.51
C ALA A 576 -14.95 -45.43 60.32
N LEU A 577 -14.01 -44.71 59.70
CA LEU A 577 -14.32 -43.91 58.51
C LEU A 577 -14.69 -44.78 57.31
N LEU A 578 -14.06 -45.94 57.12
CA LEU A 578 -14.45 -46.88 56.06
C LEU A 578 -15.87 -47.42 56.25
N SER A 579 -16.26 -47.76 57.49
CA SER A 579 -17.63 -48.24 57.79
C SER A 579 -18.72 -47.20 57.50
N ASP A 580 -18.41 -45.93 57.70
CA ASP A 580 -19.29 -44.80 57.40
C ASP A 580 -19.58 -44.63 55.89
N PHE A 581 -18.62 -45.02 55.06
CA PHE A 581 -18.68 -44.90 53.59
C PHE A 581 -19.06 -46.21 52.90
N ALA A 582 -19.06 -47.34 53.61
CA ALA A 582 -19.35 -48.66 53.06
C ALA A 582 -20.77 -48.77 52.48
N ASP A 583 -21.77 -48.19 53.16
CA ASP A 583 -23.18 -48.18 52.73
C ASP A 583 -23.49 -47.10 51.66
N LEU A 584 -22.48 -46.36 51.19
CA LEU A 584 -22.67 -45.23 50.26
C LEU A 584 -22.30 -45.56 48.82
N ASP A 585 -21.82 -46.75 48.52
CA ASP A 585 -21.39 -47.20 47.20
C ASP A 585 -22.47 -47.02 46.10
N CYS A 586 -23.74 -47.30 46.42
CA CYS A 586 -24.88 -47.20 45.51
C CYS A 586 -25.68 -45.88 45.57
N CYS A 587 -25.26 -44.91 46.39
CA CYS A 587 -26.00 -43.66 46.65
C CYS A 587 -25.74 -42.54 45.62
N SER A 588 -26.77 -41.71 45.39
CA SER A 588 -26.68 -40.45 44.61
C SER A 588 -25.81 -39.40 45.32
N ILE A 589 -25.31 -38.40 44.61
CA ILE A 589 -24.45 -37.35 45.22
C ILE A 589 -25.23 -36.51 46.25
N GLU A 590 -26.53 -36.29 46.03
CA GLU A 590 -27.41 -35.57 46.96
C GLU A 590 -27.60 -36.35 48.26
N ASP A 591 -27.69 -37.67 48.18
CA ASP A 591 -27.84 -38.53 49.36
C ASP A 591 -26.52 -38.68 50.13
N VAL A 592 -25.40 -38.79 49.42
CA VAL A 592 -24.05 -38.72 50.03
C VAL A 592 -23.86 -37.38 50.75
N GLN A 593 -24.31 -36.27 50.17
CA GLN A 593 -24.23 -34.94 50.80
C GLN A 593 -25.09 -34.82 52.05
N LYS A 594 -26.30 -35.41 52.09
CA LYS A 594 -27.14 -35.44 53.31
C LYS A 594 -26.46 -36.19 54.46
N ILE A 595 -25.72 -37.26 54.16
CA ILE A 595 -25.13 -38.16 55.15
C ILE A 595 -23.79 -37.64 55.67
N ILE A 596 -22.89 -37.23 54.77
CA ILE A 596 -21.52 -36.81 55.11
C ILE A 596 -21.41 -35.29 55.31
N GLY A 597 -22.32 -34.51 54.73
CA GLY A 597 -22.19 -33.05 54.64
C GLY A 597 -22.08 -32.33 55.98
N ASN A 598 -22.76 -32.82 57.02
CA ASN A 598 -22.76 -32.23 58.35
C ASN A 598 -21.75 -32.86 59.33
N LYS A 599 -21.07 -33.94 58.94
CA LYS A 599 -20.01 -34.57 59.73
C LYS A 599 -18.71 -33.78 59.63
N ARG A 600 -17.87 -33.80 60.66
CA ARG A 600 -16.57 -33.10 60.68
C ARG A 600 -15.42 -34.07 60.46
N TYR A 601 -14.52 -33.72 59.56
CA TYR A 601 -13.33 -34.51 59.24
C TYR A 601 -12.07 -33.68 59.44
N LYS A 602 -10.98 -34.33 59.84
CA LYS A 602 -9.66 -33.72 60.04
C LYS A 602 -8.57 -34.58 59.46
N LEU A 603 -7.60 -33.94 58.82
CA LEU A 603 -6.39 -34.56 58.32
C LEU A 603 -5.30 -34.48 59.40
N THR A 604 -4.88 -35.62 59.91
CA THR A 604 -3.79 -35.72 60.91
C THR A 604 -2.55 -36.34 60.30
N ASN A 605 -1.39 -35.91 60.78
CA ASN A 605 -0.10 -36.41 60.34
C ASN A 605 0.67 -36.89 61.57
N ASN A 606 0.76 -38.21 61.74
CA ASN A 606 1.42 -38.88 62.87
C ASN A 606 2.66 -39.66 62.36
N GLU A 607 3.40 -40.32 63.25
CA GLU A 607 4.53 -41.19 62.88
C GLU A 607 4.12 -42.33 61.93
N CYS A 608 2.87 -42.80 62.02
CA CYS A 608 2.31 -43.86 61.16
C CYS A 608 1.93 -43.39 59.74
N GLY A 609 1.87 -42.08 59.46
CA GLY A 609 1.51 -41.54 58.14
C GLY A 609 0.44 -40.44 58.18
N THR A 610 -0.12 -40.13 57.01
CA THR A 610 -1.20 -39.12 56.85
C THR A 610 -2.56 -39.81 56.82
N GLU A 611 -3.47 -39.45 57.71
CA GLU A 611 -4.77 -40.12 57.87
C GLU A 611 -5.93 -39.11 57.95
N ILE A 612 -7.09 -39.46 57.38
CA ILE A 612 -8.34 -38.70 57.53
C ILE A 612 -9.15 -39.30 58.69
N LEU A 613 -9.48 -38.49 59.69
CA LEU A 613 -10.26 -38.86 60.86
C LEU A 613 -11.62 -38.15 60.88
N GLU A 614 -12.68 -38.83 61.31
CA GLU A 614 -13.95 -38.18 61.70
C GLU A 614 -13.82 -37.65 63.14
N ILE A 615 -14.19 -36.39 63.38
CA ILE A 615 -14.28 -35.82 64.73
C ILE A 615 -15.73 -35.87 65.17
N THR A 616 -16.06 -36.84 66.01
CA THR A 616 -17.34 -36.84 66.75
C THR A 616 -17.24 -35.79 67.87
N PRO A 617 -18.23 -34.88 68.03
CA PRO A 617 -18.25 -33.98 69.18
C PRO A 617 -18.56 -34.79 70.44
N SER A 618 -17.53 -35.23 71.17
CA SER A 618 -17.72 -35.80 72.50
C SER A 618 -18.15 -34.69 73.47
N ALA A 619 -19.36 -34.83 74.00
CA ALA A 619 -19.78 -34.15 75.21
C ALA A 619 -18.73 -34.41 76.31
N ILE A 620 -18.25 -33.33 76.91
CA ILE A 620 -17.54 -33.37 78.19
C ILE A 620 -18.58 -33.81 79.23
N THR A 621 -18.33 -34.91 79.95
CA THR A 621 -18.23 -34.97 81.44
C THR A 621 -18.21 -36.44 81.92
N TYR A 622 -17.28 -36.71 82.83
CA TYR A 622 -17.06 -37.92 83.64
C TYR A 622 -18.31 -38.66 84.14
N SER A 623 -18.28 -40.00 84.12
CA SER A 623 -18.32 -40.88 85.33
C SER A 623 -18.46 -42.35 84.95
N GLU A 624 -17.89 -43.21 85.79
CA GLU A 624 -17.79 -44.67 85.67
C GLU A 624 -19.14 -45.42 85.55
N THR A 625 -18.99 -46.66 85.08
CA THR A 625 -19.92 -47.81 85.11
C THR A 625 -21.00 -47.88 84.04
N GLY A 626 -20.97 -48.99 83.29
CA GLY A 626 -22.03 -49.41 82.39
C GLY A 626 -21.54 -49.70 80.98
N PHE A 627 -21.28 -50.97 80.69
CA PHE A 627 -21.26 -51.51 79.34
C PHE A 627 -22.58 -51.12 78.65
N VAL A 628 -22.54 -50.12 77.76
CA VAL A 628 -23.60 -49.87 76.78
C VAL A 628 -22.94 -49.91 75.42
N SER A 629 -23.05 -51.07 74.79
CA SER A 629 -22.84 -51.25 73.36
C SER A 629 -23.75 -50.26 72.62
N SER A 630 -23.22 -49.13 72.18
CA SER A 630 -23.88 -48.34 71.14
C SER A 630 -23.61 -49.03 69.79
N THR A 631 -24.32 -50.12 69.56
CA THR A 631 -24.61 -50.57 68.20
C THR A 631 -25.24 -49.41 67.45
N GLY A 632 -24.45 -48.71 66.63
CA GLY A 632 -24.98 -47.88 65.56
C GLY A 632 -25.93 -48.75 64.76
N GLN A 633 -27.19 -48.35 64.74
CA GLN A 633 -28.31 -49.08 64.16
C GLN A 633 -28.01 -49.40 62.68
N ARG A 634 -27.68 -50.67 62.41
CA ARG A 634 -27.45 -51.25 61.08
C ARG A 634 -28.71 -51.03 60.25
N ARG A 635 -28.62 -50.34 59.10
CA ARG A 635 -29.78 -50.16 58.20
C ARG A 635 -30.15 -51.49 57.56
N ASP A 636 -31.40 -51.91 57.76
CA ASP A 636 -32.03 -53.10 57.16
C ASP A 636 -32.82 -52.79 55.87
N SER A 637 -32.85 -51.53 55.42
CA SER A 637 -33.46 -51.16 54.13
C SER A 637 -32.38 -50.89 53.09
N PRO A 638 -32.32 -51.64 51.96
CA PRO A 638 -31.40 -51.35 50.88
C PRO A 638 -31.74 -49.96 50.30
N SER A 639 -30.77 -49.05 50.31
CA SER A 639 -30.87 -47.80 49.54
C SER A 639 -31.18 -48.15 48.09
N SER A 640 -32.16 -47.48 47.49
CA SER A 640 -32.49 -47.69 46.08
C SER A 640 -31.23 -47.50 45.22
N ILE A 641 -30.90 -48.50 44.40
CA ILE A 641 -29.74 -48.45 43.50
C ILE A 641 -29.89 -47.22 42.61
N ALA A 642 -28.98 -46.25 42.74
CA ALA A 642 -28.99 -45.06 41.91
C ALA A 642 -28.86 -45.45 40.42
N LYS A 643 -29.63 -44.78 39.55
CA LYS A 643 -29.52 -45.00 38.10
C LYS A 643 -28.12 -44.59 37.64
N PRO A 644 -27.47 -45.35 36.74
CA PRO A 644 -26.13 -45.04 36.30
C PRO A 644 -26.09 -43.67 35.61
N VAL A 645 -25.16 -42.82 36.04
CA VAL A 645 -25.04 -41.41 35.62
C VAL A 645 -23.93 -41.27 34.58
N ARG A 646 -24.12 -40.32 33.64
CA ARG A 646 -23.09 -39.83 32.72
C ARG A 646 -22.87 -38.34 32.99
N PRO A 647 -21.65 -37.81 32.85
CA PRO A 647 -21.45 -36.36 32.84
C PRO A 647 -22.34 -35.68 31.80
N VAL A 648 -22.98 -34.58 32.21
CA VAL A 648 -23.96 -33.85 31.40
C VAL A 648 -23.29 -33.23 30.17
N GLU A 649 -22.01 -32.91 30.29
CA GLU A 649 -21.13 -32.35 29.25
C GLU A 649 -20.94 -33.29 28.05
N PHE A 650 -21.09 -34.60 28.26
CA PHE A 650 -21.04 -35.63 27.20
C PHE A 650 -22.44 -36.04 26.69
N SER A 651 -23.48 -35.29 27.05
CA SER A 651 -24.83 -35.46 26.52
C SER A 651 -24.90 -35.00 25.07
N LEU A 652 -25.78 -35.64 24.27
CA LEU A 652 -26.05 -35.22 22.89
C LEU A 652 -26.60 -33.79 22.81
N TRP A 653 -27.30 -33.34 23.86
CA TRP A 653 -27.83 -31.98 23.98
C TRP A 653 -26.75 -30.90 24.10
N VAL A 654 -25.55 -31.26 24.59
CA VAL A 654 -24.39 -30.36 24.69
C VAL A 654 -23.47 -30.52 23.47
N ALA A 655 -23.40 -31.73 22.89
CA ALA A 655 -22.63 -32.00 21.69
C ALA A 655 -23.12 -31.22 20.46
N PHE A 656 -24.44 -31.18 20.24
CA PHE A 656 -25.04 -30.51 19.09
C PHE A 656 -24.68 -29.01 19.00
N PRO A 657 -24.88 -28.17 20.04
CA PRO A 657 -24.54 -26.75 19.95
C PRO A 657 -23.03 -26.52 19.76
N ILE A 658 -22.16 -27.34 20.38
CA ILE A 658 -20.70 -27.19 20.22
C ILE A 658 -20.25 -27.49 18.79
N ILE A 659 -20.74 -28.59 18.19
CA ILE A 659 -20.38 -28.93 16.80
C ILE A 659 -20.94 -27.88 15.84
N ASN A 660 -22.18 -27.42 16.04
CA ASN A 660 -22.77 -26.35 15.21
C ASN A 660 -22.00 -25.04 15.34
N LEU A 661 -21.51 -24.69 16.54
CA LEU A 661 -20.69 -23.49 16.73
C LEU A 661 -19.42 -23.53 15.88
N PHE A 662 -18.68 -24.66 15.88
CA PHE A 662 -17.46 -24.79 15.07
C PHE A 662 -17.75 -24.77 13.57
N VAL A 663 -18.82 -25.43 13.13
CA VAL A 663 -19.25 -25.40 11.72
C VAL A 663 -19.68 -23.99 11.30
N ALA A 664 -20.42 -23.28 12.15
CA ALA A 664 -20.86 -21.90 11.86
C ALA A 664 -19.67 -20.93 11.78
N LEU A 665 -18.67 -21.07 12.66
CA LEU A 665 -17.45 -20.27 12.62
C LEU A 665 -16.62 -20.53 11.35
N ALA A 666 -16.49 -21.79 10.92
CA ALA A 666 -15.80 -22.15 9.68
C ALA A 666 -16.51 -21.57 8.45
N ILE A 667 -17.84 -21.72 8.36
CA ILE A 667 -18.63 -21.14 7.26
C ILE A 667 -18.52 -19.61 7.25
N LEU A 668 -18.64 -18.97 8.41
CA LEU A 668 -18.52 -17.51 8.53
C LEU A 668 -17.15 -17.03 8.03
N LEU A 669 -16.08 -17.71 8.45
CA LEU A 669 -14.72 -17.37 8.03
C LEU A 669 -14.52 -17.57 6.51
N GLY A 670 -15.03 -18.67 5.95
CA GLY A 670 -15.01 -18.92 4.51
C GLY A 670 -15.79 -17.90 3.69
N VAL A 671 -16.96 -17.47 4.16
CA VAL A 671 -17.77 -16.42 3.52
C VAL A 671 -17.06 -15.07 3.59
N LEU A 672 -16.46 -14.71 4.73
CA LEU A 672 -15.68 -13.49 4.88
C LEU A 672 -14.47 -13.47 3.95
N TYR A 673 -13.73 -14.57 3.86
CA TYR A 673 -12.61 -14.70 2.93
C TYR A 673 -13.07 -14.53 1.48
N GLY A 674 -14.14 -15.21 1.08
CA GLY A 674 -14.70 -15.10 -0.28
C GLY A 674 -15.13 -13.67 -0.65
N LYS A 675 -15.74 -12.93 0.30
CA LYS A 675 -16.12 -11.53 0.09
C LYS A 675 -14.92 -10.58 0.07
N ALA A 676 -13.92 -10.80 0.92
CA ALA A 676 -12.76 -9.93 1.04
C ALA A 676 -11.73 -10.13 -0.10
N HIS A 677 -11.72 -11.30 -0.76
CA HIS A 677 -10.68 -11.63 -1.74
C HIS A 677 -10.65 -10.73 -2.98
N ALA A 678 -11.81 -10.23 -3.43
CA ALA A 678 -11.89 -9.42 -4.65
C ALA A 678 -11.52 -7.95 -4.41
N ASN A 679 -12.28 -7.24 -3.56
CA ASN A 679 -12.16 -5.78 -3.40
C ASN A 679 -11.89 -5.35 -1.94
N GLY A 680 -11.63 -6.30 -1.04
CA GLY A 680 -11.53 -6.05 0.39
C GLY A 680 -12.85 -5.59 1.02
N LEU A 681 -12.92 -5.62 2.35
CA LEU A 681 -14.05 -5.11 3.12
C LEU A 681 -13.84 -3.62 3.43
N PRO A 682 -14.89 -2.78 3.41
CA PRO A 682 -14.77 -1.38 3.83
C PRO A 682 -14.35 -1.30 5.30
N LEU A 683 -13.62 -0.25 5.67
CA LEU A 683 -13.27 -0.03 7.07
C LEU A 683 -14.56 0.20 7.90
N PRO A 684 -14.70 -0.46 9.05
CA PRO A 684 -15.89 -0.32 9.88
C PRO A 684 -15.96 1.04 10.60
N SER A 685 -14.83 1.72 10.80
CA SER A 685 -14.75 3.03 11.44
C SER A 685 -13.43 3.73 11.11
N SER A 686 -13.40 5.06 11.21
CA SER A 686 -12.19 5.87 11.14
C SER A 686 -11.43 5.97 12.47
N ASN A 687 -12.05 5.53 13.58
CA ASN A 687 -11.42 5.54 14.90
C ASN A 687 -10.57 4.27 15.09
N THR A 688 -9.27 4.45 15.29
CA THR A 688 -8.28 3.38 15.45
C THR A 688 -8.62 2.41 16.58
N VAL A 689 -9.22 2.90 17.68
CA VAL A 689 -9.62 2.07 18.82
C VAL A 689 -10.77 1.14 18.43
N VAL A 690 -11.83 1.69 17.82
CA VAL A 690 -12.99 0.90 17.36
C VAL A 690 -12.56 -0.12 16.31
N GLN A 691 -11.66 0.30 15.44
CA GLN A 691 -11.07 -0.53 14.41
C GLN A 691 -10.32 -1.72 15.01
N ASN A 692 -9.39 -1.49 15.93
CA ASN A 692 -8.63 -2.55 16.60
C ASN A 692 -9.54 -3.50 17.40
N ILE A 693 -10.65 -3.01 17.97
CA ILE A 693 -11.61 -3.86 18.66
C ILE A 693 -12.28 -4.84 17.68
N LEU A 694 -12.76 -4.34 16.55
CA LEU A 694 -13.49 -5.14 15.57
C LEU A 694 -12.57 -6.10 14.79
N GLU A 695 -11.39 -5.62 14.40
CA GLU A 695 -10.44 -6.37 13.58
C GLU A 695 -9.66 -7.41 14.39
N ASN A 696 -9.15 -7.04 15.57
CA ASN A 696 -8.16 -7.87 16.26
C ASN A 696 -8.67 -8.43 17.60
N TYR A 697 -9.35 -7.64 18.42
CA TYR A 697 -9.80 -8.07 19.75
C TYR A 697 -10.95 -9.09 19.70
N ILE A 698 -12.05 -8.80 18.97
CA ILE A 698 -13.24 -9.67 18.95
C ILE A 698 -12.93 -11.08 18.43
N PRO A 699 -12.24 -11.24 17.27
CA PRO A 699 -11.87 -12.57 16.79
C PRO A 699 -11.04 -13.32 17.83
N THR A 700 -9.99 -12.70 18.36
CA THR A 700 -9.13 -13.30 19.39
C THR A 700 -9.93 -13.70 20.64
N ALA A 701 -10.84 -12.84 21.10
CA ALA A 701 -11.71 -13.13 22.25
C ALA A 701 -12.59 -14.37 21.98
N ILE A 702 -13.22 -14.47 20.80
CA ILE A 702 -14.01 -15.65 20.41
C ILE A 702 -13.16 -16.92 20.44
N ALA A 703 -11.92 -16.87 19.95
CA ALA A 703 -11.01 -18.03 20.03
C ALA A 703 -10.68 -18.42 21.47
N THR A 704 -10.41 -17.46 22.35
CA THR A 704 -10.12 -17.74 23.78
C THR A 704 -11.31 -18.30 24.56
N LEU A 705 -12.55 -18.14 24.09
CA LEU A 705 -13.74 -18.74 24.70
C LEU A 705 -13.86 -20.25 24.42
N ILE A 706 -13.18 -20.76 23.40
CA ILE A 706 -13.22 -22.18 23.02
C ILE A 706 -12.35 -23.03 23.97
N GLU A 707 -11.21 -22.50 24.43
CA GLU A 707 -10.25 -23.24 25.26
C GLU A 707 -10.87 -23.82 26.56
N PRO A 708 -11.64 -23.07 27.37
CA PRO A 708 -12.24 -23.58 28.61
C PRO A 708 -13.14 -24.80 28.41
N MET A 709 -13.81 -24.92 27.26
CA MET A 709 -14.64 -26.08 26.93
C MET A 709 -13.78 -27.34 26.76
N TRP A 710 -12.68 -27.24 26.01
CA TRP A 710 -11.74 -28.36 25.85
C TRP A 710 -11.04 -28.72 27.16
N ILE A 711 -10.69 -27.74 28.00
CA ILE A 711 -10.11 -28.00 29.33
C ILE A 711 -11.09 -28.78 30.22
N LEU A 712 -12.38 -28.42 30.23
CA LEU A 712 -13.40 -29.10 31.02
C LEU A 712 -13.61 -30.56 30.55
N ILE A 713 -13.75 -30.77 29.23
CA ILE A 713 -13.86 -32.10 28.62
C ILE A 713 -12.63 -32.93 28.96
N ASN A 714 -11.43 -32.35 28.83
CA ASN A 714 -10.18 -33.03 29.17
C ASN A 714 -10.18 -33.47 30.63
N ARG A 715 -10.56 -32.57 31.53
CA ARG A 715 -10.53 -32.83 32.96
C ARG A 715 -11.47 -33.97 33.37
N LEU A 716 -12.66 -34.02 32.77
CA LEU A 716 -13.61 -35.12 32.97
C LEU A 716 -13.05 -36.44 32.45
N LEU A 717 -12.40 -36.45 31.28
CA LEU A 717 -11.76 -37.65 30.73
C LEU A 717 -10.55 -38.11 31.55
N CYS A 718 -9.68 -37.20 32.02
CA CYS A 718 -8.54 -37.53 32.88
C CYS A 718 -8.97 -38.28 34.16
N MET A 719 -10.14 -37.93 34.70
CA MET A 719 -10.69 -38.54 35.91
C MET A 719 -11.40 -39.87 35.60
N LEU A 720 -12.09 -39.99 34.47
CA LEU A 720 -12.80 -41.22 34.08
C LEU A 720 -11.87 -42.29 33.50
N GLN A 721 -10.79 -41.92 32.82
CA GLN A 721 -9.90 -42.85 32.12
C GLN A 721 -9.36 -43.98 33.03
N PRO A 722 -8.88 -43.74 34.26
CA PRO A 722 -8.47 -44.82 35.16
C PRO A 722 -9.59 -45.80 35.54
N LEU A 723 -10.85 -45.32 35.57
CA LEU A 723 -12.02 -46.14 35.89
C LEU A 723 -12.52 -46.93 34.67
N GLU A 724 -12.30 -46.43 33.46
CA GLU A 724 -12.59 -47.17 32.23
C GLU A 724 -11.68 -48.39 32.08
N GLU A 725 -10.39 -48.24 32.36
CA GLU A 725 -9.43 -49.37 32.37
C GLU A 725 -9.82 -50.46 33.39
N LEU A 726 -10.47 -50.08 34.50
CA LEU A 726 -10.96 -51.01 35.52
C LEU A 726 -12.20 -51.81 35.07
N GLN A 727 -12.92 -51.41 34.01
CA GLN A 727 -14.13 -52.11 33.57
C GLN A 727 -13.88 -53.50 32.98
N ASP A 728 -12.68 -53.73 32.46
CA ASP A 728 -12.30 -55.03 31.89
C ASP A 728 -11.90 -56.06 32.95
N CYS A 729 -11.99 -55.69 34.24
CA CYS A 729 -11.77 -56.59 35.39
C CYS A 729 -10.43 -57.34 35.33
N ASN A 730 -9.38 -56.69 34.81
CA ASN A 730 -8.05 -57.26 34.65
C ASN A 730 -6.93 -56.19 34.69
N ALA A 731 -7.21 -55.01 35.24
CA ALA A 731 -6.30 -53.87 35.17
C ALA A 731 -5.14 -53.99 36.16
N LYS A 732 -3.93 -53.62 35.74
CA LYS A 732 -2.77 -53.49 36.63
C LYS A 732 -2.85 -52.20 37.44
N ALA A 733 -2.25 -52.17 38.62
CA ALA A 733 -2.22 -50.98 39.48
C ALA A 733 -1.66 -49.73 38.78
N GLU A 734 -0.60 -49.90 37.98
CA GLU A 734 0.09 -48.84 37.24
C GLU A 734 -0.76 -48.18 36.14
N THR A 735 -1.69 -48.93 35.54
CA THR A 735 -2.57 -48.44 34.46
C THR A 735 -3.98 -48.07 34.96
N SER A 736 -4.25 -48.26 36.25
CA SER A 736 -5.54 -47.96 36.88
C SER A 736 -5.37 -47.03 38.09
N ILE A 737 -5.31 -47.57 39.31
CA ILE A 737 -5.41 -46.82 40.57
C ILE A 737 -4.20 -45.91 40.88
N ASP A 738 -3.02 -46.15 40.29
CA ASP A 738 -1.81 -45.32 40.47
C ASP A 738 -1.55 -44.33 39.31
N THR A 739 -2.48 -44.22 38.37
CA THR A 739 -2.33 -43.34 37.19
C THR A 739 -2.54 -41.87 37.58
N ASN A 740 -1.66 -40.97 37.14
CA ASN A 740 -1.77 -39.53 37.40
C ASN A 740 -1.94 -38.75 36.09
N TYR A 741 -3.17 -38.29 35.87
CA TYR A 741 -3.52 -37.31 34.85
C TYR A 741 -4.05 -35.99 35.44
N SER A 742 -4.13 -35.89 36.77
CA SER A 742 -4.89 -34.83 37.46
C SER A 742 -4.02 -33.69 38.01
N SER A 743 -2.69 -33.80 37.93
CA SER A 743 -1.72 -32.85 38.52
C SER A 743 -1.10 -31.85 37.53
N LEU A 744 -1.30 -32.08 36.23
CA LEU A 744 -0.79 -31.21 35.16
C LEU A 744 -1.94 -30.67 34.33
N PRO A 745 -1.80 -29.46 33.76
CA PRO A 745 -2.78 -28.92 32.84
C PRO A 745 -2.82 -29.75 31.53
N PRO A 746 -3.96 -29.77 30.82
CA PRO A 746 -4.19 -30.60 29.63
C PRO A 746 -3.06 -30.54 28.59
N GLN A 747 -2.53 -29.35 28.36
CA GLN A 747 -1.50 -29.06 27.36
C GLN A 747 -0.21 -29.86 27.62
N LEU A 748 0.10 -30.15 28.89
CA LEU A 748 1.29 -30.89 29.31
C LEU A 748 1.05 -32.41 29.42
N VAL A 749 -0.21 -32.85 29.34
CA VAL A 749 -0.62 -34.26 29.48
C VAL A 749 -0.64 -35.01 28.14
N VAL A 750 -0.62 -34.29 26.99
CA VAL A 750 -0.68 -34.87 25.63
C VAL A 750 0.33 -36.01 25.43
N LEU A 751 1.61 -35.74 25.70
CA LEU A 751 2.70 -36.70 25.48
C LEU A 751 2.58 -37.92 26.41
N GLN A 752 2.10 -37.72 27.63
CA GLN A 752 1.88 -38.80 28.59
C GLN A 752 0.72 -39.70 28.14
N ALA A 753 -0.40 -39.12 27.70
CA ALA A 753 -1.56 -39.85 27.19
C ALA A 753 -1.26 -40.63 25.90
N LEU A 754 -0.47 -40.05 24.98
CA LEU A 754 -0.01 -40.74 23.76
C LEU A 754 0.87 -41.95 24.09
N ARG A 755 1.83 -41.81 25.01
CA ARG A 755 2.68 -42.92 25.46
C ARG A 755 1.88 -44.04 26.13
N ALA A 756 0.83 -43.68 26.86
CA ALA A 756 -0.11 -44.62 27.47
C ALA A 756 -1.16 -45.20 26.49
N LYS A 757 -1.11 -44.86 25.19
CA LYS A 757 -2.08 -45.27 24.14
C LYS A 757 -3.54 -44.83 24.39
N HIS A 758 -3.75 -43.79 25.20
CA HIS A 758 -5.07 -43.21 25.45
C HIS A 758 -5.39 -42.15 24.39
N PHE A 759 -5.70 -42.58 23.15
CA PHE A 759 -5.80 -41.68 21.98
C PHE A 759 -6.92 -40.63 22.05
N VAL A 760 -8.06 -40.95 22.67
CA VAL A 760 -9.18 -39.98 22.83
C VAL A 760 -8.76 -38.85 23.76
N LEU A 761 -8.16 -39.20 24.90
CA LEU A 761 -7.60 -38.24 25.85
C LEU A 761 -6.49 -37.39 25.23
N ALA A 762 -5.57 -38.03 24.50
CA ALA A 762 -4.49 -37.34 23.79
C ALA A 762 -5.00 -36.30 22.78
N SER A 763 -6.09 -36.63 22.05
CA SER A 763 -6.65 -35.72 21.05
C SER A 763 -7.35 -34.53 21.69
N VAL A 764 -8.08 -34.73 22.79
CA VAL A 764 -8.69 -33.62 23.55
C VAL A 764 -7.61 -32.70 24.15
N CYS A 765 -6.52 -33.27 24.68
CA CYS A 765 -5.37 -32.49 25.13
C CYS A 765 -4.75 -31.67 23.98
N ALA A 766 -4.65 -32.24 22.77
CA ALA A 766 -4.16 -31.55 21.58
C ALA A 766 -5.09 -30.41 21.14
N MET A 767 -6.42 -30.57 21.26
CA MET A 767 -7.38 -29.52 20.90
C MET A 767 -7.27 -28.29 21.82
N ALA A 768 -7.00 -28.50 23.11
CA ALA A 768 -6.73 -27.41 24.05
C ALA A 768 -5.46 -26.63 23.69
N LEU A 769 -4.44 -27.29 23.13
CA LEU A 769 -3.24 -26.63 22.61
C LEU A 769 -3.54 -25.87 21.30
N LEU A 770 -4.34 -26.46 20.40
CA LEU A 770 -4.76 -25.77 19.17
C LEU A 770 -5.64 -24.54 19.44
N ALA A 771 -6.32 -24.45 20.58
CA ALA A 771 -7.18 -23.30 20.91
C ALA A 771 -6.35 -22.04 21.14
N ASN A 772 -5.19 -22.24 21.76
CA ASN A 772 -4.16 -21.23 21.94
C ASN A 772 -3.56 -20.80 20.59
N LEU A 773 -3.31 -21.74 19.67
CA LEU A 773 -2.84 -21.42 18.31
C LEU A 773 -3.91 -20.68 17.49
N LEU A 774 -5.19 -21.04 17.64
CA LEU A 774 -6.31 -20.37 16.98
C LEU A 774 -6.43 -18.92 17.43
N ALA A 775 -6.22 -18.62 18.73
CA ALA A 775 -6.20 -17.25 19.23
C ALA A 775 -5.08 -16.41 18.59
N VAL A 776 -3.89 -16.98 18.42
CA VAL A 776 -2.76 -16.32 17.72
C VAL A 776 -3.05 -16.13 16.23
N ALA A 777 -3.72 -17.08 15.58
CA ALA A 777 -4.10 -16.94 14.18
C ALA A 777 -5.16 -15.85 13.98
N PHE A 778 -6.14 -15.77 14.88
CA PHE A 778 -7.21 -14.76 14.85
C PHE A 778 -6.70 -13.35 15.18
N SER A 779 -5.61 -13.20 15.93
CA SER A 779 -5.03 -11.88 16.22
C SER A 779 -4.37 -11.20 15.03
N GLY A 780 -3.99 -11.97 14.00
CA GLY A 780 -3.37 -11.47 12.76
C GLY A 780 -4.18 -11.84 11.51
N LEU A 781 -5.48 -12.02 11.66
CA LEU A 781 -6.36 -12.46 10.57
C LEU A 781 -6.62 -11.36 9.54
N PHE A 782 -6.79 -10.12 9.99
CA PHE A 782 -7.12 -8.97 9.14
C PHE A 782 -5.88 -8.10 8.87
N ASN A 783 -5.70 -7.72 7.61
CA ASN A 783 -4.65 -6.84 7.12
C ASN A 783 -5.28 -5.65 6.38
N GLN A 784 -4.72 -4.46 6.57
CA GLN A 784 -5.17 -3.24 5.87
C GLN A 784 -4.28 -2.99 4.65
N VAL A 785 -4.90 -2.80 3.49
CA VAL A 785 -4.20 -2.48 2.23
C VAL A 785 -4.96 -1.35 1.52
N SER A 786 -4.23 -0.41 0.90
CA SER A 786 -4.84 0.62 0.05
C SER A 786 -5.01 0.08 -1.37
N VAL A 787 -6.23 0.08 -1.89
CA VAL A 787 -6.56 -0.43 -3.23
C VAL A 787 -7.45 0.59 -3.96
N ASP A 788 -7.24 0.76 -5.26
CA ASP A 788 -8.06 1.66 -6.09
C ASP A 788 -9.45 1.05 -6.32
N ILE A 789 -10.49 1.68 -5.78
CA ILE A 789 -11.88 1.29 -5.94
C ILE A 789 -12.49 2.03 -7.14
N GLN A 790 -13.24 1.31 -7.97
CA GLN A 790 -13.96 1.86 -9.12
C GLN A 790 -15.34 2.38 -8.71
N HIS A 791 -15.57 3.69 -8.83
CA HIS A 791 -16.86 4.34 -8.64
C HIS A 791 -17.45 4.74 -9.99
N THR A 792 -18.61 4.19 -10.36
CA THR A 792 -19.26 4.54 -11.63
C THR A 792 -19.71 6.00 -11.64
N ILE A 793 -19.34 6.75 -12.68
CA ILE A 793 -19.68 8.15 -12.88
C ILE A 793 -20.29 8.35 -14.28
N ALA A 794 -21.26 9.26 -14.36
CA ALA A 794 -21.79 9.76 -15.62
C ALA A 794 -20.86 10.81 -16.22
N LEU A 795 -20.42 10.58 -17.46
CA LEU A 795 -19.55 11.45 -18.23
C LEU A 795 -20.33 12.03 -19.42
N ASN A 796 -20.10 13.30 -19.70
CA ASN A 796 -20.75 14.03 -20.78
C ASN A 796 -19.72 14.36 -21.86
N PRO A 797 -19.72 13.64 -23.00
CA PRO A 797 -18.74 13.87 -24.06
C PRO A 797 -18.97 15.23 -24.73
N THR A 798 -17.90 16.01 -24.88
CA THR A 798 -17.93 17.36 -25.47
C THR A 798 -18.05 17.34 -27.00
N TYR A 799 -17.60 16.26 -27.64
CA TYR A 799 -17.52 16.14 -29.09
C TYR A 799 -18.13 14.83 -29.59
N GLU A 800 -18.71 14.87 -30.78
CA GLU A 800 -19.03 13.67 -31.54
C GLU A 800 -17.78 13.11 -32.23
N PRO A 801 -17.69 11.78 -32.48
CA PRO A 801 -16.60 11.17 -33.25
C PRO A 801 -16.70 11.43 -34.76
N ASN A 802 -17.24 12.58 -35.16
CA ASN A 802 -17.47 13.01 -36.54
C ASN A 802 -16.61 14.25 -36.84
N PHE A 803 -16.14 14.36 -38.09
CA PHE A 803 -15.32 15.49 -38.52
C PHE A 803 -16.14 16.60 -39.16
N VAL A 804 -15.67 17.83 -38.97
CA VAL A 804 -16.17 19.00 -39.71
C VAL A 804 -15.52 19.02 -41.09
N LEU A 805 -16.26 19.42 -42.14
CA LEU A 805 -15.68 19.65 -43.46
C LEU A 805 -14.85 20.93 -43.42
N VAL A 806 -13.54 20.81 -43.62
CA VAL A 806 -12.63 21.95 -43.64
C VAL A 806 -12.81 22.69 -44.96
N ASN A 807 -13.36 23.91 -44.88
CA ASN A 807 -13.61 24.75 -46.04
C ASN A 807 -12.35 25.56 -46.43
N GLY A 808 -12.05 25.62 -47.73
CA GLY A 808 -10.95 26.39 -48.31
C GLY A 808 -9.65 25.61 -48.48
N SER A 809 -9.02 25.68 -49.65
CA SER A 809 -7.78 24.97 -50.01
C SER A 809 -6.51 25.70 -49.55
N VAL A 810 -6.51 26.32 -48.36
CA VAL A 810 -5.39 27.12 -47.83
C VAL A 810 -4.80 26.45 -46.59
N GLY A 811 -3.46 26.38 -46.52
CA GLY A 811 -2.69 25.88 -45.38
C GLY A 811 -1.39 26.67 -45.21
N PRO A 812 -0.53 26.30 -44.24
CA PRO A 812 0.74 27.01 -44.02
C PRO A 812 1.62 26.94 -45.28
N LEU A 813 2.28 28.05 -45.62
CA LEU A 813 3.20 28.10 -46.77
C LEU A 813 4.48 27.32 -46.49
N ALA A 814 5.05 26.73 -47.54
CA ALA A 814 6.33 26.02 -47.48
C ALA A 814 7.51 26.93 -47.10
N ASN A 815 7.45 28.22 -47.42
CA ASN A 815 8.50 29.18 -47.11
C ASN A 815 8.29 29.83 -45.74
N ASN A 816 9.22 29.61 -44.81
CA ASN A 816 9.24 30.06 -43.40
C ASN A 816 9.07 31.57 -43.13
N ASN A 817 8.89 32.40 -44.16
CA ASN A 817 9.00 33.86 -44.04
C ASN A 817 7.68 34.61 -44.21
N GLN A 818 6.60 33.99 -44.70
CA GLN A 818 5.33 34.69 -44.93
C GLN A 818 4.14 33.76 -44.62
N GLY A 819 3.28 34.14 -43.67
CA GLY A 819 1.95 33.55 -43.53
C GLY A 819 1.06 33.99 -44.70
N THR A 820 -0.04 33.27 -44.98
CA THR A 820 -1.03 33.72 -45.98
C THR A 820 -2.17 34.49 -45.30
N PRO A 821 -2.70 35.56 -45.93
CA PRO A 821 -3.86 36.28 -45.40
C PRO A 821 -5.15 35.47 -45.54
N ASN A 822 -5.12 34.41 -46.36
CA ASN A 822 -6.28 33.61 -46.66
C ASN A 822 -6.54 32.62 -45.51
N LEU A 823 -7.66 32.79 -44.84
CA LEU A 823 -8.12 31.89 -43.78
C LEU A 823 -8.84 30.69 -44.39
N SER A 824 -8.72 29.52 -43.75
CA SER A 824 -9.52 28.32 -44.05
C SER A 824 -10.05 27.73 -42.75
N GLY A 825 -11.00 26.80 -42.82
CA GLY A 825 -11.64 26.22 -41.63
C GLY A 825 -10.67 25.59 -40.62
N ALA A 826 -9.47 25.18 -41.05
CA ALA A 826 -8.44 24.58 -40.20
C ALA A 826 -7.15 25.43 -40.09
N TYR A 827 -7.06 26.60 -40.74
CA TYR A 827 -5.87 27.44 -40.77
C TYR A 827 -6.20 28.92 -40.62
N PHE A 828 -5.57 29.57 -39.63
CA PHE A 828 -5.89 30.94 -39.22
C PHE A 828 -4.80 31.98 -39.60
N GLY A 829 -3.88 31.64 -40.52
CA GLY A 829 -2.82 32.57 -40.96
C GLY A 829 -1.48 32.47 -40.19
N GLY A 830 -1.31 31.47 -39.33
CA GLY A 830 -0.07 31.22 -38.58
C GLY A 830 1.01 30.46 -39.35
N ASP A 831 2.07 29.96 -38.72
CA ASP A 831 3.09 29.15 -39.40
C ASP A 831 2.81 27.64 -39.32
N GLY A 832 1.84 27.19 -38.51
CA GLY A 832 1.40 25.80 -38.40
C GLY A 832 2.44 24.88 -37.74
N ALA A 833 3.29 25.40 -36.85
CA ALA A 833 4.45 24.67 -36.29
C ALA A 833 4.17 23.96 -34.96
N ASP A 834 2.99 24.17 -34.36
CA ASP A 834 2.59 23.63 -33.05
C ASP A 834 2.94 22.16 -32.85
N HIS A 835 2.55 21.31 -33.79
CA HIS A 835 2.71 19.86 -33.67
C HIS A 835 4.18 19.43 -33.67
N PHE A 836 5.05 20.14 -34.39
CA PHE A 836 6.49 19.89 -34.36
C PHE A 836 7.11 20.36 -33.03
N LEU A 837 6.71 21.53 -32.53
CA LEU A 837 7.19 22.07 -31.25
C LEU A 837 6.80 21.14 -30.08
N ILE A 838 5.56 20.66 -30.07
CA ILE A 838 5.06 19.70 -29.07
C ILE A 838 5.79 18.36 -29.19
N ALA A 839 6.00 17.85 -30.41
CA ALA A 839 6.71 16.59 -30.63
C ALA A 839 8.19 16.67 -30.20
N GLU A 840 8.89 17.76 -30.52
CA GLU A 840 10.27 18.01 -30.11
C GLU A 840 10.39 18.05 -28.58
N SER A 841 9.46 18.73 -27.91
CA SER A 841 9.42 18.77 -26.46
C SER A 841 9.23 17.38 -25.85
N ASN A 842 8.25 16.61 -26.36
CA ASN A 842 7.98 15.26 -25.87
C ASN A 842 9.16 14.31 -26.10
N ILE A 843 9.79 14.34 -27.28
CA ILE A 843 10.92 13.44 -27.60
C ILE A 843 12.18 13.82 -26.81
N THR A 844 12.48 15.10 -26.67
CA THR A 844 13.72 15.55 -26.02
C THR A 844 13.64 15.57 -24.49
N ARG A 845 12.44 15.73 -23.91
CA ARG A 845 12.24 15.98 -22.47
C ARG A 845 11.20 15.08 -21.81
N ASN A 846 10.59 14.15 -22.55
CA ASN A 846 9.53 13.27 -22.05
C ASN A 846 8.36 14.05 -21.42
N THR A 847 8.04 15.21 -21.98
CA THR A 847 6.90 16.03 -21.54
C THR A 847 5.58 15.36 -21.94
N SER A 848 4.51 15.62 -21.19
CA SER A 848 3.20 15.08 -21.53
C SER A 848 2.73 15.58 -22.90
N LEU A 849 2.19 14.66 -23.71
CA LEU A 849 1.49 15.02 -24.95
C LEU A 849 0.20 15.81 -24.64
N PRO A 850 -0.42 16.46 -25.65
CA PRO A 850 -1.69 17.13 -25.49
C PRO A 850 -2.75 16.19 -24.88
N ALA A 851 -3.73 16.78 -24.19
CA ALA A 851 -4.84 16.01 -23.61
C ALA A 851 -5.46 15.08 -24.68
N TRP A 852 -5.80 13.87 -24.23
CA TRP A 852 -6.39 12.80 -25.05
C TRP A 852 -5.52 12.33 -26.21
N THR A 853 -4.19 12.44 -26.11
CA THR A 853 -3.29 12.06 -27.21
C THR A 853 -2.19 11.12 -26.69
N ASP A 854 -1.92 10.04 -27.42
CA ASP A 854 -0.74 9.18 -27.24
C ASP A 854 0.21 9.28 -28.46
N ASN A 855 1.22 8.40 -28.53
CA ASN A 855 2.20 8.41 -29.61
C ASN A 855 1.65 8.01 -31.00
N ALA A 856 0.41 7.54 -31.13
CA ALA A 856 -0.14 7.04 -32.39
C ALA A 856 -1.60 7.42 -32.65
N MET A 857 -2.35 7.78 -31.61
CA MET A 857 -3.80 7.93 -31.61
C MET A 857 -4.20 9.13 -30.75
N PHE A 858 -5.26 9.78 -31.19
CA PHE A 858 -6.05 10.72 -30.42
C PHE A 858 -7.32 10.02 -29.91
N TYR A 859 -7.78 10.37 -28.72
CA TYR A 859 -8.98 9.83 -28.09
C TYR A 859 -10.04 10.93 -27.99
N VAL A 860 -11.28 10.62 -28.35
CA VAL A 860 -12.35 11.62 -28.28
C VAL A 860 -12.62 11.98 -26.81
N PRO A 861 -12.60 13.27 -26.42
CA PRO A 861 -12.79 13.70 -25.04
C PRO A 861 -14.12 13.24 -24.47
N VAL A 862 -14.08 12.62 -23.28
CA VAL A 862 -15.29 12.15 -22.58
C VAL A 862 -15.82 13.13 -21.54
N PHE A 863 -15.06 14.19 -21.25
CA PHE A 863 -15.45 15.33 -20.40
C PHE A 863 -14.70 16.59 -20.81
N ASP A 864 -15.12 17.74 -20.28
CA ASP A 864 -14.55 19.06 -20.59
C ASP A 864 -13.25 19.38 -19.81
N GLU A 865 -12.25 19.87 -20.52
CA GLU A 865 -10.91 20.25 -20.03
C GLU A 865 -10.99 21.63 -19.35
N GLY A 866 -11.44 21.68 -18.08
CA GLY A 866 -11.52 22.95 -17.33
C GLY A 866 -12.88 23.26 -16.71
N GLY A 867 -13.84 22.33 -16.76
CA GLY A 867 -15.05 22.41 -15.95
C GLY A 867 -14.71 22.55 -14.46
N ASN A 868 -15.64 23.08 -13.67
CA ASN A 868 -15.52 23.34 -12.23
C ASN A 868 -15.46 22.02 -11.41
N THR A 869 -14.55 21.12 -11.76
CA THR A 869 -14.33 19.79 -11.19
C THR A 869 -13.19 19.85 -10.17
N SER A 870 -13.26 20.86 -9.28
CA SER A 870 -12.34 20.97 -8.13
C SER A 870 -12.30 19.68 -7.29
N HIS A 871 -13.39 18.90 -7.29
CA HIS A 871 -13.53 17.60 -6.66
C HIS A 871 -12.86 16.41 -7.39
N LEU A 872 -12.36 16.57 -8.62
CA LEU A 872 -11.69 15.50 -9.41
C LEU A 872 -10.18 15.71 -9.60
N SER A 873 -9.60 16.77 -9.05
CA SER A 873 -8.20 17.16 -9.30
C SER A 873 -7.15 16.08 -8.98
N THR A 874 -7.49 15.08 -8.16
CA THR A 874 -6.60 13.96 -7.80
C THR A 874 -7.12 12.58 -8.22
N SER A 875 -8.28 12.48 -8.87
CA SER A 875 -8.90 11.19 -9.22
C SER A 875 -8.54 10.76 -10.64
N ILE A 876 -8.15 9.50 -10.82
CA ILE A 876 -7.91 8.91 -12.13
C ILE A 876 -9.27 8.43 -12.68
N LEU A 877 -9.57 8.74 -13.93
CA LEU A 877 -10.80 8.37 -14.60
C LEU A 877 -10.50 7.28 -15.63
N GLU A 878 -11.27 6.20 -15.60
CA GLU A 878 -11.25 5.12 -16.57
C GLU A 878 -12.53 5.16 -17.40
N ALA A 879 -12.42 5.27 -18.72
CA ALA A 879 -13.58 5.37 -19.60
C ALA A 879 -13.31 4.73 -20.96
N LYS A 880 -14.38 4.28 -21.62
CA LYS A 880 -14.34 3.78 -23.00
C LYS A 880 -14.63 4.91 -23.98
N THR A 881 -13.76 5.12 -24.95
CA THR A 881 -13.93 6.17 -25.98
C THR A 881 -13.47 5.72 -27.36
N ASN A 882 -13.77 6.53 -28.38
CA ASN A 882 -13.28 6.33 -29.74
C ASN A 882 -11.86 6.87 -29.88
N ALA A 883 -10.98 6.06 -30.46
CA ALA A 883 -9.61 6.40 -30.80
C ALA A 883 -9.49 6.59 -32.33
N ILE A 884 -8.82 7.66 -32.72
CA ILE A 884 -8.61 8.10 -34.10
C ILE A 884 -7.11 8.29 -34.31
N GLY A 885 -6.56 7.63 -35.32
CA GLY A 885 -5.16 7.81 -35.73
C GLY A 885 -5.03 7.69 -37.24
N ALA A 886 -3.80 7.75 -37.73
CA ALA A 886 -3.53 7.59 -39.15
C ALA A 886 -2.20 6.86 -39.39
N THR A 887 -2.12 6.12 -40.50
CA THR A 887 -0.90 5.48 -40.99
C THR A 887 -0.70 5.77 -42.45
N LEU A 888 0.55 5.78 -42.92
CA LEU A 888 0.91 5.96 -44.32
C LEU A 888 1.03 4.61 -45.02
N GLU A 889 0.31 4.46 -46.12
CA GLU A 889 0.57 3.42 -47.10
C GLU A 889 1.40 4.00 -48.23
N CYS A 890 2.60 3.46 -48.40
CA CYS A 890 3.60 4.00 -49.31
C CYS A 890 4.01 2.95 -50.34
N LYS A 891 4.23 3.40 -51.58
CA LYS A 891 4.70 2.56 -52.71
C LYS A 891 5.86 3.24 -53.41
N GLU A 892 6.87 2.48 -53.78
CA GLU A 892 7.99 2.95 -54.60
C GLU A 892 7.50 3.37 -55.99
N MET A 893 8.11 4.41 -56.55
CA MET A 893 7.74 5.00 -57.83
C MET A 893 8.86 4.88 -58.86
N GLU A 894 8.51 4.60 -60.12
CA GLU A 894 9.46 4.49 -61.22
C GLU A 894 9.50 5.77 -62.10
N LEU A 895 10.72 6.29 -62.33
CA LEU A 895 10.96 7.47 -63.18
C LEU A 895 10.61 7.17 -64.64
N GLY A 896 9.79 8.03 -65.27
CA GLY A 896 9.35 7.88 -66.66
C GLY A 896 8.06 7.08 -66.83
N GLN A 897 7.68 6.27 -65.84
CA GLN A 897 6.43 5.51 -65.80
C GLN A 897 5.40 6.18 -64.87
N ASP A 898 5.74 6.28 -63.57
CA ASP A 898 4.82 6.81 -62.56
C ASP A 898 4.97 8.32 -62.40
N PHE A 899 6.16 8.87 -62.63
CA PHE A 899 6.40 10.31 -62.54
C PHE A 899 7.48 10.80 -63.51
N ASN A 900 7.36 12.08 -63.89
CA ASN A 900 8.38 12.83 -64.61
C ASN A 900 8.79 14.04 -63.75
N ALA A 901 10.07 14.12 -63.40
CA ALA A 901 10.63 15.21 -62.61
C ALA A 901 11.81 15.85 -63.33
N HIS A 902 11.90 17.18 -63.26
CA HIS A 902 12.99 17.96 -63.82
C HIS A 902 13.45 19.02 -62.81
N ILE A 903 14.76 19.13 -62.62
CA ILE A 903 15.39 20.19 -61.82
C ILE A 903 16.09 21.11 -62.81
N ILE A 904 15.60 22.34 -62.94
CA ILE A 904 16.18 23.36 -63.82
C ILE A 904 16.68 24.51 -62.94
N ASP A 905 17.95 24.88 -63.11
CA ASP A 905 18.69 25.83 -62.27
C ASP A 905 18.64 25.49 -60.77
N THR A 906 17.60 25.96 -60.06
CA THR A 906 17.37 25.74 -58.63
C THR A 906 15.92 25.34 -58.31
N GLU A 907 15.06 25.19 -59.31
CA GLU A 907 13.65 24.84 -59.16
C GLU A 907 13.36 23.43 -59.72
N GLY A 908 12.81 22.57 -58.86
CA GLY A 908 12.26 21.27 -59.21
C GLY A 908 10.78 21.36 -59.54
N SER A 909 10.39 20.78 -60.68
CA SER A 909 8.99 20.51 -61.04
C SER A 909 8.76 19.02 -61.23
N MET A 910 7.60 18.52 -60.82
CA MET A 910 7.27 17.09 -60.85
C MET A 910 5.81 16.88 -61.25
N ASN A 911 5.62 16.07 -62.29
CA ASN A 911 4.32 15.60 -62.76
C ASN A 911 4.18 14.11 -62.48
N VAL A 912 3.07 13.71 -61.87
CA VAL A 912 2.88 12.36 -61.33
C VAL A 912 1.58 11.77 -61.83
N SER A 913 1.61 10.50 -62.20
CA SER A 913 0.44 9.72 -62.60
C SER A 913 0.12 8.70 -61.50
N ILE A 914 -0.99 8.90 -60.80
CA ILE A 914 -1.43 8.02 -59.71
C ILE A 914 -2.48 7.05 -60.25
N PRO A 915 -2.28 5.72 -60.14
CA PRO A 915 -3.29 4.76 -60.56
C PRO A 915 -4.51 4.81 -59.62
N ASN A 916 -5.70 4.94 -60.19
CA ASN A 916 -6.99 4.79 -59.52
C ASN A 916 -7.73 3.66 -60.24
N GLY A 917 -8.49 2.78 -59.58
CA GLY A 917 -9.03 1.55 -60.19
C GLY A 917 -9.83 1.67 -61.52
N GLN A 918 -10.09 2.89 -62.00
CA GLN A 918 -10.73 3.25 -63.27
C GLN A 918 -9.79 3.92 -64.31
N GLY A 919 -8.49 4.13 -64.02
CA GLY A 919 -7.53 4.83 -64.88
C GLY A 919 -6.29 5.37 -64.14
N SER A 920 -5.72 6.49 -64.59
CA SER A 920 -4.67 7.22 -63.85
C SER A 920 -5.04 8.70 -63.71
N VAL A 921 -4.81 9.25 -62.52
CA VAL A 921 -5.01 10.67 -62.20
C VAL A 921 -3.67 11.37 -62.33
N ARG A 922 -3.62 12.44 -63.14
CA ARG A 922 -2.42 13.27 -63.27
C ARG A 922 -2.44 14.40 -62.25
N CYS A 923 -1.46 14.37 -61.36
CA CYS A 923 -1.22 15.41 -60.36
C CYS A 923 0.09 16.14 -60.68
N ARG A 924 0.22 17.38 -60.22
CA ARG A 924 1.47 18.15 -60.28
C ARG A 924 1.88 18.57 -58.87
N ASN A 925 3.16 18.88 -58.66
CA ASN A 925 3.58 19.47 -57.39
C ASN A 925 2.86 20.80 -57.12
N ALA A 926 2.48 21.03 -55.86
CA ALA A 926 1.75 22.22 -55.43
C ALA A 926 2.62 23.49 -55.48
N ASN A 927 3.89 23.35 -55.09
CA ASN A 927 4.87 24.43 -55.04
C ASN A 927 6.17 24.00 -55.75
N ASN A 928 6.87 24.95 -56.38
CA ASN A 928 8.22 24.70 -56.90
C ASN A 928 9.15 24.31 -55.76
N ILE A 929 9.96 23.27 -55.98
CA ILE A 929 10.90 22.78 -54.98
C ILE A 929 12.22 23.52 -55.16
N LEU A 930 12.61 24.36 -54.22
CA LEU A 930 13.94 24.99 -54.20
C LEU A 930 14.96 23.96 -53.69
N VAL A 931 15.94 23.59 -54.49
CA VAL A 931 16.91 22.51 -54.15
C VAL A 931 18.31 23.07 -53.82
N GLY A 932 18.62 24.30 -54.28
CA GLY A 932 19.95 24.90 -54.16
C GLY A 932 21.03 24.12 -54.94
N PRO A 933 22.26 24.66 -55.01
CA PRO A 933 23.38 23.95 -55.64
C PRO A 933 23.89 22.81 -54.75
N CYS A 934 24.25 21.67 -55.35
CA CYS A 934 24.97 20.61 -54.65
C CYS A 934 26.44 21.00 -54.41
N LYS A 935 27.10 20.33 -53.46
CA LYS A 935 28.52 20.53 -53.15
C LYS A 935 29.37 19.48 -53.88
N ASP A 936 30.63 19.79 -54.14
CA ASP A 936 31.59 18.87 -54.78
C ASP A 936 32.07 17.71 -53.87
N GLU A 937 31.43 17.54 -52.70
CA GLU A 937 31.64 16.48 -51.72
C GLU A 937 30.43 15.53 -51.72
N PRO A 938 30.53 14.31 -51.14
CA PRO A 938 29.37 13.42 -50.97
C PRO A 938 28.19 14.20 -50.39
N SER A 939 27.11 14.27 -51.16
CA SER A 939 25.98 15.14 -50.86
C SER A 939 24.67 14.36 -50.91
N ALA A 940 23.78 14.68 -49.97
CA ALA A 940 22.44 14.15 -49.87
C ALA A 940 21.41 15.28 -49.99
N THR A 941 20.21 14.93 -50.44
CA THR A 941 19.03 15.79 -50.34
C THR A 941 17.77 14.95 -50.17
N GLU A 942 16.86 15.45 -49.35
CA GLU A 942 15.54 14.89 -49.12
C GLU A 942 14.47 15.78 -49.75
N PHE A 943 13.41 15.15 -50.26
CA PHE A 943 12.31 15.78 -50.95
C PHE A 943 10.99 15.47 -50.27
N VAL A 944 10.18 16.50 -50.09
CA VAL A 944 8.78 16.38 -49.70
C VAL A 944 7.96 17.22 -50.67
N ALA A 945 7.06 16.57 -51.42
CA ALA A 945 6.23 17.24 -52.41
C ALA A 945 4.74 16.96 -52.17
N LEU A 946 4.00 18.03 -51.88
CA LEU A 946 2.55 18.03 -51.89
C LEU A 946 2.05 18.08 -53.34
N LEU A 947 0.96 17.37 -53.62
CA LEU A 947 0.36 17.29 -54.95
C LEU A 947 -0.92 18.11 -55.04
N GLN A 948 -1.16 18.67 -56.23
CA GLN A 948 -2.38 19.38 -56.60
C GLN A 948 -2.92 18.87 -57.94
N ALA A 949 -4.24 18.95 -58.09
CA ALA A 949 -4.89 18.59 -59.35
C ALA A 949 -4.77 19.72 -60.39
N ARG A 950 -5.16 19.40 -61.63
CA ARG A 950 -5.29 20.37 -62.74
C ARG A 950 -6.48 21.32 -62.51
N GLU A 951 -6.45 22.49 -63.14
CA GLU A 951 -7.47 23.56 -62.96
C GLU A 951 -8.91 23.14 -63.33
N ASN A 952 -9.09 22.07 -64.13
CA ASN A 952 -10.40 21.52 -64.52
C ASN A 952 -10.60 20.07 -64.05
N ALA A 953 -10.02 19.72 -62.90
CA ALA A 953 -10.13 18.37 -62.35
C ALA A 953 -11.54 18.10 -61.78
N THR A 954 -11.96 16.83 -61.79
CA THR A 954 -13.15 16.44 -61.03
C THR A 954 -12.86 16.46 -59.53
N GLN A 955 -13.88 16.59 -58.69
CA GLN A 955 -13.71 16.54 -57.22
C GLN A 955 -12.99 15.26 -56.76
N ALA A 956 -13.25 14.12 -57.40
CA ALA A 956 -12.56 12.87 -57.10
C ALA A 956 -11.06 12.90 -57.49
N GLU A 957 -10.71 13.54 -58.60
CA GLU A 957 -9.31 13.76 -58.99
C GLU A 957 -8.60 14.71 -58.01
N GLU A 958 -9.30 15.76 -57.55
CA GLU A 958 -8.80 16.71 -56.55
C GLU A 958 -8.53 16.03 -55.20
N GLU A 959 -9.47 15.20 -54.72
CA GLU A 959 -9.33 14.41 -53.50
C GLU A 959 -8.13 13.44 -53.56
N ILE A 960 -7.91 12.79 -54.70
CA ILE A 960 -6.76 11.86 -54.87
C ILE A 960 -5.44 12.61 -54.84
N CYS A 961 -5.33 13.74 -55.54
CA CYS A 961 -4.10 14.53 -55.53
C CYS A 961 -3.83 15.12 -54.13
N MET A 962 -4.82 15.67 -53.44
CA MET A 962 -4.61 16.30 -52.12
C MET A 962 -4.26 15.29 -51.01
N THR A 963 -4.75 14.05 -51.11
CA THR A 963 -4.47 12.99 -50.14
C THR A 963 -3.14 12.27 -50.40
N SER A 964 -2.50 12.52 -51.54
CA SER A 964 -1.26 11.86 -51.95
C SER A 964 -0.05 12.78 -51.77
N VAL A 965 1.04 12.24 -51.22
CA VAL A 965 2.29 12.97 -50.97
C VAL A 965 3.46 12.16 -51.51
N ILE A 966 4.47 12.85 -52.03
CA ILE A 966 5.70 12.22 -52.50
C ILE A 966 6.84 12.55 -51.57
N LEU A 967 7.55 11.50 -51.17
CA LEU A 967 8.80 11.59 -50.43
C LEU A 967 9.93 11.08 -51.31
N GLY A 968 11.07 11.77 -51.27
CA GLY A 968 12.22 11.39 -52.09
C GLY A 968 13.54 11.53 -51.36
N TRP A 969 14.49 10.66 -51.70
CA TRP A 969 15.87 10.72 -51.22
C TRP A 969 16.80 10.63 -52.41
N MET A 970 17.76 11.54 -52.51
CA MET A 970 18.80 11.50 -53.53
C MET A 970 20.18 11.51 -52.89
N ARG A 971 21.14 10.85 -53.55
CA ARG A 971 22.55 10.79 -53.15
C ARG A 971 23.44 11.08 -54.35
N GLU A 972 24.48 11.88 -54.14
CA GLU A 972 25.50 12.12 -55.16
C GLU A 972 26.88 11.85 -54.56
N GLY A 973 27.57 10.81 -55.07
CA GLY A 973 28.78 10.26 -54.46
C GLY A 973 30.10 10.71 -55.12
N GLN A 974 30.05 11.50 -56.20
CA GLN A 974 31.23 12.05 -56.87
C GLN A 974 30.93 13.50 -57.27
N GLY A 975 31.82 14.43 -56.93
CA GLY A 975 31.72 15.88 -57.16
C GLY A 975 31.57 16.32 -58.61
N VAL A 976 30.48 15.89 -59.26
CA VAL A 976 30.02 16.28 -60.59
C VAL A 976 28.68 17.00 -60.40
N CYS A 977 28.71 18.06 -59.60
CA CYS A 977 27.72 19.11 -59.72
C CYS A 977 28.05 19.87 -61.01
N SER A 978 27.46 19.45 -62.13
CA SER A 978 27.63 20.16 -63.40
C SER A 978 27.38 21.65 -63.18
N ALA A 979 28.32 22.49 -63.65
CA ALA A 979 28.23 23.95 -63.63
C ALA A 979 26.84 24.45 -64.11
N PRO A 980 26.40 25.67 -63.74
CA PRO A 980 25.00 26.02 -63.46
C PRO A 980 24.04 25.46 -64.51
N GLY A 981 23.41 24.32 -64.19
CA GLY A 981 22.57 23.60 -65.14
C GLY A 981 22.29 22.16 -64.71
N SER A 982 21.04 21.94 -64.28
CA SER A 982 20.32 20.67 -64.07
C SER A 982 21.10 19.48 -63.47
N VAL A 983 20.81 19.16 -62.20
CA VAL A 983 21.12 17.83 -61.63
C VAL A 983 20.20 16.79 -62.28
N SER A 984 20.78 15.84 -63.02
CA SER A 984 20.01 14.76 -63.65
C SER A 984 19.56 13.71 -62.62
N ILE A 985 18.25 13.51 -62.50
CA ILE A 985 17.64 12.46 -61.67
C ILE A 985 17.87 11.10 -62.35
N ARG A 986 18.50 10.13 -61.66
CA ARG A 986 18.78 8.78 -62.19
C ARG A 986 18.14 7.71 -61.28
N PRO A 987 17.68 6.57 -61.82
CA PRO A 987 17.09 5.51 -61.00
C PRO A 987 18.05 4.91 -59.95
N ASN A 988 19.37 4.98 -60.17
CA ASN A 988 20.36 4.41 -59.27
C ASN A 988 20.79 5.35 -58.13
N ASN A 989 20.44 6.64 -58.21
CA ASN A 989 20.85 7.65 -57.24
C ASN A 989 19.66 8.28 -56.50
N THR A 990 18.44 7.78 -56.73
CA THR A 990 17.21 8.27 -56.11
C THR A 990 16.30 7.15 -55.63
N LEU A 991 15.51 7.45 -54.59
CA LEU A 991 14.33 6.70 -54.18
C LEU A 991 13.18 7.71 -54.10
N PHE A 992 12.09 7.48 -54.83
CA PHE A 992 10.85 8.24 -54.68
C PHE A 992 9.71 7.31 -54.28
N VAL A 993 8.89 7.76 -53.33
CA VAL A 993 7.83 6.97 -52.73
C VAL A 993 6.54 7.79 -52.70
N LEU A 994 5.47 7.23 -53.24
CA LEU A 994 4.11 7.76 -53.16
C LEU A 994 3.47 7.27 -51.87
N CYS A 995 3.12 8.17 -50.97
CA CYS A 995 2.47 7.87 -49.70
C CYS A 995 1.05 8.42 -49.64
N GLN A 996 0.12 7.58 -49.19
CA GLN A 996 -1.29 7.90 -48.98
C GLN A 996 -1.66 7.61 -47.52
N PRO A 997 -2.08 8.61 -46.73
CA PRO A 997 -2.53 8.36 -45.38
C PRO A 997 -3.89 7.67 -45.32
N LYS A 998 -4.00 6.70 -44.42
CA LYS A 998 -5.24 6.01 -44.07
C LYS A 998 -5.60 6.26 -42.62
N LEU A 999 -6.85 6.67 -42.39
CA LEU A 999 -7.40 6.83 -41.05
C LEU A 999 -7.66 5.47 -40.40
N LYS A 1000 -7.32 5.37 -39.11
CA LYS A 1000 -7.61 4.24 -38.25
C LYS A 1000 -8.59 4.67 -37.17
N ARG A 1001 -9.73 3.98 -37.06
CA ARG A 1001 -10.74 4.18 -36.02
C ARG A 1001 -10.90 2.90 -35.22
N ARG A 1002 -10.88 2.99 -33.89
CA ARG A 1002 -11.11 1.86 -32.98
C ARG A 1002 -11.68 2.34 -31.65
N THR A 1003 -12.25 1.45 -30.85
CA THR A 1003 -12.62 1.78 -29.48
C THR A 1003 -11.48 1.46 -28.52
N ALA A 1004 -11.31 2.28 -27.49
CA ALA A 1004 -10.22 2.16 -26.53
C ALA A 1004 -10.72 2.44 -25.10
N ASN A 1005 -10.23 1.67 -24.14
CA ASN A 1005 -10.35 1.95 -22.72
C ASN A 1005 -9.13 2.75 -22.28
N ILE A 1006 -9.38 3.96 -21.79
CA ILE A 1006 -8.35 4.92 -21.41
C ILE A 1006 -8.39 5.20 -19.91
N ARG A 1007 -7.22 5.49 -19.34
CA ARG A 1007 -7.08 6.02 -17.98
C ARG A 1007 -6.47 7.41 -18.04
N VAL A 1008 -7.24 8.42 -17.64
CA VAL A 1008 -6.87 9.83 -17.75
C VAL A 1008 -6.96 10.55 -16.41
N ASP A 1009 -6.16 11.60 -16.25
CA ASP A 1009 -6.32 12.56 -15.15
C ASP A 1009 -7.44 13.58 -15.43
N ALA A 1010 -7.69 14.49 -14.49
CA ALA A 1010 -8.67 15.56 -14.65
C ALA A 1010 -8.37 16.53 -15.81
N GLY A 1011 -7.12 16.57 -16.31
CA GLY A 1011 -6.71 17.35 -17.47
C GLY A 1011 -6.82 16.59 -18.79
N GLY A 1012 -7.39 15.39 -18.79
CA GLY A 1012 -7.52 14.54 -19.99
C GLY A 1012 -6.21 13.89 -20.43
N ARG A 1013 -5.15 13.90 -19.61
CA ARG A 1013 -3.86 13.30 -19.97
C ARG A 1013 -3.82 11.83 -19.59
N LEU A 1014 -3.35 10.99 -20.51
CA LEU A 1014 -3.24 9.55 -20.28
C LEU A 1014 -2.21 9.24 -19.20
N GLN A 1015 -2.62 8.46 -18.19
CA GLN A 1015 -1.76 7.97 -17.10
C GLN A 1015 -1.20 6.57 -17.41
N ALA A 1016 -1.87 5.83 -18.28
CA ALA A 1016 -1.45 4.51 -18.74
C ALA A 1016 -1.72 4.36 -20.24
N PRO A 1017 -0.97 3.50 -20.96
CA PRO A 1017 -1.28 3.17 -22.35
C PRO A 1017 -2.71 2.67 -22.48
N ALA A 1018 -3.42 3.13 -23.52
CA ALA A 1018 -4.80 2.72 -23.73
C ALA A 1018 -4.87 1.22 -24.05
N TYR A 1019 -5.87 0.56 -23.48
CA TYR A 1019 -6.21 -0.81 -23.83
C TYR A 1019 -7.20 -0.81 -24.98
N TYR A 1020 -6.89 -1.53 -26.05
CA TYR A 1020 -7.76 -1.66 -27.21
C TYR A 1020 -8.50 -2.98 -27.13
N ASP A 1021 -9.82 -2.94 -27.36
CA ASP A 1021 -10.57 -4.18 -27.53
C ASP A 1021 -10.03 -4.94 -28.76
N SER A 1022 -10.12 -6.28 -28.75
CA SER A 1022 -9.75 -7.15 -29.87
C SER A 1022 -10.17 -6.56 -31.22
N PRO A 1023 -9.40 -6.76 -32.30
CA PRO A 1023 -9.55 -6.02 -33.55
C PRO A 1023 -10.89 -6.31 -34.22
N SER A 1024 -11.92 -5.60 -33.78
CA SER A 1024 -12.89 -5.05 -34.70
C SER A 1024 -12.19 -3.83 -35.30
N GLU A 1025 -11.29 -4.09 -36.26
CA GLU A 1025 -11.27 -3.17 -37.38
C GLU A 1025 -12.72 -3.09 -37.79
N VAL A 1026 -13.39 -1.98 -37.46
CA VAL A 1026 -14.56 -1.59 -38.22
C VAL A 1026 -13.98 -1.31 -39.58
N SER A 1027 -13.74 -2.38 -40.35
CA SER A 1027 -13.62 -2.32 -41.79
C SER A 1027 -14.79 -1.45 -42.17
N PRO A 1028 -14.57 -0.32 -42.86
CA PRO A 1028 -15.67 0.48 -43.34
C PRO A 1028 -16.60 -0.51 -44.01
N THR A 1029 -17.78 -0.73 -43.43
CA THR A 1029 -18.81 -1.47 -44.13
C THR A 1029 -18.88 -0.82 -45.50
N ASN A 1030 -19.06 -1.60 -46.56
CA ASN A 1030 -19.20 -1.06 -47.92
C ASN A 1030 -20.33 -0.02 -48.06
N ASP A 1031 -21.02 0.28 -46.95
CA ASP A 1031 -22.06 1.26 -46.68
C ASP A 1031 -21.55 2.59 -46.09
N THR A 1032 -20.24 2.91 -46.14
CA THR A 1032 -19.80 4.29 -45.93
C THR A 1032 -20.42 5.16 -47.03
N THR A 1033 -21.43 5.94 -46.69
CA THR A 1033 -22.00 6.96 -47.58
C THR A 1033 -20.87 7.78 -48.22
N ASN A 1034 -20.99 8.13 -49.51
CA ASN A 1034 -19.98 8.94 -50.21
C ASN A 1034 -19.56 10.20 -49.42
N ARG A 1035 -20.51 10.77 -48.66
CA ARG A 1035 -20.29 11.92 -47.79
C ARG A 1035 -19.24 11.67 -46.71
N SER A 1036 -19.23 10.50 -46.07
CA SER A 1036 -18.22 10.18 -45.04
C SER A 1036 -16.82 10.02 -45.63
N ARG A 1037 -16.70 9.48 -46.86
CA ARG A 1037 -15.39 9.34 -47.54
C ARG A 1037 -14.83 10.70 -47.95
N THR A 1038 -15.67 11.58 -48.50
CA THR A 1038 -15.25 12.95 -48.86
C THR A 1038 -14.78 13.73 -47.64
N VAL A 1039 -15.46 13.61 -46.50
CA VAL A 1039 -15.04 14.28 -45.24
C VAL A 1039 -13.70 13.73 -44.73
N ASP A 1040 -13.52 12.41 -44.77
CA ASP A 1040 -12.25 11.76 -44.37
C ASP A 1040 -11.09 12.18 -45.27
N ASN A 1041 -11.29 12.18 -46.60
CA ASN A 1041 -10.31 12.63 -47.58
C ASN A 1041 -9.98 14.12 -47.42
N ASN A 1042 -10.98 14.95 -47.14
CA ASN A 1042 -10.81 16.37 -46.86
C ASN A 1042 -9.92 16.59 -45.63
N LEU A 1043 -10.20 15.92 -44.50
CA LEU A 1043 -9.37 16.00 -43.29
C LEU A 1043 -7.92 15.56 -43.58
N VAL A 1044 -7.73 14.43 -44.25
CA VAL A 1044 -6.40 13.90 -44.57
C VAL A 1044 -5.63 14.86 -45.47
N GLY A 1045 -6.23 15.34 -46.57
CA GLY A 1045 -5.55 16.27 -47.48
C GLY A 1045 -5.20 17.61 -46.83
N HIS A 1046 -6.02 18.08 -45.88
CA HIS A 1046 -5.65 19.23 -45.05
C HIS A 1046 -4.52 18.93 -44.08
N SER A 1047 -4.55 17.78 -43.39
CA SER A 1047 -3.47 17.36 -42.49
C SER A 1047 -2.11 17.28 -43.20
N ASN A 1048 -2.09 16.82 -44.46
CA ASN A 1048 -0.88 16.71 -45.26
C ASN A 1048 -0.16 18.06 -45.40
N ARG A 1049 -0.90 19.16 -45.54
CA ARG A 1049 -0.32 20.51 -45.67
C ARG A 1049 0.37 21.00 -44.40
N PHE A 1050 -0.02 20.49 -43.23
CA PHE A 1050 0.64 20.80 -41.96
C PHE A 1050 1.84 19.89 -41.72
N LEU A 1051 1.65 18.58 -41.93
CA LEU A 1051 2.61 17.53 -41.58
C LEU A 1051 3.76 17.41 -42.59
N PHE A 1052 3.50 17.64 -43.87
CA PHE A 1052 4.48 17.54 -44.95
C PHE A 1052 4.86 18.92 -45.46
N ARG A 1053 5.84 19.55 -44.79
CA ARG A 1053 6.40 20.83 -45.25
C ARG A 1053 7.39 20.61 -46.38
N ALA A 1054 7.11 21.22 -47.53
CA ALA A 1054 7.98 21.15 -48.69
C ALA A 1054 9.28 21.93 -48.45
N GLY A 1055 10.40 21.30 -48.78
CA GLY A 1055 11.73 21.87 -48.72
C GLY A 1055 12.72 20.85 -49.29
N ALA A 1056 13.75 21.32 -49.98
CA ALA A 1056 14.87 20.51 -50.42
C ALA A 1056 16.15 21.34 -50.27
N GLY A 1057 17.28 20.67 -50.07
CA GLY A 1057 18.54 21.35 -49.87
C GLY A 1057 19.65 20.33 -49.81
N TRP A 1058 20.69 20.56 -50.61
CA TRP A 1058 21.87 19.71 -50.57
C TRP A 1058 22.67 19.91 -49.30
N HIS A 1059 23.14 18.80 -48.73
CA HIS A 1059 24.04 18.82 -47.59
C HIS A 1059 25.06 17.69 -47.61
N ASN A 1060 26.17 17.93 -46.91
CA ASN A 1060 27.31 17.03 -46.74
C ASN A 1060 27.48 16.57 -45.28
N ASP A 1061 26.46 16.77 -44.44
CA ASP A 1061 26.45 16.40 -43.02
C ASP A 1061 25.25 15.48 -42.70
N THR A 1062 25.12 15.02 -41.46
CA THR A 1062 24.01 14.15 -41.01
C THR A 1062 22.88 14.91 -40.31
N PHE A 1063 22.72 16.21 -40.58
CA PHE A 1063 21.60 17.00 -40.08
C PHE A 1063 20.47 17.02 -41.12
N ALA A 1064 19.23 16.84 -40.65
CA ALA A 1064 18.06 16.82 -41.53
C ALA A 1064 17.67 18.24 -41.97
N ASN A 1065 17.25 18.39 -43.24
CA ASN A 1065 16.73 19.67 -43.76
C ASN A 1065 15.22 19.82 -43.59
N ASP A 1066 14.49 18.71 -43.44
CA ASP A 1066 13.04 18.69 -43.23
C ASP A 1066 12.66 18.09 -41.87
N TYR A 1067 11.44 18.42 -41.43
CA TYR A 1067 10.92 18.00 -40.13
C TYR A 1067 10.72 16.49 -40.03
N LEU A 1068 10.29 15.81 -41.10
CA LEU A 1068 10.02 14.37 -41.07
C LEU A 1068 11.30 13.58 -40.85
N ASN A 1069 12.33 13.81 -41.67
CA ASN A 1069 13.62 13.14 -41.51
C ASN A 1069 14.29 13.53 -40.17
N TYR A 1070 14.09 14.76 -39.68
CA TYR A 1070 14.53 15.15 -38.34
C TYR A 1070 13.91 14.29 -37.24
N PHE A 1071 12.59 14.13 -37.24
CA PHE A 1071 11.89 13.30 -36.24
C PHE A 1071 12.15 11.80 -36.42
N ILE A 1072 12.38 11.33 -37.66
CA ILE A 1072 12.78 9.94 -37.92
C ILE A 1072 14.16 9.68 -37.31
N LYS A 1073 15.15 10.55 -37.57
CA LYS A 1073 16.50 10.45 -36.98
C LYS A 1073 16.42 10.42 -35.45
N ARG A 1074 15.59 11.28 -34.85
CA ARG A 1074 15.41 11.35 -33.38
C ARG A 1074 14.74 10.13 -32.78
N THR A 1075 13.72 9.60 -33.44
CA THR A 1075 12.93 8.46 -32.93
C THR A 1075 13.68 7.14 -33.08
N THR A 1076 14.40 6.97 -34.19
CA THR A 1076 15.18 5.74 -34.49
C THR A 1076 16.63 5.80 -33.99
N ASN A 1077 17.12 6.99 -33.63
CA ASN A 1077 18.53 7.26 -33.33
C ASN A 1077 19.49 6.81 -34.45
N SER A 1078 19.04 6.93 -35.71
CA SER A 1078 19.77 6.48 -36.91
C SER A 1078 19.86 7.60 -37.96
N SER A 1079 21.04 7.78 -38.56
CA SER A 1079 21.26 8.71 -39.69
C SER A 1079 20.95 8.09 -41.06
N ARG A 1080 20.50 6.83 -41.13
CA ARG A 1080 20.34 6.03 -42.36
C ARG A 1080 19.69 6.76 -43.54
N LEU A 1081 18.67 7.58 -43.29
CA LEU A 1081 17.89 8.28 -44.32
C LEU A 1081 18.50 9.59 -44.79
N ILE A 1082 19.48 10.16 -44.07
CA ILE A 1082 20.04 11.49 -44.34
C ILE A 1082 21.56 11.47 -44.52
N ASP A 1083 22.22 10.38 -44.17
CA ASP A 1083 23.66 10.27 -44.28
C ASP A 1083 24.12 10.28 -45.77
N PRO A 1084 24.97 11.24 -46.18
CA PRO A 1084 25.46 11.32 -47.55
C PRO A 1084 26.52 10.26 -47.88
N GLU A 1085 27.18 9.65 -46.89
CA GLU A 1085 28.19 8.62 -47.11
C GLU A 1085 27.57 7.23 -47.37
N LEU A 1086 26.28 7.06 -47.02
CA LEU A 1086 25.54 5.82 -47.21
C LEU A 1086 24.84 5.76 -48.59
N PRO A 1087 24.61 4.55 -49.15
CA PRO A 1087 23.82 4.39 -50.36
C PRO A 1087 22.38 4.85 -50.14
N VAL A 1088 21.67 5.14 -51.24
CA VAL A 1088 20.24 5.54 -51.22
C VAL A 1088 19.42 4.55 -50.36
N PRO A 1089 18.48 5.04 -49.53
CA PRO A 1089 17.58 4.20 -48.75
C PRO A 1089 16.75 3.25 -49.64
N LYS A 1090 16.39 2.09 -49.09
CA LYS A 1090 15.38 1.20 -49.68
C LYS A 1090 14.01 1.51 -49.09
N LEU A 1091 12.93 1.06 -49.74
CA LEU A 1091 11.56 1.23 -49.23
C LEU A 1091 11.41 0.68 -47.80
N GLU A 1092 12.01 -0.48 -47.49
CA GLU A 1092 11.99 -1.10 -46.16
C GLU A 1092 12.68 -0.23 -45.09
N ASP A 1093 13.74 0.51 -45.45
CA ASP A 1093 14.45 1.42 -44.54
C ASP A 1093 13.57 2.62 -44.14
N VAL A 1094 12.55 2.93 -44.93
CA VAL A 1094 11.69 4.12 -44.78
C VAL A 1094 10.36 3.78 -44.10
N LEU A 1095 9.70 2.69 -44.50
CA LEU A 1095 8.28 2.42 -44.18
C LEU A 1095 7.94 2.43 -42.69
N GLU A 1096 8.70 1.70 -41.87
CA GLU A 1096 8.42 1.59 -40.44
C GLU A 1096 8.73 2.88 -39.68
N PRO A 1097 9.94 3.48 -39.78
CA PRO A 1097 10.25 4.75 -39.14
C PRO A 1097 9.30 5.89 -39.54
N LEU A 1098 8.97 5.97 -40.83
CA LEU A 1098 8.08 6.99 -41.37
C LEU A 1098 6.67 6.86 -40.79
N ASN A 1099 6.13 5.64 -40.71
CA ASN A 1099 4.81 5.40 -40.14
C ASN A 1099 4.73 5.76 -38.65
N GLN A 1100 5.76 5.44 -37.87
CA GLN A 1100 5.81 5.78 -36.44
C GLN A 1100 5.80 7.29 -36.23
N VAL A 1101 6.62 8.04 -36.98
CA VAL A 1101 6.69 9.49 -36.89
C VAL A 1101 5.42 10.15 -37.40
N TYR A 1102 4.88 9.70 -38.53
CA TYR A 1102 3.64 10.24 -39.08
C TYR A 1102 2.46 10.03 -38.14
N ALA A 1103 2.28 8.83 -37.58
CA ALA A 1103 1.19 8.54 -36.66
C ALA A 1103 1.25 9.45 -35.42
N LYS A 1104 2.45 9.68 -34.89
CA LYS A 1104 2.68 10.58 -33.75
C LYS A 1104 2.35 12.03 -34.09
N LEU A 1105 2.90 12.55 -35.18
CA LEU A 1105 2.66 13.94 -35.59
C LEU A 1105 1.19 14.19 -35.95
N PHE A 1106 0.53 13.23 -36.59
CA PHE A 1106 -0.90 13.29 -36.88
C PHE A 1106 -1.73 13.32 -35.60
N ALA A 1107 -1.45 12.45 -34.63
CA ALA A 1107 -2.15 12.43 -33.35
C ALA A 1107 -2.00 13.76 -32.59
N ILE A 1108 -0.79 14.34 -32.56
CA ILE A 1108 -0.51 15.64 -31.93
C ILE A 1108 -1.24 16.78 -32.66
N TRP A 1109 -1.15 16.83 -33.99
CA TRP A 1109 -1.83 17.83 -34.80
C TRP A 1109 -3.35 17.78 -34.59
N PHE A 1110 -3.92 16.57 -34.56
CA PHE A 1110 -5.34 16.37 -34.31
C PHE A 1110 -5.72 16.81 -32.90
N GLY A 1111 -4.99 16.36 -31.87
CA GLY A 1111 -5.27 16.71 -30.48
C GLY A 1111 -5.16 18.21 -30.18
N ARG A 1112 -4.25 18.91 -30.87
CA ARG A 1112 -4.12 20.37 -30.77
C ARG A 1112 -5.28 21.12 -31.42
N ASN A 1113 -5.78 20.64 -32.56
CA ASN A 1113 -6.82 21.30 -33.34
C ASN A 1113 -8.22 20.67 -33.16
N LYS A 1114 -8.41 19.81 -32.17
CA LYS A 1114 -9.65 19.04 -31.93
C LYS A 1114 -10.93 19.88 -31.92
N GLN A 1115 -10.85 21.11 -31.41
CA GLN A 1115 -11.99 22.05 -31.30
C GLN A 1115 -12.51 22.49 -32.67
N ASP A 1116 -11.62 22.60 -33.64
CA ASP A 1116 -11.91 23.05 -35.01
C ASP A 1116 -12.20 21.86 -35.95
N LEU A 1117 -11.70 20.66 -35.60
CA LEU A 1117 -11.78 19.46 -36.44
C LEU A 1117 -12.96 18.53 -36.10
N LEU A 1118 -13.45 18.54 -34.85
CA LEU A 1118 -14.56 17.69 -34.40
C LEU A 1118 -15.87 18.47 -34.32
N VAL A 1119 -16.99 17.77 -34.52
CA VAL A 1119 -18.32 18.35 -34.35
C VAL A 1119 -18.64 18.52 -32.86
N PRO A 1120 -18.95 19.74 -32.37
CA PRO A 1120 -19.30 19.97 -30.97
C PRO A 1120 -20.70 19.43 -30.66
N ASN A 1121 -20.85 18.87 -29.46
CA ASN A 1121 -22.10 18.28 -29.00
C ASN A 1121 -23.05 19.36 -28.44
N GLN A 1122 -23.86 19.98 -29.30
CA GLN A 1122 -24.68 21.16 -28.92
C GLN A 1122 -26.04 20.83 -28.27
N ASN A 1123 -26.53 19.57 -28.35
CA ASN A 1123 -27.93 19.25 -28.01
C ASN A 1123 -28.16 18.47 -26.71
N ASN A 1124 -27.14 18.09 -25.92
CA ASN A 1124 -27.32 17.17 -24.76
C ASN A 1124 -28.04 15.83 -25.09
N GLU A 1125 -28.29 15.54 -26.36
CA GLU A 1125 -28.99 14.33 -26.83
C GLU A 1125 -28.04 13.13 -26.99
N SER A 1126 -26.74 13.34 -26.81
CA SER A 1126 -25.78 12.24 -26.74
C SER A 1126 -26.03 11.39 -25.50
N ALA A 1127 -26.05 10.08 -25.67
CA ALA A 1127 -26.14 9.13 -24.56
C ALA A 1127 -25.05 9.43 -23.52
N THR A 1128 -25.45 9.63 -22.26
CA THR A 1128 -24.53 9.74 -21.13
C THR A 1128 -23.56 8.56 -21.17
N LEU A 1129 -22.26 8.84 -21.24
CA LEU A 1129 -21.25 7.81 -21.22
C LEU A 1129 -20.99 7.43 -19.76
N TYR A 1130 -20.95 6.14 -19.44
CA TYR A 1130 -20.57 5.71 -18.10
C TYR A 1130 -19.08 5.40 -18.05
N GLY A 1131 -18.38 6.03 -17.12
CA GLY A 1131 -16.99 5.73 -16.78
C GLY A 1131 -16.84 5.32 -15.33
N SER A 1132 -15.61 5.02 -14.93
CA SER A 1132 -15.23 4.66 -13.57
C SER A 1132 -14.22 5.67 -13.04
N ARG A 1133 -14.49 6.24 -11.86
CA ARG A 1133 -13.53 7.03 -11.09
C ARG A 1133 -12.76 6.09 -10.17
N LEU A 1134 -11.43 6.07 -10.26
CA LEU A 1134 -10.54 5.31 -9.41
C LEU A 1134 -10.15 6.16 -8.21
N GLU A 1135 -10.51 5.70 -7.01
CA GLU A 1135 -10.10 6.32 -5.76
C GLU A 1135 -9.34 5.33 -4.88
N PRO A 1136 -8.13 5.68 -4.40
CA PRO A 1136 -7.41 4.85 -3.46
C PRO A 1136 -8.14 4.85 -2.12
N GLU A 1137 -8.69 3.71 -1.74
CA GLU A 1137 -9.34 3.52 -0.44
C GLU A 1137 -8.60 2.47 0.37
N ARG A 1138 -8.48 2.68 1.69
CA ARG A 1138 -8.04 1.61 2.59
C ARG A 1138 -9.15 0.57 2.69
N ARG A 1139 -8.80 -0.71 2.58
CA ARG A 1139 -9.72 -1.84 2.68
C ARG A 1139 -9.11 -2.97 3.53
N LEU A 1140 -9.97 -3.78 4.12
CA LEU A 1140 -9.60 -4.93 4.95
C LEU A 1140 -9.55 -6.21 4.13
N PHE A 1141 -8.41 -6.90 4.21
CA PHE A 1141 -8.18 -8.19 3.60
C PHE A 1141 -7.93 -9.23 4.67
N LEU A 1142 -8.29 -10.49 4.41
CA LEU A 1142 -7.93 -11.60 5.29
C LEU A 1142 -6.59 -12.19 4.84
N SER A 1143 -5.66 -12.39 5.78
CA SER A 1143 -4.40 -13.07 5.52
C SER A 1143 -4.65 -14.50 5.07
N SER A 1144 -4.24 -14.86 3.85
CA SER A 1144 -4.43 -16.21 3.31
C SER A 1144 -3.78 -17.28 4.19
N THR A 1145 -2.61 -16.99 4.77
CA THR A 1145 -1.91 -17.92 5.65
C THR A 1145 -2.68 -18.16 6.95
N MET A 1146 -3.14 -17.10 7.61
CA MET A 1146 -3.88 -17.21 8.89
C MET A 1146 -5.27 -17.80 8.69
N PHE A 1147 -5.90 -17.52 7.54
CA PHE A 1147 -7.15 -18.15 7.12
C PHE A 1147 -7.00 -19.66 7.02
N ILE A 1148 -5.99 -20.17 6.28
CA ILE A 1148 -5.76 -21.61 6.11
C ILE A 1148 -5.51 -22.30 7.45
N ILE A 1149 -4.67 -21.71 8.31
CA ILE A 1149 -4.38 -22.27 9.64
C ILE A 1149 -5.65 -22.33 10.48
N SER A 1150 -6.43 -21.25 10.52
CA SER A 1150 -7.64 -21.18 11.33
C SER A 1150 -8.72 -22.14 10.84
N GLU A 1151 -8.93 -22.22 9.53
CA GLU A 1151 -9.91 -23.11 8.92
C GLU A 1151 -9.53 -24.58 9.17
N ALA A 1152 -8.25 -24.93 9.03
CA ALA A 1152 -7.75 -26.28 9.34
C ALA A 1152 -7.98 -26.66 10.80
N ILE A 1153 -7.76 -25.73 11.75
CA ILE A 1153 -8.02 -25.97 13.18
C ILE A 1153 -9.51 -26.17 13.43
N LEU A 1154 -10.38 -25.32 12.86
CA LEU A 1154 -11.83 -25.42 13.03
C LEU A 1154 -12.39 -26.73 12.44
N CYS A 1155 -11.93 -27.15 11.25
CA CYS A 1155 -12.28 -28.45 10.68
C CYS A 1155 -11.81 -29.61 11.58
N THR A 1156 -10.60 -29.51 12.14
CA THR A 1156 -10.08 -30.51 13.08
C THR A 1156 -10.94 -30.57 14.35
N TYR A 1157 -11.42 -29.43 14.85
CA TYR A 1157 -12.34 -29.39 16.00
C TYR A 1157 -13.65 -30.10 15.73
N VAL A 1158 -14.24 -29.93 14.54
CA VAL A 1158 -15.45 -30.65 14.15
C VAL A 1158 -15.21 -32.16 14.16
N VAL A 1159 -14.11 -32.62 13.52
CA VAL A 1159 -13.77 -34.04 13.44
C VAL A 1159 -13.51 -34.64 14.82
N VAL A 1160 -12.69 -33.99 15.65
CA VAL A 1160 -12.35 -34.49 17.00
C VAL A 1160 -13.55 -34.43 17.93
N ALA A 1161 -14.38 -33.38 17.87
CA ALA A 1161 -15.61 -33.32 18.65
C ALA A 1161 -16.55 -34.49 18.30
N ILE A 1162 -16.79 -34.74 17.01
CA ILE A 1162 -17.58 -35.90 16.56
C ILE A 1162 -16.96 -37.21 17.08
N TRP A 1163 -15.64 -37.35 17.00
CA TRP A 1163 -14.95 -38.56 17.47
C TRP A 1163 -15.06 -38.77 18.98
N VAL A 1164 -14.91 -37.73 19.78
CA VAL A 1164 -15.06 -37.76 21.26
C VAL A 1164 -16.51 -38.08 21.65
N TYR A 1165 -17.50 -37.43 21.02
CA TYR A 1165 -18.91 -37.63 21.33
C TYR A 1165 -19.46 -38.98 20.82
N THR A 1166 -18.88 -39.54 19.76
CA THR A 1166 -19.21 -40.90 19.28
C THR A 1166 -18.60 -41.98 20.17
N ARG A 1167 -17.40 -41.77 20.69
CA ARG A 1167 -16.71 -42.63 21.69
C ARG A 1167 -17.04 -42.28 23.14
N ARG A 1168 -18.23 -41.74 23.38
CA ARG A 1168 -18.67 -41.26 24.70
C ARG A 1168 -18.57 -42.33 25.80
N PRO A 1169 -18.19 -41.96 27.04
CA PRO A 1169 -18.15 -42.87 28.19
C PRO A 1169 -19.53 -43.51 28.47
N GLY A 1170 -19.52 -44.79 28.84
CA GLY A 1170 -20.70 -45.58 29.19
C GLY A 1170 -21.44 -45.07 30.43
N GLN A 1171 -22.66 -45.57 30.69
CA GLN A 1171 -23.41 -45.34 31.93
C GLN A 1171 -23.15 -46.50 32.90
N TYR A 1172 -22.17 -46.36 33.79
CA TYR A 1172 -21.78 -47.44 34.72
C TYR A 1172 -21.53 -47.00 36.16
N LEU A 1173 -21.38 -45.70 36.42
CA LEU A 1173 -21.15 -45.17 37.77
C LEU A 1173 -22.45 -44.72 38.42
N ALA A 1174 -22.64 -45.01 39.72
CA ALA A 1174 -23.77 -44.52 40.51
C ALA A 1174 -23.72 -42.98 40.70
N ARG A 1175 -22.51 -42.40 40.73
CA ARG A 1175 -22.25 -40.96 40.84
C ARG A 1175 -20.91 -40.61 40.18
N MET A 1176 -20.71 -39.32 39.90
CA MET A 1176 -19.44 -38.83 39.36
C MET A 1176 -18.34 -38.76 40.45
N PRO A 1177 -17.10 -39.25 40.20
CA PRO A 1177 -15.95 -39.14 41.12
C PRO A 1177 -15.33 -37.73 41.15
N THR A 1178 -16.16 -36.69 41.23
CA THR A 1178 -15.72 -35.28 41.23
C THR A 1178 -15.28 -34.75 42.60
N SER A 1179 -15.48 -35.54 43.67
CA SER A 1179 -15.13 -35.19 45.05
C SER A 1179 -14.37 -36.34 45.74
N ILE A 1180 -13.63 -36.03 46.81
CA ILE A 1180 -12.87 -37.04 47.58
C ILE A 1180 -13.83 -38.06 48.20
N ALA A 1181 -14.96 -37.61 48.74
CA ALA A 1181 -16.00 -38.48 49.28
C ALA A 1181 -16.54 -39.46 48.21
N SER A 1182 -16.74 -38.98 46.98
CA SER A 1182 -17.21 -39.83 45.88
C SER A 1182 -16.23 -40.95 45.57
N ILE A 1183 -14.92 -40.65 45.59
CA ILE A 1183 -13.82 -41.59 45.34
C ILE A 1183 -13.68 -42.60 46.48
N ILE A 1184 -13.74 -42.17 47.75
CA ILE A 1184 -13.66 -43.06 48.92
C ILE A 1184 -14.77 -44.12 48.89
N ALA A 1185 -16.01 -43.71 48.64
CA ALA A 1185 -17.12 -44.66 48.58
C ALA A 1185 -17.12 -45.55 47.31
N LEU A 1186 -16.12 -45.46 46.42
CA LEU A 1186 -15.89 -46.48 45.37
C LEU A 1186 -15.13 -47.70 45.91
N PHE A 1187 -14.43 -47.58 47.04
CA PHE A 1187 -13.61 -48.66 47.58
C PHE A 1187 -13.83 -48.93 49.07
N ALA A 1188 -14.63 -48.13 49.77
CA ALA A 1188 -14.76 -48.20 51.23
C ALA A 1188 -15.17 -49.58 51.78
N ALA A 1189 -15.98 -50.34 51.04
CA ALA A 1189 -16.41 -51.70 51.41
C ALA A 1189 -15.48 -52.82 50.86
N SER A 1190 -14.44 -52.47 50.11
CA SER A 1190 -13.62 -53.39 49.31
C SER A 1190 -12.37 -53.91 50.03
N THR A 1191 -11.99 -55.15 49.75
CA THR A 1191 -10.70 -55.74 50.18
C THR A 1191 -9.49 -55.18 49.43
N ALA A 1192 -9.70 -54.40 48.36
CA ALA A 1192 -8.66 -53.66 47.67
C ALA A 1192 -8.00 -52.59 48.56
N VAL A 1193 -8.72 -52.08 49.57
CA VAL A 1193 -8.19 -51.09 50.52
C VAL A 1193 -7.12 -51.68 51.43
N GLU A 1194 -7.17 -52.99 51.69
CA GLU A 1194 -6.20 -53.68 52.54
C GLU A 1194 -4.79 -53.66 51.94
N ASP A 1195 -4.65 -53.63 50.61
CA ASP A 1195 -3.34 -53.48 49.94
C ASP A 1195 -2.64 -52.15 50.25
N MET A 1196 -3.41 -51.18 50.74
CA MET A 1196 -2.96 -49.83 51.06
C MET A 1196 -2.75 -49.60 52.55
N GLN A 1197 -3.05 -50.57 53.42
CA GLN A 1197 -2.82 -50.45 54.87
C GLN A 1197 -1.33 -50.22 55.18
N GLY A 1198 -1.05 -49.27 56.05
CA GLY A 1198 0.32 -48.88 56.40
C GLY A 1198 1.13 -48.26 55.26
N THR A 1199 0.54 -47.94 54.10
CA THR A 1199 1.26 -47.30 52.97
C THR A 1199 1.13 -45.77 52.94
N SER A 1200 0.44 -45.20 53.93
CA SER A 1200 0.14 -43.76 54.05
C SER A 1200 1.39 -42.90 54.29
N HIS A 1201 2.47 -43.49 54.80
CA HIS A 1201 3.77 -42.82 55.02
C HIS A 1201 4.71 -42.88 53.80
N LEU A 1202 4.49 -43.78 52.84
CA LEU A 1202 5.34 -43.97 51.65
C LEU A 1202 5.15 -42.83 50.65
N ASP A 1203 6.25 -42.34 50.05
CA ASP A 1203 6.16 -41.38 48.93
C ASP A 1203 5.58 -42.05 47.66
N ARG A 1204 5.11 -41.24 46.70
CA ARG A 1204 4.44 -41.75 45.48
C ARG A 1204 5.26 -42.80 44.74
N LYS A 1205 6.58 -42.60 44.59
CA LYS A 1205 7.47 -43.56 43.90
C LYS A 1205 7.57 -44.88 44.67
N GLU A 1206 7.59 -44.82 46.00
CA GLU A 1206 7.69 -45.98 46.88
C GLU A 1206 6.37 -46.75 46.90
N ARG A 1207 5.23 -46.04 46.96
CA ARG A 1207 3.88 -46.63 46.87
C ARG A 1207 3.64 -47.30 45.51
N ALA A 1208 4.11 -46.70 44.42
CA ALA A 1208 4.07 -47.31 43.08
C ALA A 1208 4.91 -48.60 43.02
N GLN A 1209 6.09 -48.61 43.67
CA GLN A 1209 6.92 -49.81 43.77
C GLN A 1209 6.27 -50.90 44.64
N HIS A 1210 5.63 -50.52 45.74
CA HIS A 1210 4.85 -51.45 46.59
C HIS A 1210 3.75 -52.13 45.79
N LEU A 1211 2.96 -51.35 45.05
CA LEU A 1211 1.91 -51.86 44.16
C LEU A 1211 2.44 -52.78 43.04
N ARG A 1212 3.60 -52.45 42.47
CA ARG A 1212 4.26 -53.32 41.48
C ARG A 1212 4.76 -54.63 42.09
N ARG A 1213 5.17 -54.64 43.36
CA ARG A 1213 5.59 -55.87 44.07
C ARG A 1213 4.41 -56.78 44.42
N LEU A 1214 3.25 -56.18 44.75
CA LEU A 1214 2.02 -56.93 45.03
C LEU A 1214 1.44 -57.64 43.79
N ASP A 1215 1.76 -57.17 42.57
CA ASP A 1215 1.26 -57.63 41.26
C ASP A 1215 -0.26 -57.91 41.21
N SER A 1216 -1.01 -57.19 42.05
CA SER A 1216 -2.45 -57.35 42.19
C SER A 1216 -3.19 -56.68 41.04
N ARG A 1217 -4.29 -57.30 40.63
CA ARG A 1217 -5.16 -56.82 39.54
C ARG A 1217 -6.47 -56.33 40.11
N TYR A 1218 -6.96 -55.22 39.57
CA TYR A 1218 -8.15 -54.55 40.05
C TYR A 1218 -9.20 -54.47 38.94
N GLY A 1219 -10.46 -54.38 39.34
CA GLY A 1219 -11.59 -54.15 38.44
C GLY A 1219 -12.68 -53.34 39.10
N PHE A 1220 -13.57 -52.76 38.29
CA PHE A 1220 -14.77 -52.05 38.75
C PHE A 1220 -16.01 -52.91 38.47
N GLY A 1221 -16.76 -53.23 39.51
CA GLY A 1221 -17.96 -54.05 39.38
C GLY A 1221 -18.63 -54.40 40.70
N SER A 1222 -19.49 -55.42 40.65
CA SER A 1222 -20.18 -55.92 41.84
C SER A 1222 -19.28 -56.90 42.58
N PHE A 1223 -19.12 -56.75 43.89
CA PHE A 1223 -18.34 -57.63 44.75
C PHE A 1223 -19.05 -57.84 46.09
N ILE A 1224 -18.60 -58.83 46.86
CA ILE A 1224 -19.10 -59.08 48.21
C ILE A 1224 -18.14 -58.41 49.20
N GLY A 1225 -18.65 -57.49 50.02
CA GLY A 1225 -17.87 -56.75 51.01
C GLY A 1225 -17.23 -57.69 52.02
N GLY A 1226 -15.90 -57.57 52.19
CA GLY A 1226 -15.14 -58.44 53.10
C GLY A 1226 -15.47 -58.24 54.59
N MET A 1227 -16.03 -57.08 54.95
CA MET A 1227 -16.33 -56.70 56.34
C MET A 1227 -17.79 -56.96 56.74
N ASP A 1228 -18.73 -56.91 55.82
CA ASP A 1228 -20.18 -56.96 56.11
C ASP A 1228 -20.96 -58.05 55.36
N GLY A 1229 -20.34 -58.69 54.37
CA GLY A 1229 -20.92 -59.77 53.57
C GLY A 1229 -22.00 -59.33 52.58
N ARG A 1230 -22.18 -58.03 52.32
CA ARG A 1230 -23.22 -57.49 51.42
C ARG A 1230 -22.68 -57.31 50.00
N VAL A 1231 -23.58 -57.20 49.03
CA VAL A 1231 -23.21 -56.90 47.64
C VAL A 1231 -22.98 -55.39 47.50
N HIS A 1232 -21.77 -55.02 47.11
CA HIS A 1232 -21.37 -53.64 46.84
C HIS A 1232 -20.97 -53.44 45.38
N ILE A 1233 -20.93 -52.19 44.91
CA ILE A 1233 -20.46 -51.80 43.58
C ILE A 1233 -19.29 -50.83 43.72
N GLY A 1234 -18.12 -51.22 43.21
CA GLY A 1234 -16.91 -50.43 43.41
C GLY A 1234 -15.65 -51.05 42.81
N ILE A 1235 -14.49 -50.52 43.22
CA ILE A 1235 -13.16 -51.00 42.83
C ILE A 1235 -12.78 -52.14 43.77
N GLU A 1236 -12.49 -53.32 43.23
CA GLU A 1236 -12.12 -54.52 44.00
C GLU A 1236 -11.05 -55.36 43.26
N LYS A 1237 -10.35 -56.24 43.99
CA LYS A 1237 -9.35 -57.18 43.47
C LYS A 1237 -9.97 -58.25 42.56
N VAL A 1238 -9.21 -58.72 41.57
CA VAL A 1238 -9.56 -59.89 40.74
C VAL A 1238 -9.10 -61.16 41.47
N PRO A 1239 -9.93 -62.21 41.62
CA PRO A 1239 -11.21 -62.48 40.95
C PRO A 1239 -12.48 -62.10 41.76
N LEU A 1240 -12.36 -61.33 42.84
CA LEU A 1240 -13.47 -61.00 43.75
C LEU A 1240 -14.51 -60.04 43.13
N VAL A 1241 -14.13 -59.34 42.06
CA VAL A 1241 -14.99 -58.42 41.31
C VAL A 1241 -15.66 -59.11 40.12
N VAL A 1242 -16.98 -58.94 40.00
CA VAL A 1242 -17.78 -59.42 38.87
C VAL A 1242 -18.24 -58.23 38.04
N LYS A 1243 -18.06 -58.33 36.71
CA LYS A 1243 -18.46 -57.27 35.77
C LYS A 1243 -19.95 -56.93 35.95
N PRO A 1244 -20.32 -55.65 36.13
CA PRO A 1244 -21.70 -55.28 36.36
C PRO A 1244 -22.54 -55.60 35.11
N ARG A 1245 -23.76 -56.15 35.28
CA ARG A 1245 -24.72 -56.36 34.18
C ARG A 1245 -25.24 -55.01 33.68
N ALA A 1246 -24.46 -54.32 32.86
CA ALA A 1246 -24.91 -53.10 32.21
C ALA A 1246 -25.97 -53.42 31.14
N LYS A 1247 -27.20 -52.92 31.33
CA LYS A 1247 -28.21 -52.87 30.26
C LYS A 1247 -27.79 -51.77 29.26
N LYS A 1248 -27.61 -52.19 28.00
CA LYS A 1248 -27.45 -51.40 26.76
C LYS A 1248 -26.03 -50.91 26.43
N THR A 1249 -25.37 -51.73 25.62
CA THR A 1249 -24.36 -51.33 24.62
C THR A 1249 -24.84 -50.17 23.75
N THR A 1250 -23.90 -49.42 23.20
CA THR A 1250 -24.20 -48.24 22.36
C THR A 1250 -25.06 -48.60 21.14
N TRP A 1251 -25.90 -47.67 20.68
CA TRP A 1251 -26.75 -47.84 19.49
C TRP A 1251 -25.97 -48.28 18.24
N LEU A 1252 -24.69 -47.90 18.14
CA LEU A 1252 -23.76 -48.26 17.06
C LEU A 1252 -23.26 -49.70 17.16
N GLU A 1253 -22.90 -50.18 18.37
CA GLU A 1253 -22.51 -51.58 18.58
C GLU A 1253 -23.67 -52.56 18.34
N HIS A 1254 -24.92 -52.14 18.53
CA HIS A 1254 -26.09 -52.95 18.20
C HIS A 1254 -26.35 -53.06 16.68
N LYS A 1255 -25.87 -52.09 15.87
CA LYS A 1255 -26.08 -52.07 14.41
C LYS A 1255 -24.90 -52.58 13.58
N LEU A 1256 -23.68 -52.58 14.09
CA LEU A 1256 -22.51 -53.14 13.40
C LEU A 1256 -22.65 -54.63 13.03
N PRO A 1257 -23.22 -55.51 13.87
CA PRO A 1257 -23.49 -56.90 13.50
C PRO A 1257 -24.64 -57.04 12.49
N LEU A 1258 -25.58 -56.09 12.47
CA LEU A 1258 -26.73 -56.08 11.55
C LEU A 1258 -26.34 -55.58 10.15
N LEU A 1259 -25.35 -54.69 10.04
CA LEU A 1259 -24.76 -54.28 8.76
C LEU A 1259 -23.88 -55.39 8.17
N ARG A 1260 -23.18 -56.17 9.00
CA ARG A 1260 -22.38 -57.32 8.55
C ARG A 1260 -23.21 -58.53 8.08
N LYS A 1261 -24.49 -58.62 8.49
CA LYS A 1261 -25.43 -59.68 8.07
C LYS A 1261 -26.23 -59.37 6.80
N ARG A 1262 -26.05 -58.20 6.16
CA ARG A 1262 -26.81 -57.81 4.96
C ARG A 1262 -26.03 -57.91 3.64
N SER A 1263 -24.80 -58.44 3.65
CA SER A 1263 -23.94 -58.55 2.46
C SER A 1263 -23.63 -59.98 2.01
N VAL A 1264 -24.52 -60.95 2.30
CA VAL A 1264 -24.46 -62.28 1.67
C VAL A 1264 -25.88 -62.66 1.24
N GLY A 1265 -26.24 -62.31 0.01
CA GLY A 1265 -27.32 -62.95 -0.76
C GLY A 1265 -26.71 -63.97 -1.72
N PRO A 1266 -27.46 -65.00 -2.16
CA PRO A 1266 -26.91 -66.13 -2.90
C PRO A 1266 -26.58 -65.78 -4.36
N SER A 1267 -25.57 -66.48 -4.86
CA SER A 1267 -24.98 -66.49 -6.20
C SER A 1267 -25.95 -66.58 -7.38
N VAL A 1268 -25.82 -65.67 -8.36
CA VAL A 1268 -25.57 -65.87 -9.81
C VAL A 1268 -24.89 -64.59 -10.33
#